data_AF-T0R2E6-F1
#
_entry.id   AF-T0R2E6-F1
#
_cell.length_a   1.000
_cell.length_b   1.000
_cell.length_c   1.000
_cell.angle_alpha   90.00
_cell.angle_beta   90.00
_cell.angle_gamma   90.00
#
_symmetry.space_group_name_H-M   'P 1'
#
loop_
_entity.id
_entity.type
_entity.pdbx_description
1 polymer ?
#
loop_
_entity_poly.entity_id
_entity_poly.type
_entity_poly.pdbx_seq_one_letter_code
_entity_poly.pdbx_strand_id
1 'polypeptide(L)'
;MFRKINAFIFALILTSCSMFSGPANYGYLTTMESRAERFPASSESLDRLEVLLAIDKLDYYIGEYINGFGKNIDESSLSALKQSKIDYLIEKFSSDSRIFDAKNYDGIVYEIIEDKLGAKPSLAKSKYVWGYNFFKNKLNEGFTLLDTKLKTEDKSALTTKAPTTEEVIADINFKPDDLTLDSGLYISNRTTRAVFWEATESGRGIDFHLENSREFLKNLSENGASVVKEVRPFANNYNKIYIVQYPGEDTYRYAITSIGGKDRLNHLLLQFGLSKLEDGNLKNKVRIYGDVDKSHKMMEDELSGIMKHLPKANRVIIGQKGAIERTVDILWKVRALKNLYDSDPDAVLSQIVEKDRDAFVKFLKSGNYEDFDIFKNKKQIEVAFEKVKAKAEKSGFIPPSFKKYDYDNFVISMSDIAFQNKEGENIVWRVVANSWGDEIAPLARALKNTGHKDITYIGTAGAFPEKGYKVGDLVIPTHARIGDTNKKLNGDVLQVDGAKIGGVVDHVFSPFQETEEWLQKSKQVSDFVEVETSHLREILNSSDDHMRAYLLISDVLKSEGETLASATSAKRRNALNKLLISLFDRDNIGIPKTADLPQSSASKLRDLIDAALAGKGNTFKYYVFSALKDSNVSTAEEVVQFAESVDSFSDHYFTKRLALASEVSSYVGRKLQETGVTPKISISKDFVQGKWNPKGDILAINFHAASDQVLEEYKKAMEELAGAVSDVDKFTTVNLVRGPPESDVVTVPKFLVEDSDYLVDVYSQAAFRSAGLDAQVTYNGNLKYNFLPTTTSSDVCDGQNFCHLAFFSPDGTTKNLLDEVNTVAKLKSMTGVDAIQAFETTVTNLNGRLTAKGTQEDFLAQIQVSKNASFTDGKLAEIVPKFDNQKGLIIEVNFSAEGWKNPLVILEEMTHLKQIVESSGFYKHPIFWAEVALNAEYGSKRSKLMNARAEVDAMDALQNYFNSQNVQDPKITEYIAARKAHAAKISLAVSKEEKAERKTRKGIAARWKTLHTKLEAEDLKLDDYIASNNRKKVVELVEAYMPWEEMEPTEIAAWTRWLDAIEKPATNEADYMMTFRGVADDLVRETDNGGYFLMSKLLTKNQGSYTRRLRSLKTFFGKKLSKKAQNEMPIDFQSLAAIFKGHSHEPVGSPFLSTSVMSVAQSFAGHPPRIAAMKIDKRRNLLNLVSGYHEVEEMVPLIVFPDEIIHLESTSDFASFKTTVEGKIGRSLSPSELQKNQQANLKLEATKEWWNMINPEGITSVNATKTCKDVIKMFMGI
;
A
#
# COMPACT_ATOMS: atom_id res chain seq x y z
N MET A 1 37.93 -8.94 57.45
CA MET A 1 39.28 -8.88 56.83
C MET A 1 39.26 -9.34 55.37
N PHE A 2 38.58 -10.43 55.01
CA PHE A 2 38.42 -10.90 53.62
C PHE A 2 37.68 -9.95 52.65
N ARG A 3 36.79 -9.07 53.13
CA ARG A 3 36.11 -8.06 52.28
C ARG A 3 36.97 -6.86 51.87
N LYS A 4 38.06 -6.56 52.59
CA LYS A 4 39.00 -5.49 52.20
C LYS A 4 40.07 -5.99 51.20
N ILE A 5 40.33 -7.29 51.17
CA ILE A 5 41.28 -7.92 50.23
C ILE A 5 40.67 -8.02 48.83
N ASN A 6 39.37 -8.33 48.70
CA ASN A 6 38.71 -8.39 47.38
C ASN A 6 38.52 -7.00 46.73
N ALA A 7 38.36 -5.93 47.52
CA ALA A 7 38.30 -4.57 46.99
C ALA A 7 39.66 -4.06 46.48
N PHE A 8 40.76 -4.52 47.08
CA PHE A 8 42.12 -4.17 46.65
C PHE A 8 42.58 -4.97 45.42
N ILE A 9 42.14 -6.24 45.28
CA ILE A 9 42.40 -7.05 44.08
C ILE A 9 41.60 -6.56 42.87
N PHE A 10 40.35 -6.09 43.05
CA PHE A 10 39.57 -5.48 41.97
C PHE A 10 40.13 -4.13 41.50
N ALA A 11 40.73 -3.34 42.41
CA ALA A 11 41.39 -2.08 42.06
C ALA A 11 42.73 -2.28 41.33
N LEU A 12 43.47 -3.36 41.63
CA LEU A 12 44.75 -3.72 40.98
C LEU A 12 44.58 -4.33 39.57
N ILE A 13 43.45 -4.99 39.30
CA ILE A 13 43.15 -5.53 37.95
C ILE A 13 42.67 -4.40 37.02
N LEU A 14 41.99 -3.37 37.55
CA LEU A 14 41.55 -2.22 36.75
C LEU A 14 42.66 -1.21 36.43
N THR A 15 43.78 -1.23 37.16
CA THR A 15 44.93 -0.32 36.93
C THR A 15 46.07 -0.93 36.09
N SER A 16 45.98 -2.21 35.69
CA SER A 16 47.03 -2.91 34.93
C SER A 16 46.76 -3.07 33.43
N CYS A 17 45.69 -2.51 32.87
CA CYS A 17 45.41 -2.53 31.43
C CYS A 17 45.67 -1.21 30.69
N SER A 18 46.33 -0.22 31.30
CA SER A 18 46.55 1.11 30.69
C SER A 18 48.01 1.53 30.56
N MET A 19 48.96 0.59 30.45
CA MET A 19 50.35 0.91 30.09
C MET A 19 51.00 -0.17 29.22
N PHE A 20 50.62 -0.25 27.94
CA PHE A 20 51.49 -0.73 26.87
C PHE A 20 51.02 -0.15 25.53
N SER A 21 51.55 1.01 25.17
CA SER A 21 51.79 1.42 23.78
C SER A 21 52.65 2.68 23.78
N GLY A 22 53.96 2.46 23.90
CA GLY A 22 54.94 3.43 23.42
C GLY A 22 54.92 3.49 21.88
N PRO A 23 55.35 4.60 21.27
CA PRO A 23 55.22 4.84 19.84
C PRO A 23 56.29 4.06 19.08
N ALA A 24 55.87 3.13 18.21
CA ALA A 24 56.71 2.61 17.15
C ALA A 24 56.20 3.19 15.82
N ASN A 25 56.96 4.14 15.30
CA ASN A 25 56.86 4.64 13.93
C ASN A 25 56.88 3.49 12.93
N TYR A 26 55.82 3.33 12.14
CA TYR A 26 55.91 3.03 10.71
C TYR A 26 54.74 3.73 10.03
N GLY A 27 55.09 4.70 9.18
CA GLY A 27 54.14 5.61 8.57
C GLY A 27 53.28 4.97 7.50
N TYR A 28 52.06 5.48 7.37
CA TYR A 28 51.54 5.98 6.11
C TYR A 28 50.57 7.12 6.45
N LEU A 29 51.00 8.34 6.18
CA LEU A 29 50.19 9.55 6.14
C LEU A 29 49.28 9.45 4.90
N THR A 30 47.96 9.63 5.08
CA THR A 30 47.15 10.60 4.33
C THR A 30 45.72 10.66 4.89
N THR A 31 45.28 11.90 5.17
CA THR A 31 43.91 12.38 5.46
C THR A 31 43.19 11.87 6.71
N MET A 32 43.60 12.34 7.89
CA MET A 32 42.66 12.60 9.00
C MET A 32 41.99 13.95 8.74
N GLU A 33 40.75 13.94 8.23
CA GLU A 33 39.86 15.09 8.40
C GLU A 33 39.41 15.15 9.87
N SER A 34 39.48 16.36 10.43
CA SER A 34 39.15 16.69 11.80
C SER A 34 37.71 16.28 12.15
N ARG A 35 37.53 15.35 13.09
CA ARG A 35 36.25 15.20 13.80
C ARG A 35 35.96 16.53 14.51
N ALA A 36 34.96 17.26 14.05
CA ALA A 36 34.52 18.50 14.69
C ALA A 36 34.12 18.18 16.15
N GLU A 37 34.79 18.80 17.12
CA GLU A 37 34.42 18.67 18.53
C GLU A 37 32.99 19.20 18.72
N ARG A 38 32.18 18.46 19.47
CA ARG A 38 30.84 18.90 19.87
C ARG A 38 31.00 19.84 21.05
N PHE A 39 30.75 21.13 20.86
CA PHE A 39 30.67 22.06 21.96
C PHE A 39 29.32 21.86 22.70
N PRO A 40 29.31 21.77 24.04
CA PRO A 40 28.06 21.73 24.78
C PRO A 40 27.31 23.05 24.60
N ALA A 41 25.98 22.99 24.49
CA ALA A 41 25.15 24.18 24.57
C ALA A 41 25.55 25.00 25.81
N SER A 42 25.83 26.30 25.63
CA SER A 42 26.25 27.16 26.76
C SER A 42 25.19 27.11 27.86
N SER A 43 25.60 26.84 29.10
CA SER A 43 24.68 26.80 30.25
C SER A 43 23.92 28.12 30.40
N GLU A 44 24.58 29.25 30.16
CA GLU A 44 24.00 30.59 30.21
C GLU A 44 22.79 30.76 29.27
N SER A 45 22.89 30.27 28.03
CA SER A 45 21.78 30.33 27.07
C SER A 45 20.59 29.44 27.46
N LEU A 46 20.84 28.30 28.11
CA LEU A 46 19.77 27.41 28.59
C LEU A 46 19.09 27.99 29.84
N ASP A 47 19.88 28.57 30.75
CA ASP A 47 19.37 29.27 31.94
C ASP A 47 18.49 30.46 31.53
N ARG A 48 18.89 31.21 30.50
CA ARG A 48 18.09 32.30 29.94
C ARG A 48 16.75 31.80 29.39
N LEU A 49 16.74 30.70 28.63
CA LEU A 49 15.50 30.11 28.12
C LEU A 49 14.58 29.66 29.26
N GLU A 50 15.13 29.06 30.32
CA GLU A 50 14.35 28.61 31.48
C GLU A 50 13.68 29.79 32.22
N VAL A 51 14.40 30.92 32.35
CA VAL A 51 13.83 32.18 32.85
C VAL A 51 12.71 32.67 31.94
N LEU A 52 12.93 32.73 30.62
CA LEU A 52 11.91 33.19 29.67
C LEU A 52 10.66 32.29 29.67
N LEU A 53 10.83 30.97 29.80
CA LEU A 53 9.73 30.02 29.96
C LEU A 53 8.92 30.32 31.24
N ALA A 54 9.61 30.62 32.35
CA ALA A 54 8.95 30.96 33.61
C ALA A 54 8.24 32.33 33.57
N ILE A 55 8.79 33.29 32.83
CA ILE A 55 8.13 34.58 32.55
C ILE A 55 6.88 34.37 31.67
N ASP A 56 6.96 33.59 30.59
CA ASP A 56 5.81 33.29 29.74
C ASP A 56 4.71 32.55 30.52
N LYS A 57 5.11 31.64 31.41
CA LYS A 57 4.19 30.94 32.33
C LYS A 57 3.48 31.90 33.29
N LEU A 58 4.19 32.89 33.83
CA LEU A 58 3.62 33.91 34.72
C LEU A 58 2.66 34.83 33.96
N ASP A 59 3.05 35.30 32.77
CA ASP A 59 2.19 36.15 31.93
C ASP A 59 0.91 35.42 31.51
N TYR A 60 1.04 34.15 31.08
CA TYR A 60 -0.10 33.29 30.77
C TYR A 60 -1.02 33.10 31.97
N TYR A 61 -0.46 32.93 33.18
CA TYR A 61 -1.25 32.89 34.42
C TYR A 61 -2.00 34.20 34.68
N ILE A 62 -1.35 35.35 34.49
CA ILE A 62 -1.97 36.67 34.68
C ILE A 62 -3.15 36.84 33.71
N GLY A 63 -3.00 36.48 32.44
CA GLY A 63 -4.07 36.53 31.46
C GLY A 63 -5.27 35.66 31.85
N GLU A 64 -5.02 34.40 32.25
CA GLU A 64 -6.08 33.48 32.72
C GLU A 64 -6.70 33.95 34.05
N TYR A 65 -5.92 34.58 34.93
CA TYR A 65 -6.39 35.19 36.17
C TYR A 65 -7.32 36.37 35.89
N ILE A 66 -6.95 37.28 34.98
CA ILE A 66 -7.79 38.40 34.54
C ILE A 66 -9.12 37.87 34.00
N ASN A 67 -9.08 36.86 33.13
CA ASN A 67 -10.26 36.30 32.48
C ASN A 67 -11.16 35.51 33.43
N GLY A 68 -10.59 34.68 34.30
CA GLY A 68 -11.31 33.74 35.15
C GLY A 68 -11.62 34.24 36.56
N PHE A 69 -10.80 35.15 37.10
CA PHE A 69 -10.91 35.64 38.48
C PHE A 69 -11.01 37.17 38.59
N GLY A 70 -10.69 37.93 37.53
CA GLY A 70 -10.66 39.40 37.54
C GLY A 70 -11.96 40.08 37.99
N LYS A 71 -13.11 39.41 37.83
CA LYS A 71 -14.42 39.89 38.33
C LYS A 71 -14.54 39.94 39.86
N ASN A 72 -13.63 39.28 40.58
CA ASN A 72 -13.65 39.20 42.04
C ASN A 72 -12.71 40.21 42.72
N ILE A 73 -12.03 41.06 41.95
CA ILE A 73 -11.14 42.12 42.43
C ILE A 73 -11.66 43.49 41.98
N ASP A 74 -11.14 44.57 42.56
CA ASP A 74 -11.55 45.92 42.19
C ASP A 74 -11.02 46.34 40.80
N GLU A 75 -11.73 47.27 40.16
CA GLU A 75 -11.45 47.72 38.79
C GLU A 75 -10.06 48.36 38.63
N SER A 76 -9.59 49.09 39.64
CA SER A 76 -8.23 49.67 39.61
C SER A 76 -7.14 48.59 39.64
N SER A 77 -7.31 47.55 40.46
CA SER A 77 -6.42 46.39 40.48
C SER A 77 -6.45 45.60 39.17
N LEU A 78 -7.64 45.45 38.57
CA LEU A 78 -7.80 44.80 37.26
C LEU A 78 -7.11 45.61 36.15
N SER A 79 -7.26 46.93 36.15
CA SER A 79 -6.59 47.84 35.21
C SER A 79 -5.07 47.78 35.37
N ALA A 80 -4.57 47.73 36.61
CA ALA A 80 -3.14 47.60 36.89
C ALA A 80 -2.54 46.30 36.30
N LEU A 81 -3.26 45.18 36.41
CA LEU A 81 -2.85 43.92 35.79
C LEU A 81 -2.88 43.99 34.26
N LYS A 82 -3.93 44.57 33.65
CA LYS A 82 -4.01 44.75 32.18
C LYS A 82 -2.90 45.64 31.61
N GLN A 83 -2.33 46.55 32.40
CA GLN A 83 -1.20 47.40 32.01
C GLN A 83 0.17 46.74 32.18
N SER A 84 0.22 45.55 32.78
CA SER A 84 1.47 44.84 33.01
C SER A 84 1.90 44.13 31.73
N LYS A 85 2.73 44.80 30.93
CA LYS A 85 3.31 44.25 29.70
C LYS A 85 4.46 43.28 29.98
N ILE A 86 4.81 42.49 28.97
CA ILE A 86 5.89 41.49 29.06
C ILE A 86 7.24 42.11 29.44
N ASP A 87 7.60 43.27 28.88
CA ASP A 87 8.86 43.97 29.19
C ASP A 87 9.00 44.28 30.68
N TYR A 88 7.89 44.68 31.32
CA TYR A 88 7.85 44.92 32.75
C TYR A 88 8.06 43.63 33.55
N LEU A 89 7.48 42.51 33.12
CA LEU A 89 7.68 41.22 33.79
C LEU A 89 9.13 40.75 33.66
N ILE A 90 9.73 40.91 32.48
CA ILE A 90 11.14 40.59 32.23
C ILE A 90 12.03 41.46 33.12
N GLU A 91 11.87 42.79 33.12
CA GLU A 91 12.69 43.72 33.91
C GLU A 91 12.57 43.44 35.41
N LYS A 92 11.36 43.21 35.92
CA LYS A 92 11.09 43.11 37.35
C LYS A 92 11.39 41.73 37.94
N PHE A 93 11.09 40.65 37.20
CA PHE A 93 11.04 39.30 37.78
C PHE A 93 12.04 38.30 37.18
N SER A 94 12.84 38.64 36.17
CA SER A 94 13.80 37.68 35.57
C SER A 94 14.80 37.07 36.57
N SER A 95 15.11 37.76 37.67
CA SER A 95 16.00 37.26 38.74
C SER A 95 15.26 36.67 39.95
N ASP A 96 13.94 36.58 39.91
CA ASP A 96 13.13 36.14 41.05
C ASP A 96 12.85 34.63 40.99
N SER A 97 13.42 33.86 41.92
CA SER A 97 13.25 32.39 41.96
C SER A 97 11.80 31.93 42.18
N ARG A 98 10.89 32.81 42.63
CA ARG A 98 9.47 32.48 42.81
C ARG A 98 8.76 32.20 41.48
N ILE A 99 9.23 32.75 40.35
CA ILE A 99 8.53 32.62 39.05
C ILE A 99 8.53 31.18 38.51
N PHE A 100 9.43 30.32 39.00
CA PHE A 100 9.54 28.94 38.53
C PHE A 100 8.42 28.03 39.06
N ASP A 101 7.76 28.40 40.17
CA ASP A 101 6.65 27.64 40.75
C ASP A 101 5.35 28.45 40.76
N ALA A 102 4.36 28.00 39.96
CA ALA A 102 3.05 28.61 39.85
C ALA A 102 2.26 28.68 41.16
N LYS A 103 2.67 27.96 42.21
CA LYS A 103 2.11 28.11 43.57
C LYS A 103 2.35 29.50 44.16
N ASN A 104 3.43 30.18 43.76
CA ASN A 104 3.77 31.50 44.26
C ASN A 104 3.05 32.65 43.54
N TYR A 105 2.38 32.37 42.42
CA TYR A 105 1.89 33.41 41.50
C TYR A 105 0.85 34.35 42.09
N ASP A 106 -0.02 33.90 43.00
CA ASP A 106 -0.97 34.82 43.67
C ASP A 106 -0.24 35.90 44.48
N GLY A 107 0.91 35.55 45.06
CA GLY A 107 1.75 36.49 45.78
C GLY A 107 2.41 37.50 44.86
N ILE A 108 2.87 37.05 43.69
CA ILE A 108 3.47 37.90 42.65
C ILE A 108 2.42 38.83 42.03
N VAL A 109 1.22 38.33 41.73
CA VAL A 109 0.10 39.14 41.23
C VAL A 109 -0.23 40.28 42.19
N TYR A 110 -0.29 40.01 43.50
CA TYR A 110 -0.50 41.07 44.49
C TYR A 110 0.61 42.13 44.47
N GLU A 111 1.87 41.72 44.32
CA GLU A 111 3.03 42.60 44.24
C GLU A 111 3.00 43.47 42.97
N ILE A 112 2.63 42.90 41.82
CA ILE A 112 2.43 43.63 40.57
C ILE A 112 1.37 44.72 40.73
N ILE A 113 0.22 44.39 41.35
CA ILE A 113 -0.85 45.36 41.58
C ILE A 113 -0.36 46.50 42.48
N GLU A 114 0.31 46.17 43.60
CA GLU A 114 0.84 47.17 44.54
C GLU A 114 1.86 48.11 43.87
N ASP A 115 2.76 47.56 43.05
CA ASP A 115 3.78 48.31 42.30
C ASP A 115 3.14 49.24 41.24
N LYS A 116 2.19 48.73 40.44
CA LYS A 116 1.53 49.49 39.38
C LYS A 116 0.56 50.55 39.90
N LEU A 117 -0.07 50.34 41.06
CA LEU A 117 -0.92 51.34 41.70
C LEU A 117 -0.10 52.41 42.45
N GLY A 118 1.16 52.12 42.81
CA GLY A 118 1.99 52.98 43.67
C GLY A 118 1.45 53.09 45.10
N ALA A 119 0.52 52.23 45.50
CA ALA A 119 -0.14 52.22 46.79
C ALA A 119 -0.67 50.81 47.11
N LYS A 120 -0.98 50.57 48.39
CA LYS A 120 -1.53 49.29 48.84
C LYS A 120 -2.89 49.01 48.17
N PRO A 121 -3.12 47.80 47.61
CA PRO A 121 -4.38 47.44 46.99
C PRO A 121 -5.58 47.54 47.96
N SER A 122 -6.77 47.82 47.43
CA SER A 122 -7.97 48.12 48.24
C SER A 122 -8.49 46.93 49.07
N LEU A 123 -8.34 45.70 48.54
CA LEU A 123 -8.75 44.46 49.19
C LEU A 123 -7.62 43.84 50.03
N ALA A 124 -7.98 42.99 51.00
CA ALA A 124 -6.99 42.19 51.74
C ALA A 124 -6.28 41.19 50.81
N LYS A 125 -4.99 40.91 51.05
CA LYS A 125 -4.17 39.96 50.25
C LYS A 125 -4.83 38.60 50.02
N SER A 126 -5.57 38.08 50.99
CA SER A 126 -6.30 36.81 50.88
C SER A 126 -7.43 36.82 49.83
N LYS A 127 -7.91 37.99 49.43
CA LYS A 127 -8.95 38.16 48.39
C LYS A 127 -8.41 38.12 46.97
N TYR A 128 -7.09 38.23 46.79
CA TYR A 128 -6.43 38.08 45.48
C TYR A 128 -6.02 36.64 45.17
N VAL A 129 -6.31 35.69 46.07
CA VAL A 129 -5.94 34.27 45.90
C VAL A 129 -6.99 33.55 45.05
N TRP A 130 -6.62 33.10 43.84
CA TRP A 130 -7.55 32.40 42.94
C TRP A 130 -7.88 30.98 43.42
N GLY A 131 -6.97 30.33 44.16
CA GLY A 131 -7.19 29.00 44.73
C GLY A 131 -7.31 27.84 43.72
N TYR A 132 -7.12 28.09 42.42
CA TYR A 132 -7.25 27.08 41.37
C TYR A 132 -6.00 26.17 41.25
N ASN A 133 -5.80 25.32 42.26
CA ASN A 133 -4.58 24.52 42.41
C ASN A 133 -4.33 23.51 41.27
N PHE A 134 -5.37 22.99 40.63
CA PHE A 134 -5.24 22.10 39.47
C PHE A 134 -4.58 22.80 38.28
N PHE A 135 -5.01 24.04 37.98
CA PHE A 135 -4.43 24.82 36.89
C PHE A 135 -2.97 25.16 37.16
N LYS A 136 -2.63 25.56 38.39
CA LYS A 136 -1.23 25.80 38.80
C LYS A 136 -0.35 24.55 38.69
N ASN A 137 -0.86 23.38 39.06
CA ASN A 137 -0.11 22.12 38.88
C ASN A 137 0.15 21.84 37.39
N LYS A 138 -0.87 22.03 36.54
CA LYS A 138 -0.73 21.92 35.08
C LYS A 138 0.28 22.91 34.51
N LEU A 139 0.31 24.14 35.01
CA LEU A 139 1.32 25.14 34.61
C LEU A 139 2.72 24.72 34.99
N ASN A 140 2.93 24.05 36.13
CA ASN A 140 4.25 23.53 36.51
C ASN A 140 4.66 22.29 35.69
N GLU A 141 3.71 21.56 35.10
CA GLU A 141 4.00 20.47 34.16
C GLU A 141 4.35 20.99 32.76
N GLY A 142 3.85 22.18 32.38
CA GLY A 142 4.15 22.89 31.12
C GLY A 142 5.15 24.03 31.31
N PHE A 143 5.55 24.70 30.23
CA PHE A 143 6.59 25.74 30.23
C PHE A 143 7.87 25.29 30.96
N THR A 144 8.29 24.06 30.69
CA THR A 144 9.47 23.46 31.33
C THR A 144 10.46 22.94 30.31
N LEU A 145 11.72 22.91 30.72
CA LEU A 145 12.81 22.29 29.99
C LEU A 145 13.12 20.92 30.60
N LEU A 146 13.05 19.86 29.81
CA LEU A 146 13.17 18.48 30.29
C LEU A 146 14.34 17.76 29.66
N ASP A 147 14.93 16.85 30.42
CA ASP A 147 15.86 15.87 29.86
C ASP A 147 15.14 14.97 28.85
N THR A 148 15.73 14.86 27.67
CA THR A 148 15.21 13.98 26.63
C THR A 148 15.67 12.54 26.86
N LYS A 149 14.83 11.58 26.47
CA LYS A 149 15.21 10.17 26.35
C LYS A 149 15.66 9.79 24.94
N LEU A 150 15.48 10.69 23.97
CA LEU A 150 15.87 10.50 22.60
C LEU A 150 17.40 10.49 22.50
N LYS A 151 17.94 9.51 21.78
CA LYS A 151 19.37 9.39 21.51
C LYS A 151 19.56 9.33 20.01
N THR A 152 20.59 10.02 19.54
CA THR A 152 21.02 9.98 18.15
C THR A 152 22.47 9.52 18.11
N GLU A 153 22.79 8.70 17.12
CA GLU A 153 24.16 8.28 16.84
C GLU A 153 24.77 9.28 15.85
N ASP A 154 26.09 9.53 15.91
CA ASP A 154 26.74 10.35 14.89
C ASP A 154 26.97 9.55 13.62
N LYS A 155 26.33 9.94 12.52
CA LYS A 155 26.51 9.31 11.20
C LYS A 155 26.90 10.32 10.13
N SER A 156 27.29 11.54 10.54
CA SER A 156 27.71 12.62 9.65
C SER A 156 28.93 12.28 8.78
N ALA A 157 29.78 11.37 9.26
CA ALA A 157 30.92 10.86 8.49
C ALA A 157 30.50 9.91 7.34
N LEU A 158 29.27 9.38 7.37
CA LEU A 158 28.76 8.43 6.38
C LEU A 158 27.80 9.08 5.37
N THR A 159 27.12 10.15 5.77
CA THR A 159 26.14 10.87 4.97
C THR A 159 25.81 12.21 5.61
N THR A 160 25.19 13.14 4.88
CA THR A 160 24.53 14.33 5.45
C THR A 160 23.20 14.59 4.74
N LYS A 161 22.27 15.29 5.38
CA LYS A 161 20.95 15.62 4.80
C LYS A 161 20.72 17.13 4.81
N ALA A 162 20.68 17.72 3.62
CA ALA A 162 20.37 19.13 3.45
C ALA A 162 18.88 19.43 3.72
N PRO A 163 18.54 20.64 4.20
CA PRO A 163 17.15 21.07 4.31
C PRO A 163 16.49 21.17 2.93
N THR A 164 15.18 20.93 2.87
CA THR A 164 14.37 21.06 1.65
C THR A 164 14.22 22.53 1.24
N THR A 165 14.08 23.42 2.22
CA THR A 165 14.01 24.86 2.02
C THR A 165 14.73 25.57 3.16
N GLU A 166 15.44 26.64 2.85
CA GLU A 166 16.03 27.56 3.84
C GLU A 166 15.60 28.98 3.46
N GLU A 167 14.92 29.67 4.36
CA GLU A 167 14.39 31.01 4.12
C GLU A 167 14.48 31.89 5.37
N VAL A 168 14.46 33.20 5.16
CA VAL A 168 14.33 34.20 6.23
C VAL A 168 12.84 34.50 6.37
N ILE A 169 12.33 34.44 7.60
CA ILE A 169 10.92 34.72 7.85
C ILE A 169 10.58 36.14 7.41
N ALA A 170 9.55 36.26 6.58
CA ALA A 170 8.99 37.55 6.25
C ALA A 170 8.27 38.15 7.48
N ASP A 171 8.45 39.45 7.69
CA ASP A 171 7.69 40.18 8.70
C ASP A 171 6.18 40.11 8.41
N ILE A 172 5.39 39.98 9.47
CA ILE A 172 3.93 39.92 9.37
C ILE A 172 3.37 41.33 9.24
N ASN A 173 2.45 41.53 8.30
CA ASN A 173 1.90 42.84 7.94
C ASN A 173 0.77 43.34 8.86
N PHE A 174 0.54 42.68 10.01
CA PHE A 174 -0.49 43.05 10.97
C PHE A 174 0.03 42.88 12.40
N LYS A 175 -0.50 43.69 13.32
CA LYS A 175 -0.13 43.73 14.74
C LYS A 175 -1.04 42.84 15.58
N PRO A 176 -0.62 42.41 16.78
CA PRO A 176 -1.49 41.69 17.71
C PRO A 176 -2.85 42.36 17.96
N ASP A 177 -2.87 43.70 18.05
CA ASP A 177 -4.10 44.48 18.26
C ASP A 177 -5.09 44.44 17.09
N ASP A 178 -4.64 44.03 15.89
CA ASP A 178 -5.49 43.90 14.69
C ASP A 178 -6.29 42.58 14.69
N LEU A 179 -5.93 41.62 15.56
CA LEU A 179 -6.50 40.27 15.62
C LEU A 179 -7.77 40.21 16.47
N THR A 180 -8.65 39.27 16.14
CA THR A 180 -9.88 39.00 16.91
C THR A 180 -9.62 38.25 18.23
N LEU A 181 -8.42 37.68 18.41
CA LEU A 181 -8.02 36.89 19.58
C LEU A 181 -6.75 37.45 20.23
N ASP A 182 -6.53 37.12 21.51
CA ASP A 182 -5.28 37.40 22.20
C ASP A 182 -4.18 36.44 21.72
N SER A 183 -3.41 36.89 20.72
CA SER A 183 -2.35 36.08 20.13
C SER A 183 -1.26 35.70 21.13
N GLY A 184 -0.97 36.56 22.11
CA GLY A 184 0.01 36.28 23.15
C GLY A 184 -0.39 35.06 23.96
N LEU A 185 -1.60 35.11 24.54
CA LEU A 185 -2.15 34.02 25.35
C LEU A 185 -2.29 32.72 24.54
N TYR A 186 -2.71 32.82 23.29
CA TYR A 186 -2.85 31.67 22.39
C TYR A 186 -1.50 31.00 22.13
N ILE A 187 -0.46 31.76 21.77
CA ILE A 187 0.85 31.21 21.44
C ILE A 187 1.50 30.60 22.68
N SER A 188 1.42 31.27 23.84
CA SER A 188 1.88 30.75 25.12
C SER A 188 1.29 29.36 25.42
N ASN A 189 -0.01 29.19 25.18
CA ASN A 189 -0.70 27.92 25.38
C ASN A 189 -0.18 26.81 24.45
N ARG A 190 -0.03 27.12 23.15
CA ARG A 190 0.20 26.13 22.08
C ARG A 190 1.67 25.73 21.92
N THR A 191 2.58 26.69 21.96
CA THR A 191 4.01 26.47 21.66
C THR A 191 4.98 27.10 22.64
N THR A 192 4.49 27.96 23.57
CA THR A 192 5.27 28.98 24.30
C THR A 192 5.84 30.07 23.39
N ARG A 193 5.83 31.32 23.88
CA ARG A 193 6.52 32.44 23.20
C ARG A 193 8.00 32.47 23.53
N ALA A 194 8.42 31.88 24.66
CA ALA A 194 9.80 31.91 25.15
C ALA A 194 10.82 31.39 24.13
N VAL A 195 10.46 30.33 23.39
CA VAL A 195 11.32 29.78 22.32
C VAL A 195 11.54 30.79 21.20
N PHE A 196 10.50 31.52 20.81
CA PHE A 196 10.60 32.55 19.76
C PHE A 196 11.30 33.81 20.25
N TRP A 197 11.06 34.22 21.50
CA TRP A 197 11.78 35.32 22.15
C TRP A 197 13.28 35.06 22.17
N GLU A 198 13.68 33.92 22.72
CA GLU A 198 15.08 33.53 22.83
C GLU A 198 15.72 33.42 21.45
N ALA A 199 15.05 32.77 20.48
CA ALA A 199 15.56 32.65 19.13
C ALA A 199 15.79 34.01 18.49
N THR A 200 14.85 34.96 18.67
CA THR A 200 14.96 36.32 18.12
C THR A 200 16.09 37.11 18.79
N GLU A 201 16.17 37.11 20.13
CA GLU A 201 17.21 37.80 20.91
C GLU A 201 18.62 37.32 20.52
N SER A 202 18.78 36.01 20.31
CA SER A 202 20.08 35.37 20.04
C SER A 202 20.41 35.21 18.55
N GLY A 203 19.46 35.48 17.66
CA GLY A 203 19.60 35.18 16.22
C GLY A 203 19.66 33.69 15.88
N ARG A 204 19.20 32.80 16.78
CA ARG A 204 19.24 31.33 16.58
C ARG A 204 18.29 30.89 15.46
N GLY A 205 18.71 29.84 14.74
CA GLY A 205 17.90 29.21 13.70
C GLY A 205 16.82 28.28 14.27
N ILE A 206 15.74 28.10 13.50
CA ILE A 206 14.67 27.15 13.80
C ILE A 206 14.53 26.14 12.65
N ASP A 207 14.49 24.86 13.00
CA ASP A 207 14.30 23.75 12.08
C ASP A 207 12.85 23.23 12.23
N PHE A 208 12.07 23.27 11.15
CA PHE A 208 10.74 22.65 11.06
C PHE A 208 10.86 21.29 10.37
N HIS A 209 10.41 20.23 11.05
CA HIS A 209 10.38 18.89 10.51
C HIS A 209 8.95 18.46 10.20
N LEU A 210 8.65 18.35 8.90
CA LEU A 210 7.39 17.86 8.34
C LEU A 210 7.30 16.33 8.31
N GLU A 211 8.43 15.70 8.64
CA GLU A 211 8.70 14.28 8.63
C GLU A 211 8.24 13.62 9.95
N ASN A 212 8.07 12.30 9.96
CA ASN A 212 7.68 11.58 11.18
C ASN A 212 8.84 11.52 12.20
N SER A 213 8.56 11.09 13.45
CA SER A 213 9.58 11.03 14.50
C SER A 213 10.82 10.18 14.16
N ARG A 214 10.66 9.13 13.35
CA ARG A 214 11.77 8.26 12.93
C ARG A 214 12.66 8.97 11.90
N GLU A 215 12.06 9.61 10.91
CA GLU A 215 12.76 10.42 9.92
C GLU A 215 13.46 11.63 10.55
N PHE A 216 12.83 12.28 11.54
CA PHE A 216 13.46 13.35 12.33
C PHE A 216 14.74 12.88 13.03
N LEU A 217 14.68 11.76 13.78
CA LEU A 217 15.85 11.24 14.49
C LEU A 217 16.95 10.78 13.53
N LYS A 218 16.57 10.23 12.38
CA LYS A 218 17.50 9.87 11.31
C LYS A 218 18.19 11.11 10.75
N ASN A 219 17.44 12.14 10.41
CA ASN A 219 17.97 13.42 9.92
C ASN A 219 18.99 14.01 10.92
N LEU A 220 18.67 14.00 12.22
CA LEU A 220 19.64 14.41 13.24
C LEU A 220 20.90 13.54 13.23
N SER A 221 20.74 12.20 13.15
CA SER A 221 21.87 11.26 13.12
C SER A 221 22.77 11.46 11.90
N GLU A 222 22.18 11.62 10.72
CA GLU A 222 22.87 11.93 9.44
C GLU A 222 23.58 13.29 9.48
N ASN A 223 23.09 14.26 10.25
CA ASN A 223 23.76 15.55 10.41
C ASN A 223 24.66 15.61 11.67
N GLY A 224 24.88 14.47 12.33
CA GLY A 224 25.69 14.36 13.55
C GLY A 224 25.11 15.11 14.76
N ALA A 225 23.86 15.56 14.65
CA ALA A 225 23.18 16.36 15.64
C ALA A 225 22.65 15.50 16.80
N SER A 226 22.57 16.10 17.98
CA SER A 226 21.98 15.46 19.17
C SER A 226 20.87 16.30 19.80
N VAL A 227 19.85 15.60 20.30
CA VAL A 227 18.81 16.23 21.11
C VAL A 227 19.37 16.46 22.51
N VAL A 228 19.39 17.72 22.95
CA VAL A 228 19.91 18.14 24.26
C VAL A 228 18.79 18.12 25.31
N LYS A 229 17.65 18.74 24.99
CA LYS A 229 16.48 18.90 25.87
C LYS A 229 15.17 18.90 25.07
N GLU A 230 14.06 18.63 25.74
CA GLU A 230 12.70 18.86 25.23
C GLU A 230 12.11 20.10 25.90
N VAL A 231 11.56 21.04 25.12
CA VAL A 231 10.74 22.14 25.63
C VAL A 231 9.29 21.67 25.65
N ARG A 232 8.67 21.68 26.83
CA ARG A 232 7.28 21.24 26.99
C ARG A 232 6.34 22.44 27.09
N PRO A 233 5.54 22.76 26.05
CA PRO A 233 4.50 23.77 26.15
C PRO A 233 3.33 23.30 27.03
N PHE A 234 2.43 24.20 27.39
CA PHE A 234 1.22 23.85 28.16
C PHE A 234 0.33 22.84 27.42
N ALA A 235 0.09 23.05 26.12
CA ALA A 235 -0.55 22.09 25.23
C ALA A 235 0.48 21.06 24.71
N ASN A 236 0.97 20.21 25.61
CA ASN A 236 2.07 19.24 25.38
C ASN A 236 1.88 18.22 24.22
N ASN A 237 0.66 18.09 23.68
CA ASN A 237 0.31 17.24 22.55
C ASN A 237 0.16 18.02 21.23
N TYR A 238 0.35 19.34 21.24
CA TYR A 238 0.14 20.18 20.07
C TYR A 238 1.33 20.12 19.10
N ASN A 239 2.55 20.39 19.57
CA ASN A 239 3.80 20.20 18.84
C ASN A 239 4.86 19.60 19.78
N LYS A 240 5.91 19.02 19.20
CA LYS A 240 7.13 18.67 19.95
C LYS A 240 8.24 19.65 19.60
N ILE A 241 8.88 20.18 20.64
CA ILE A 241 9.93 21.19 20.51
C ILE A 241 11.17 20.64 21.19
N TYR A 242 12.25 20.56 20.43
CA TYR A 242 13.52 20.02 20.87
C TYR A 242 14.62 21.07 20.75
N ILE A 243 15.56 21.02 21.68
CA ILE A 243 16.84 21.72 21.56
C ILE A 243 17.82 20.74 20.92
N VAL A 244 18.37 21.11 19.77
CA VAL A 244 19.30 20.25 19.01
C VAL A 244 20.66 20.93 18.87
N GLN A 245 21.72 20.16 19.05
CA GLN A 245 23.10 20.62 18.92
C GLN A 245 23.71 19.96 17.67
N TYR A 246 24.11 20.76 16.69
CA TYR A 246 24.84 20.28 15.52
C TYR A 246 26.36 20.30 15.77
N PRO A 247 27.14 19.39 15.14
CA PRO A 247 28.60 19.40 15.23
C PRO A 247 29.21 20.71 14.71
N GLY A 248 30.23 21.22 15.40
CA GLY A 248 30.94 22.44 14.99
C GLY A 248 30.19 23.75 15.20
N GLU A 249 28.92 23.71 15.63
CA GLU A 249 28.22 24.90 16.11
C GLU A 249 28.59 25.16 17.57
N ASP A 250 28.83 26.42 17.91
CA ASP A 250 29.04 26.92 19.29
C ASP A 250 27.70 27.15 20.03
N THR A 251 26.59 26.99 19.32
CA THR A 251 25.21 27.20 19.79
C THR A 251 24.32 26.02 19.41
N TYR A 252 23.14 25.94 20.05
CA TYR A 252 22.05 25.05 19.67
C TYR A 252 21.06 25.72 18.72
N ARG A 253 20.15 24.90 18.17
CA ARG A 253 18.96 25.32 17.41
C ARG A 253 17.68 24.74 18.03
N TYR A 254 16.54 25.29 17.65
CA TYR A 254 15.23 24.73 18.00
C TYR A 254 14.72 23.86 16.84
N ALA A 255 14.34 22.62 17.13
CA ALA A 255 13.69 21.73 16.18
C ALA A 255 12.22 21.51 16.58
N ILE A 256 11.29 21.90 15.72
CA ILE A 256 9.85 21.72 15.92
C ILE A 256 9.36 20.62 14.98
N THR A 257 8.73 19.60 15.54
CA THR A 257 8.23 18.42 14.82
C THR A 257 6.73 18.25 15.00
N SER A 258 6.15 17.23 14.35
CA SER A 258 4.71 16.95 14.30
C SER A 258 3.93 18.01 13.48
N ILE A 259 4.46 18.33 12.31
CA ILE A 259 3.89 19.30 11.36
C ILE A 259 3.41 18.50 10.15
N GLY A 260 2.14 18.14 10.10
CA GLY A 260 1.62 17.23 9.08
C GLY A 260 1.11 17.92 7.82
N GLY A 261 1.00 19.24 7.81
CA GLY A 261 0.33 20.00 6.75
C GLY A 261 0.88 21.40 6.55
N LYS A 262 0.54 21.99 5.39
CA LYS A 262 0.96 23.34 5.02
C LYS A 262 0.27 24.39 5.87
N ASP A 263 -1.00 24.19 6.22
CA ASP A 263 -1.74 25.08 7.11
C ASP A 263 -1.08 25.15 8.47
N ARG A 264 -0.62 24.00 8.97
CA ARG A 264 0.10 23.88 10.23
C ARG A 264 1.46 24.58 10.21
N LEU A 265 2.22 24.40 9.14
CA LEU A 265 3.50 25.08 8.93
C LEU A 265 3.31 26.61 8.89
N ASN A 266 2.37 27.09 8.08
CA ASN A 266 2.06 28.52 7.97
C ASN A 266 1.57 29.09 9.31
N HIS A 267 0.76 28.33 10.05
CA HIS A 267 0.32 28.71 11.38
C HIS A 267 1.52 28.91 12.33
N LEU A 268 2.51 28.02 12.33
CA LEU A 268 3.73 28.15 13.13
C LEU A 268 4.60 29.35 12.72
N LEU A 269 4.73 29.60 11.40
CA LEU A 269 5.45 30.78 10.90
C LEU A 269 4.78 32.08 11.37
N LEU A 270 3.45 32.14 11.38
CA LEU A 270 2.71 33.27 11.93
C LEU A 270 2.91 33.42 13.44
N GLN A 271 2.94 32.33 14.20
CA GLN A 271 3.24 32.41 15.64
C GLN A 271 4.61 33.01 15.91
N PHE A 272 5.62 32.61 15.13
CA PHE A 272 6.97 33.13 15.28
C PHE A 272 6.99 34.64 14.95
N GLY A 273 6.42 35.06 13.82
CA GLY A 273 6.37 36.48 13.47
C GLY A 273 5.60 37.37 14.45
N LEU A 274 4.57 36.84 15.12
CA LEU A 274 3.79 37.57 16.14
C LEU A 274 4.45 37.61 17.52
N SER A 275 5.45 36.75 17.78
CA SER A 275 6.03 36.58 19.12
C SER A 275 7.39 37.27 19.27
N LYS A 276 7.66 38.38 18.57
CA LYS A 276 8.93 39.12 18.74
C LYS A 276 8.90 40.06 19.94
N LEU A 277 10.00 40.13 20.70
CA LEU A 277 10.15 41.06 21.84
C LEU A 277 10.44 42.49 21.38
N GLU A 278 11.19 42.65 20.29
CA GLU A 278 11.58 43.97 19.77
C GLU A 278 10.87 44.27 18.43
N ASP A 279 10.53 45.55 18.23
CA ASP A 279 10.04 46.07 16.97
C ASP A 279 11.19 46.11 15.93
N GLY A 280 11.27 45.08 15.08
CA GLY A 280 12.25 45.01 13.99
C GLY A 280 11.99 43.85 13.03
N ASN A 281 12.66 43.86 11.87
CA ASN A 281 12.56 42.77 10.88
C ASN A 281 13.20 41.49 11.45
N LEU A 282 12.49 40.36 11.39
CA LEU A 282 13.06 39.06 11.72
C LEU A 282 14.24 38.73 10.78
N LYS A 283 15.41 38.42 11.38
CA LYS A 283 16.62 38.00 10.64
C LYS A 283 16.90 36.51 10.77
N ASN A 284 16.11 35.80 11.58
CA ASN A 284 16.28 34.39 11.87
C ASN A 284 16.11 33.54 10.61
N LYS A 285 16.99 32.55 10.46
CA LYS A 285 16.89 31.56 9.40
C LYS A 285 15.98 30.41 9.84
N VAL A 286 15.03 30.06 8.99
CA VAL A 286 14.20 28.87 9.12
C VAL A 286 14.64 27.83 8.13
N ARG A 287 14.75 26.58 8.58
CA ARG A 287 14.99 25.42 7.73
C ARG A 287 13.79 24.49 7.78
N ILE A 288 13.34 24.06 6.62
CA ILE A 288 12.22 23.13 6.49
C ILE A 288 12.78 21.82 5.97
N TYR A 289 12.53 20.74 6.71
CA TYR A 289 12.88 19.37 6.34
C TYR A 289 11.61 18.60 5.98
N GLY A 290 11.58 18.04 4.77
CA GLY A 290 10.47 17.26 4.25
C GLY A 290 9.65 18.02 3.20
N ASP A 291 8.76 17.30 2.53
CA ASP A 291 7.84 17.81 1.50
C ASP A 291 6.41 17.40 1.89
N VAL A 292 5.54 18.39 2.12
CA VAL A 292 4.15 18.18 2.57
C VAL A 292 3.37 17.38 1.53
N ASP A 293 3.48 17.71 0.25
CA ASP A 293 2.70 17.06 -0.82
C ASP A 293 3.14 15.60 -0.97
N LYS A 294 4.45 15.34 -0.89
CA LYS A 294 4.99 13.97 -0.87
C LYS A 294 4.52 13.20 0.36
N SER A 295 4.59 13.81 1.54
CA SER A 295 4.15 13.21 2.81
C SER A 295 2.65 12.88 2.80
N HIS A 296 1.82 13.82 2.34
CA HIS A 296 0.39 13.62 2.16
C HIS A 296 0.10 12.50 1.17
N LYS A 297 0.84 12.41 0.07
CA LYS A 297 0.63 11.33 -0.89
C LYS A 297 1.00 9.96 -0.31
N MET A 298 2.12 9.88 0.40
CA MET A 298 2.53 8.66 1.10
C MET A 298 1.48 8.23 2.12
N MET A 299 0.99 9.17 2.93
CA MET A 299 -0.06 8.91 3.92
C MET A 299 -1.40 8.51 3.27
N GLU A 300 -1.80 9.14 2.17
CA GLU A 300 -2.99 8.74 1.41
C GLU A 300 -2.86 7.29 0.91
N ASP A 301 -1.70 6.92 0.36
CA ASP A 301 -1.45 5.57 -0.16
C ASP A 301 -1.40 4.53 0.95
N GLU A 302 -0.77 4.84 2.08
CA GLU A 302 -0.75 4.02 3.29
C GLU A 302 -2.16 3.80 3.84
N LEU A 303 -2.91 4.88 4.10
CA LEU A 303 -4.28 4.81 4.60
C LEU A 303 -5.19 4.07 3.62
N SER A 304 -5.07 4.32 2.31
CA SER A 304 -5.85 3.60 1.30
C SER A 304 -5.51 2.11 1.28
N GLY A 305 -4.24 1.75 1.47
CA GLY A 305 -3.79 0.37 1.65
C GLY A 305 -4.45 -0.28 2.86
N ILE A 306 -4.32 0.34 4.04
CA ILE A 306 -4.93 -0.09 5.31
C ILE A 306 -6.43 -0.31 5.13
N MET A 307 -7.14 0.69 4.64
CA MET A 307 -8.59 0.69 4.53
C MET A 307 -9.14 -0.34 3.52
N LYS A 308 -8.34 -0.77 2.53
CA LYS A 308 -8.72 -1.86 1.62
C LYS A 308 -8.70 -3.23 2.30
N HIS A 309 -7.93 -3.37 3.37
CA HIS A 309 -7.82 -4.62 4.13
C HIS A 309 -8.71 -4.60 5.38
N LEU A 310 -9.12 -3.44 5.87
CA LEU A 310 -10.11 -3.36 6.93
C LEU A 310 -11.53 -3.62 6.40
N PRO A 311 -12.44 -4.15 7.23
CA PRO A 311 -13.87 -4.14 6.92
C PRO A 311 -14.31 -2.73 6.55
N LYS A 312 -15.12 -2.61 5.50
CA LYS A 312 -15.68 -1.31 5.11
C LYS A 312 -16.53 -0.79 6.25
N ALA A 313 -16.21 0.40 6.76
CA ALA A 313 -16.98 0.99 7.84
C ALA A 313 -18.35 1.41 7.32
N ASN A 314 -19.41 1.07 8.06
CA ASN A 314 -20.76 1.58 7.81
C ASN A 314 -20.80 3.10 8.01
N ARG A 315 -19.99 3.62 8.93
CA ARG A 315 -19.90 5.05 9.26
C ARG A 315 -18.47 5.44 9.56
N VAL A 316 -18.10 6.63 9.12
CA VAL A 316 -16.84 7.28 9.50
C VAL A 316 -17.17 8.49 10.35
N ILE A 317 -16.59 8.57 11.54
CA ILE A 317 -16.74 9.69 12.46
C ILE A 317 -15.37 10.31 12.64
N ILE A 318 -15.20 11.53 12.15
CA ILE A 318 -13.97 12.31 12.27
C ILE A 318 -14.17 13.30 13.42
N GLY A 319 -13.32 13.23 14.42
CA GLY A 319 -13.33 14.06 15.60
C GLY A 319 -13.90 13.39 16.84
N GLN A 320 -13.49 13.93 18.00
CA GLN A 320 -13.89 13.44 19.33
C GLN A 320 -13.61 11.94 19.60
N LYS A 321 -12.65 11.31 18.90
CA LYS A 321 -12.26 9.89 19.06
C LYS A 321 -12.22 9.42 20.52
N GLY A 322 -11.44 10.10 21.36
CA GLY A 322 -11.30 9.71 22.76
C GLY A 322 -12.59 9.79 23.58
N ALA A 323 -13.56 10.65 23.21
CA ALA A 323 -14.87 10.67 23.87
C ALA A 323 -15.74 9.48 23.44
N ILE A 324 -15.70 9.13 22.15
CA ILE A 324 -16.43 8.00 21.58
C ILE A 324 -15.88 6.68 22.14
N GLU A 325 -14.56 6.47 22.09
CA GLU A 325 -13.91 5.27 22.63
C GLU A 325 -14.23 5.04 24.11
N ARG A 326 -14.16 6.10 24.94
CA ARG A 326 -14.54 6.01 26.36
C ARG A 326 -16.00 5.65 26.56
N THR A 327 -16.89 6.05 25.66
CA THR A 327 -18.32 5.76 25.76
C THR A 327 -18.60 4.31 25.33
N VAL A 328 -17.95 3.84 24.27
CA VAL A 328 -18.02 2.45 23.83
C VAL A 328 -17.44 1.50 24.87
N ASP A 329 -16.36 1.87 25.57
CA ASP A 329 -15.81 1.11 26.71
C ASP A 329 -16.83 0.97 27.86
N ILE A 330 -17.58 2.03 28.16
CA ILE A 330 -18.68 1.96 29.13
C ILE A 330 -19.77 0.99 28.64
N LEU A 331 -20.16 1.05 27.37
CA LEU A 331 -21.15 0.13 26.81
C LEU A 331 -20.67 -1.33 26.85
N TRP A 332 -19.38 -1.57 26.63
CA TRP A 332 -18.76 -2.89 26.78
C TRP A 332 -18.87 -3.41 28.23
N LYS A 333 -18.59 -2.54 29.22
CA LYS A 333 -18.78 -2.85 30.65
C LYS A 333 -20.25 -3.12 30.98
N VAL A 334 -21.18 -2.32 30.45
CA VAL A 334 -22.63 -2.54 30.59
C VAL A 334 -23.02 -3.90 30.00
N ARG A 335 -22.48 -4.29 28.84
CA ARG A 335 -22.75 -5.59 28.24
C ARG A 335 -22.26 -6.74 29.11
N ALA A 336 -21.06 -6.62 29.71
CA ALA A 336 -20.56 -7.60 30.66
C ALA A 336 -21.45 -7.71 31.92
N LEU A 337 -21.88 -6.57 32.47
CA LEU A 337 -22.83 -6.52 33.59
C LEU A 337 -24.17 -7.15 33.21
N LYS A 338 -24.65 -6.91 31.99
CA LYS A 338 -25.88 -7.53 31.48
C LYS A 338 -25.75 -9.05 31.37
N ASN A 339 -24.67 -9.57 30.78
CA ASN A 339 -24.44 -11.00 30.64
C ASN A 339 -24.44 -11.70 32.01
N LEU A 340 -23.81 -11.08 33.02
CA LEU A 340 -23.84 -11.60 34.39
C LEU A 340 -25.22 -11.44 35.03
N TYR A 341 -25.90 -10.31 34.85
CA TYR A 341 -27.23 -10.04 35.41
C TYR A 341 -28.26 -11.07 34.91
N ASP A 342 -28.20 -11.44 33.64
CA ASP A 342 -29.11 -12.42 33.05
C ASP A 342 -28.94 -13.83 33.69
N SER A 343 -27.81 -14.10 34.39
CA SER A 343 -27.55 -15.35 35.12
C SER A 343 -27.58 -15.22 36.65
N ASP A 344 -27.16 -14.08 37.21
CA ASP A 344 -27.05 -13.80 38.64
C ASP A 344 -27.34 -12.31 38.88
N PRO A 345 -28.64 -11.93 38.94
CA PRO A 345 -29.07 -10.55 39.12
C PRO A 345 -28.51 -9.89 40.38
N ASP A 346 -28.47 -10.63 41.49
CA ASP A 346 -28.10 -10.09 42.81
C ASP A 346 -26.62 -9.69 42.86
N ALA A 347 -25.74 -10.45 42.21
CA ALA A 347 -24.33 -10.12 42.10
C ALA A 347 -24.11 -8.74 41.43
N VAL A 348 -24.96 -8.36 40.48
CA VAL A 348 -24.88 -7.06 39.79
C VAL A 348 -25.61 -5.97 40.57
N LEU A 349 -26.85 -6.22 41.00
CA LEU A 349 -27.69 -5.22 41.67
C LEU A 349 -27.16 -4.80 43.04
N SER A 350 -26.46 -5.69 43.75
CA SER A 350 -25.78 -5.35 45.02
C SER A 350 -24.70 -4.28 44.86
N GLN A 351 -24.20 -4.06 43.64
CA GLN A 351 -23.17 -3.05 43.33
C GLN A 351 -23.74 -1.74 42.78
N ILE A 352 -25.05 -1.68 42.53
CA ILE A 352 -25.78 -0.49 42.07
C ILE A 352 -26.45 0.17 43.28
N VAL A 353 -26.34 1.50 43.37
CA VAL A 353 -26.95 2.30 44.44
C VAL A 353 -28.46 2.10 44.41
N GLU A 354 -29.07 1.89 45.58
CA GLU A 354 -30.46 1.47 45.73
C GLU A 354 -31.45 2.33 44.94
N LYS A 355 -31.33 3.66 45.03
CA LYS A 355 -32.20 4.62 44.33
C LYS A 355 -32.19 4.51 42.80
N ASP A 356 -31.13 3.94 42.23
CA ASP A 356 -30.90 3.86 40.78
C ASP A 356 -31.13 2.44 40.24
N ARG A 357 -31.44 1.45 41.10
CA ARG A 357 -31.59 0.04 40.72
C ARG A 357 -32.72 -0.18 39.73
N ASP A 358 -33.90 0.39 39.96
CA ASP A 358 -35.06 0.20 39.08
C ASP A 358 -34.81 0.78 37.68
N ALA A 359 -34.23 1.97 37.63
CA ALA A 359 -33.81 2.64 36.39
C ALA A 359 -32.77 1.79 35.65
N PHE A 360 -31.75 1.28 36.36
CA PHE A 360 -30.73 0.41 35.78
C PHE A 360 -31.29 -0.92 35.27
N VAL A 361 -32.19 -1.56 36.02
CA VAL A 361 -32.89 -2.80 35.60
C VAL A 361 -33.73 -2.54 34.35
N LYS A 362 -34.46 -1.42 34.31
CA LYS A 362 -35.26 -1.03 33.15
C LYS A 362 -34.36 -0.88 31.91
N PHE A 363 -33.23 -0.19 32.06
CA PHE A 363 -32.22 -0.07 31.01
C PHE A 363 -31.60 -1.41 30.58
N LEU A 364 -31.25 -2.31 31.49
CA LEU A 364 -30.71 -3.64 31.14
C LEU A 364 -31.68 -4.50 30.33
N LYS A 365 -33.00 -4.23 30.45
CA LYS A 365 -34.06 -4.90 29.70
C LYS A 365 -34.37 -4.21 28.37
N SER A 366 -34.47 -2.89 28.36
CA SER A 366 -34.89 -2.10 27.19
C SER A 366 -33.75 -1.67 26.26
N GLY A 367 -32.55 -1.49 26.83
CA GLY A 367 -31.43 -0.82 26.20
C GLY A 367 -31.75 0.62 25.75
N ASN A 368 -32.72 1.30 26.38
CA ASN A 368 -33.04 2.70 26.10
C ASN A 368 -32.25 3.64 27.04
N TYR A 369 -31.46 4.55 26.49
CA TYR A 369 -30.64 5.49 27.25
C TYR A 369 -31.46 6.50 28.07
N GLU A 370 -32.75 6.69 27.75
CA GLU A 370 -33.67 7.50 28.55
C GLU A 370 -34.02 6.84 29.90
N ASP A 371 -33.98 5.50 29.98
CA ASP A 371 -34.28 4.76 31.21
C ASP A 371 -33.14 4.88 32.23
N PHE A 372 -31.90 5.08 31.78
CA PHE A 372 -30.73 5.25 32.62
C PHE A 372 -29.62 6.02 31.88
N ASP A 373 -29.35 7.25 32.32
CA ASP A 373 -28.32 8.12 31.73
C ASP A 373 -26.91 7.58 32.04
N ILE A 374 -26.32 6.87 31.07
CA ILE A 374 -24.99 6.26 31.18
C ILE A 374 -23.87 7.30 31.36
N PHE A 375 -24.08 8.55 30.92
CA PHE A 375 -23.06 9.60 31.03
C PHE A 375 -23.04 10.20 32.43
N LYS A 376 -24.20 10.41 33.06
CA LYS A 376 -24.29 10.85 34.47
C LYS A 376 -23.82 9.76 35.43
N ASN A 377 -24.07 8.49 35.11
CA ASN A 377 -23.80 7.36 35.99
C ASN A 377 -22.53 6.57 35.62
N LYS A 378 -21.66 7.11 34.75
CA LYS A 378 -20.41 6.47 34.31
C LYS A 378 -19.61 5.82 35.44
N LYS A 379 -19.32 6.60 36.50
CA LYS A 379 -18.47 6.14 37.62
C LYS A 379 -19.10 4.97 38.37
N GLN A 380 -20.42 4.96 38.48
CA GLN A 380 -21.16 3.87 39.12
C GLN A 380 -21.07 2.58 38.29
N ILE A 381 -21.18 2.66 36.96
CA ILE A 381 -21.01 1.52 36.05
C ILE A 381 -19.58 0.96 36.18
N GLU A 382 -18.56 1.82 36.13
CA GLU A 382 -17.16 1.40 36.24
C GLU A 382 -16.89 0.69 37.57
N VAL A 383 -17.35 1.25 38.70
CA VAL A 383 -17.20 0.64 40.01
C VAL A 383 -17.95 -0.70 40.11
N ALA A 384 -19.16 -0.78 39.57
CA ALA A 384 -19.93 -2.02 39.57
C ALA A 384 -19.21 -3.12 38.77
N PHE A 385 -18.71 -2.80 37.58
CA PHE A 385 -17.96 -3.74 36.75
C PHE A 385 -16.69 -4.24 37.43
N GLU A 386 -15.84 -3.35 37.95
CA GLU A 386 -14.57 -3.76 38.59
C GLU A 386 -14.80 -4.71 39.78
N LYS A 387 -15.89 -4.54 40.52
CA LYS A 387 -16.24 -5.43 41.65
C LYS A 387 -16.70 -6.81 41.22
N VAL A 388 -17.25 -6.97 40.01
CA VAL A 388 -17.75 -8.27 39.51
C VAL A 388 -16.87 -8.88 38.42
N LYS A 389 -15.83 -8.16 37.97
CA LYS A 389 -14.95 -8.54 36.86
C LYS A 389 -14.38 -9.95 36.99
N ALA A 390 -13.76 -10.29 38.12
CA ALA A 390 -13.16 -11.61 38.33
C ALA A 390 -14.20 -12.75 38.26
N LYS A 391 -15.44 -12.48 38.70
CA LYS A 391 -16.55 -13.44 38.60
C LYS A 391 -17.01 -13.58 37.16
N ALA A 392 -17.19 -12.47 36.44
CA ALA A 392 -17.55 -12.49 35.02
C ALA A 392 -16.49 -13.19 34.15
N GLU A 393 -15.20 -13.02 34.43
CA GLU A 393 -14.10 -13.71 33.75
C GLU A 393 -14.16 -15.23 33.97
N LYS A 394 -14.28 -15.66 35.23
CA LYS A 394 -14.37 -17.09 35.59
C LYS A 394 -15.59 -17.78 34.97
N SER A 395 -16.68 -17.06 34.83
CA SER A 395 -17.93 -17.57 34.24
C SER A 395 -18.02 -17.40 32.71
N GLY A 396 -17.01 -16.84 32.05
CA GLY A 396 -17.02 -16.62 30.60
C GLY A 396 -18.02 -15.57 30.13
N PHE A 397 -18.46 -14.66 31.00
CA PHE A 397 -19.45 -13.61 30.69
C PHE A 397 -18.83 -12.30 30.21
N ILE A 398 -17.50 -12.20 30.17
CA ILE A 398 -16.81 -11.05 29.56
C ILE A 398 -16.98 -11.10 28.04
N PRO A 399 -17.62 -10.08 27.43
CA PRO A 399 -17.77 -10.03 25.99
C PRO A 399 -16.42 -9.73 25.32
N PRO A 400 -16.15 -10.22 24.10
CA PRO A 400 -15.01 -9.78 23.32
C PRO A 400 -15.01 -8.26 23.10
N SER A 401 -13.83 -7.66 22.92
CA SER A 401 -13.67 -6.22 22.67
C SER A 401 -14.49 -5.76 21.46
N PHE A 402 -15.15 -4.60 21.60
CA PHE A 402 -15.78 -3.89 20.48
C PHE A 402 -14.75 -3.17 19.61
N LYS A 403 -13.67 -2.65 20.19
CA LYS A 403 -12.57 -2.09 19.41
C LYS A 403 -11.82 -3.23 18.74
N LYS A 404 -11.85 -3.27 17.40
CA LYS A 404 -11.24 -4.31 16.56
C LYS A 404 -9.89 -3.88 15.98
N TYR A 405 -9.72 -2.58 15.76
CA TYR A 405 -8.50 -2.02 15.20
C TYR A 405 -8.18 -0.68 15.85
N ASP A 406 -6.88 -0.36 15.94
CA ASP A 406 -6.37 0.93 16.39
C ASP A 406 -5.11 1.24 15.58
N TYR A 407 -5.11 2.44 15.00
CA TYR A 407 -4.03 3.03 14.22
C TYR A 407 -3.72 4.38 14.82
N ASP A 408 -2.46 4.64 15.11
CA ASP A 408 -2.06 5.89 15.71
C ASP A 408 -0.71 6.31 15.12
N ASN A 409 -0.74 7.33 14.29
CA ASN A 409 0.45 8.05 13.84
C ASN A 409 0.38 9.51 14.32
N PHE A 410 1.40 10.31 14.03
CA PHE A 410 1.47 11.68 14.56
C PHE A 410 0.45 12.67 13.95
N VAL A 411 -0.19 12.34 12.83
CA VAL A 411 -1.18 13.16 12.10
C VAL A 411 -2.60 12.60 12.20
N ILE A 412 -2.73 11.29 12.10
CA ILE A 412 -3.98 10.53 12.02
C ILE A 412 -3.99 9.45 13.10
N SER A 413 -5.01 9.52 13.95
CA SER A 413 -5.36 8.49 14.93
C SER A 413 -6.73 7.95 14.60
N MET A 414 -6.88 6.64 14.42
CA MET A 414 -8.09 5.99 13.94
C MET A 414 -8.35 4.67 14.66
N SER A 415 -9.61 4.33 14.94
CA SER A 415 -10.00 3.01 15.44
C SER A 415 -11.24 2.50 14.72
N ASP A 416 -11.30 1.18 14.48
CA ASP A 416 -12.55 0.53 14.08
C ASP A 416 -13.20 -0.13 15.28
N ILE A 417 -14.48 0.17 15.46
CA ILE A 417 -15.34 -0.34 16.51
C ILE A 417 -16.45 -1.14 15.84
N ALA A 418 -16.58 -2.42 16.21
CA ALA A 418 -17.59 -3.31 15.66
C ALA A 418 -18.49 -3.90 16.75
N PHE A 419 -19.80 -3.81 16.54
CA PHE A 419 -20.83 -4.34 17.43
C PHE A 419 -22.09 -4.73 16.63
N GLN A 420 -22.98 -5.48 17.27
CA GLN A 420 -24.33 -5.70 16.78
C GLN A 420 -25.31 -4.72 17.42
N ASN A 421 -26.17 -4.13 16.59
CA ASN A 421 -27.28 -3.27 17.02
C ASN A 421 -28.44 -4.10 17.63
N LYS A 422 -29.53 -3.44 18.03
CA LYS A 422 -30.72 -4.13 18.60
C LYS A 422 -31.38 -5.10 17.64
N GLU A 423 -31.22 -4.90 16.33
CA GLU A 423 -31.77 -5.73 15.27
C GLU A 423 -30.88 -6.94 14.95
N GLY A 424 -29.67 -6.99 15.51
CA GLY A 424 -28.69 -8.06 15.28
C GLY A 424 -27.79 -7.82 14.07
N GLU A 425 -27.85 -6.64 13.46
CA GLU A 425 -26.99 -6.27 12.33
C GLU A 425 -25.59 -5.89 12.81
N ASN A 426 -24.56 -6.37 12.11
CA ASN A 426 -23.18 -5.97 12.37
C ASN A 426 -22.93 -4.54 11.86
N ILE A 427 -22.57 -3.65 12.78
CA ILE A 427 -22.22 -2.26 12.50
C ILE A 427 -20.73 -2.04 12.80
N VAL A 428 -20.03 -1.43 11.84
CA VAL A 428 -18.64 -1.01 11.95
C VAL A 428 -18.56 0.51 11.88
N TRP A 429 -18.07 1.11 12.96
CA TRP A 429 -17.74 2.52 13.05
C TRP A 429 -16.23 2.72 12.94
N ARG A 430 -15.81 3.56 12.02
CA ARG A 430 -14.43 4.05 11.93
C ARG A 430 -14.35 5.42 12.57
N VAL A 431 -13.63 5.52 13.67
CA VAL A 431 -13.54 6.73 14.48
C VAL A 431 -12.14 7.31 14.38
N VAL A 432 -12.04 8.54 13.87
CA VAL A 432 -10.78 9.25 13.62
C VAL A 432 -10.68 10.44 14.59
N ALA A 433 -9.49 10.76 15.08
CA ALA A 433 -9.23 12.01 15.80
C ALA A 433 -9.27 13.22 14.85
N ASN A 434 -9.31 14.43 15.42
CA ASN A 434 -9.16 15.66 14.64
C ASN A 434 -7.69 15.84 14.23
N SER A 435 -7.49 16.39 13.04
CA SER A 435 -6.21 16.84 12.48
C SER A 435 -6.30 18.33 12.17
N TRP A 436 -5.17 19.03 12.01
CA TRP A 436 -5.18 20.47 11.76
C TRP A 436 -5.25 20.81 10.27
N GLY A 437 -6.30 21.50 9.83
CA GLY A 437 -6.43 22.01 8.48
C GLY A 437 -6.23 20.96 7.39
N ASP A 438 -5.29 21.19 6.49
CA ASP A 438 -4.98 20.32 5.35
C ASP A 438 -4.40 18.95 5.73
N GLU A 439 -4.02 18.71 6.98
CA GLU A 439 -3.63 17.39 7.50
C GLU A 439 -4.75 16.34 7.34
N ILE A 440 -6.01 16.77 7.27
CA ILE A 440 -7.15 15.87 7.05
C ILE A 440 -7.28 15.41 5.60
N ALA A 441 -6.63 16.09 4.67
CA ALA A 441 -6.74 15.85 3.23
C ALA A 441 -6.32 14.43 2.80
N PRO A 442 -5.18 13.86 3.23
CA PRO A 442 -4.82 12.47 2.90
C PRO A 442 -5.86 11.46 3.39
N LEU A 443 -6.42 11.65 4.59
CA LEU A 443 -7.51 10.82 5.11
C LEU A 443 -8.76 10.93 4.24
N ALA A 444 -9.19 12.15 3.91
CA ALA A 444 -10.37 12.39 3.09
C ALA A 444 -10.25 11.74 1.70
N ARG A 445 -9.08 11.85 1.07
CA ARG A 445 -8.77 11.18 -0.20
C ARG A 445 -8.78 9.66 -0.05
N ALA A 446 -8.19 9.12 1.01
CA ALA A 446 -8.20 7.68 1.27
C ALA A 446 -9.62 7.13 1.49
N LEU A 447 -10.46 7.83 2.27
CA LEU A 447 -11.87 7.49 2.49
C LEU A 447 -12.66 7.47 1.17
N LYS A 448 -12.47 8.51 0.34
CA LYS A 448 -13.09 8.59 -0.99
C LYS A 448 -12.63 7.46 -1.90
N ASN A 449 -11.32 7.22 -1.98
CA ASN A 449 -10.70 6.18 -2.82
C ASN A 449 -11.12 4.77 -2.41
N THR A 450 -11.49 4.56 -1.16
CA THR A 450 -11.99 3.28 -0.62
C THR A 450 -13.52 3.22 -0.53
N GLY A 451 -14.22 4.23 -1.06
CA GLY A 451 -15.66 4.23 -1.25
C GLY A 451 -16.47 4.41 0.03
N HIS A 452 -15.90 5.02 1.07
CA HIS A 452 -16.64 5.45 2.25
C HIS A 452 -17.47 6.68 1.90
N LYS A 453 -18.77 6.63 2.16
CA LYS A 453 -19.72 7.67 1.78
C LYS A 453 -20.30 8.41 2.97
N ASP A 454 -20.55 7.70 4.07
CA ASP A 454 -21.21 8.23 5.25
C ASP A 454 -20.23 8.78 6.29
N ILE A 455 -20.01 10.09 6.25
CA ILE A 455 -18.97 10.78 7.01
C ILE A 455 -19.60 11.83 7.93
N THR A 456 -19.30 11.70 9.22
CA THR A 456 -19.70 12.67 10.26
C THR A 456 -18.44 13.37 10.76
N TYR A 457 -18.35 14.68 10.59
CA TYR A 457 -17.28 15.51 11.15
C TYR A 457 -17.76 16.21 12.43
N ILE A 458 -16.96 16.15 13.49
CA ILE A 458 -17.24 16.76 14.80
C ILE A 458 -16.10 17.69 15.20
N GLY A 459 -16.30 18.98 14.95
CA GLY A 459 -15.30 20.03 15.12
C GLY A 459 -15.67 21.10 16.15
N THR A 460 -14.85 22.14 16.20
CA THR A 460 -15.10 23.37 16.97
C THR A 460 -14.98 24.56 16.03
N ALA A 461 -15.86 25.54 16.13
CA ALA A 461 -15.86 26.71 15.24
C ALA A 461 -16.06 28.01 16.01
N GLY A 462 -15.48 29.09 15.49
CA GLY A 462 -15.78 30.45 15.92
C GLY A 462 -17.08 30.92 15.25
N ALA A 463 -17.98 31.53 16.03
CA ALA A 463 -19.18 32.15 15.48
C ALA A 463 -18.95 33.65 15.25
N PHE A 464 -19.49 34.18 14.16
CA PHE A 464 -19.45 35.62 13.92
C PHE A 464 -20.45 36.36 14.82
N PRO A 465 -20.10 37.59 15.26
CA PRO A 465 -20.97 38.39 16.10
C PRO A 465 -22.29 38.70 15.40
N GLU A 466 -23.35 38.93 16.19
CA GLU A 466 -24.69 39.31 15.72
C GLU A 466 -25.43 38.25 14.88
N LYS A 467 -24.89 37.03 14.75
CA LYS A 467 -25.54 35.91 14.03
C LYS A 467 -26.49 35.06 14.88
N GLY A 468 -26.65 35.38 16.17
CA GLY A 468 -27.57 34.67 17.07
C GLY A 468 -27.04 33.34 17.63
N TYR A 469 -25.74 33.08 17.51
CA TYR A 469 -25.04 31.94 18.11
C TYR A 469 -24.37 32.34 19.41
N LYS A 470 -24.19 31.37 20.32
CA LYS A 470 -23.52 31.54 21.61
C LYS A 470 -22.54 30.42 21.85
N VAL A 471 -21.55 30.67 22.70
CA VAL A 471 -20.59 29.63 23.10
C VAL A 471 -21.28 28.44 23.75
N GLY A 472 -20.89 27.25 23.29
CA GLY A 472 -21.45 25.97 23.73
C GLY A 472 -22.70 25.55 22.95
N ASP A 473 -23.20 26.36 22.01
CA ASP A 473 -24.17 25.90 21.02
C ASP A 473 -23.56 24.81 20.14
N LEU A 474 -24.35 23.78 19.84
CA LEU A 474 -24.04 22.82 18.78
C LEU A 474 -24.71 23.31 17.50
N VAL A 475 -23.92 23.56 16.45
CA VAL A 475 -24.43 24.00 15.15
C VAL A 475 -24.20 22.94 14.09
N ILE A 476 -25.15 22.83 13.16
CA ILE A 476 -25.10 21.91 12.02
C ILE A 476 -25.16 22.76 10.75
N PRO A 477 -23.99 23.17 10.21
CA PRO A 477 -23.96 24.00 9.03
C PRO A 477 -24.54 23.29 7.81
N THR A 478 -25.09 24.08 6.90
CA THR A 478 -25.66 23.57 5.65
C THR A 478 -24.69 23.66 4.49
N HIS A 479 -23.73 24.59 4.57
CA HIS A 479 -22.74 24.85 3.53
C HIS A 479 -21.36 25.10 4.14
N ALA A 480 -20.34 24.80 3.36
CA ALA A 480 -18.97 25.26 3.57
C ALA A 480 -18.57 26.15 2.41
N ARG A 481 -17.79 27.18 2.67
CA ARG A 481 -17.26 28.07 1.65
C ARG A 481 -15.96 27.51 1.09
N ILE A 482 -15.89 27.37 -0.23
CA ILE A 482 -14.71 26.92 -0.98
C ILE A 482 -14.42 27.98 -2.04
N GLY A 483 -13.29 28.68 -1.87
CA GLY A 483 -13.01 29.91 -2.61
C GLY A 483 -14.12 30.94 -2.39
N ASP A 484 -14.70 31.43 -3.50
CA ASP A 484 -15.82 32.38 -3.45
C ASP A 484 -17.21 31.74 -3.58
N THR A 485 -17.31 30.42 -3.35
CA THR A 485 -18.58 29.69 -3.54
C THR A 485 -19.01 28.93 -2.30
N ASN A 486 -20.31 28.99 -1.99
CA ASN A 486 -20.92 28.20 -0.93
C ASN A 486 -21.30 26.81 -1.48
N LYS A 487 -20.69 25.76 -0.94
CA LYS A 487 -20.94 24.36 -1.32
C LYS A 487 -21.73 23.66 -0.23
N LYS A 488 -22.84 23.04 -0.62
CA LYS A 488 -23.74 22.31 0.29
C LYS A 488 -23.02 21.10 0.91
N LEU A 489 -23.16 20.92 2.23
CA LEU A 489 -22.79 19.71 2.95
C LEU A 489 -23.92 18.67 2.74
N ASN A 490 -23.58 17.45 2.31
CA ASN A 490 -24.53 16.43 1.85
C ASN A 490 -24.82 15.37 2.96
N GLY A 491 -25.88 14.57 2.82
CA GLY A 491 -26.25 13.50 3.78
C GLY A 491 -27.37 13.87 4.75
N ASP A 492 -27.78 12.95 5.61
CA ASP A 492 -28.90 13.15 6.53
C ASP A 492 -28.48 13.91 7.79
N VAL A 493 -29.29 14.89 8.19
CA VAL A 493 -29.05 15.70 9.40
C VAL A 493 -29.58 14.94 10.62
N LEU A 494 -28.73 14.72 11.63
CA LEU A 494 -29.14 14.16 12.91
C LEU A 494 -30.06 15.15 13.65
N GLN A 495 -31.14 14.62 14.21
CA GLN A 495 -32.00 15.36 15.13
C GLN A 495 -31.36 15.34 16.52
N VAL A 496 -30.57 16.38 16.82
CA VAL A 496 -29.91 16.54 18.12
C VAL A 496 -30.64 17.60 18.93
N ASP A 497 -31.10 17.24 20.13
CA ASP A 497 -31.86 18.13 20.98
C ASP A 497 -31.05 19.40 21.36
N GLY A 498 -31.59 20.56 20.99
CA GLY A 498 -30.98 21.87 21.20
C GLY A 498 -29.92 22.29 20.17
N ALA A 499 -29.68 21.51 19.12
CA ALA A 499 -28.78 21.91 18.03
C ALA A 499 -29.44 22.92 17.07
N LYS A 500 -28.64 23.86 16.56
CA LYS A 500 -29.08 24.86 15.57
C LYS A 500 -28.66 24.43 14.16
N ILE A 501 -29.62 24.25 13.25
CA ILE A 501 -29.36 23.85 11.87
C ILE A 501 -29.36 25.08 10.97
N GLY A 502 -28.35 25.23 10.12
CA GLY A 502 -28.24 26.36 9.19
C GLY A 502 -26.85 27.00 9.19
N GLY A 503 -26.67 27.97 8.28
CA GLY A 503 -25.46 28.78 8.18
C GLY A 503 -24.37 28.19 7.28
N VAL A 504 -23.35 29.03 7.04
CA VAL A 504 -22.19 28.79 6.17
C VAL A 504 -20.90 28.89 6.99
N VAL A 505 -20.02 27.89 6.83
CA VAL A 505 -18.69 27.87 7.46
C VAL A 505 -17.65 28.42 6.48
N ASP A 506 -16.91 29.45 6.89
CA ASP A 506 -15.74 29.97 6.19
C ASP A 506 -14.46 29.23 6.63
N HIS A 507 -13.42 29.32 5.81
CA HIS A 507 -12.12 28.70 6.09
C HIS A 507 -11.05 29.73 6.45
N VAL A 508 -10.26 29.40 7.47
CA VAL A 508 -8.96 30.01 7.75
C VAL A 508 -7.95 28.89 8.03
N PHE A 509 -6.70 29.04 7.58
CA PHE A 509 -5.65 28.06 7.93
C PHE A 509 -5.06 28.32 9.33
N SER A 510 -5.31 29.51 9.86
CA SER A 510 -4.80 29.97 11.15
C SER A 510 -5.74 31.04 11.72
N PRO A 511 -6.03 31.01 13.02
CA PRO A 511 -6.86 32.03 13.64
C PRO A 511 -6.18 33.42 13.65
N PHE A 512 -4.87 33.50 13.39
CA PHE A 512 -4.18 34.79 13.19
C PHE A 512 -4.51 35.47 11.86
N GLN A 513 -5.23 34.81 10.95
CA GLN A 513 -5.77 35.49 9.76
C GLN A 513 -7.05 36.26 10.06
N GLU A 514 -7.66 36.00 11.21
CA GLU A 514 -8.89 36.63 11.65
C GLU A 514 -8.60 38.04 12.15
N THR A 515 -8.19 38.92 11.23
CA THR A 515 -8.07 40.36 11.50
C THR A 515 -9.44 41.01 11.51
N GLU A 516 -9.54 42.23 12.04
CA GLU A 516 -10.80 42.95 11.98
C GLU A 516 -11.27 43.19 10.54
N GLU A 517 -10.36 43.51 9.62
CA GLU A 517 -10.69 43.68 8.20
C GLU A 517 -11.24 42.38 7.61
N TRP A 518 -10.59 41.26 7.90
CA TRP A 518 -11.04 39.95 7.46
C TRP A 518 -12.42 39.62 8.02
N LEU A 519 -12.66 39.85 9.31
CA LEU A 519 -13.94 39.58 9.97
C LEU A 519 -15.08 40.39 9.34
N GLN A 520 -14.85 41.68 9.08
CA GLN A 520 -15.84 42.54 8.45
C GLN A 520 -16.21 42.08 7.04
N LYS A 521 -15.26 41.49 6.30
CA LYS A 521 -15.50 40.90 4.98
C LYS A 521 -16.22 39.55 5.08
N SER A 522 -15.71 38.63 5.92
CA SER A 522 -16.23 37.26 6.02
C SER A 522 -17.62 37.19 6.64
N LYS A 523 -17.97 38.06 7.58
CA LYS A 523 -19.31 38.06 8.20
C LYS A 523 -20.47 38.38 7.25
N GLN A 524 -20.17 38.99 6.09
CA GLN A 524 -21.16 39.30 5.05
C GLN A 524 -21.63 38.07 4.28
N VAL A 525 -20.88 36.98 4.34
CA VAL A 525 -20.95 35.85 3.40
C VAL A 525 -20.92 34.50 4.10
N SER A 526 -20.49 34.48 5.36
CA SER A 526 -20.47 33.30 6.23
C SER A 526 -21.01 33.62 7.63
N ASP A 527 -21.20 32.59 8.44
CA ASP A 527 -21.72 32.68 9.82
C ASP A 527 -20.73 32.13 10.86
N PHE A 528 -19.87 31.23 10.41
CA PHE A 528 -18.86 30.56 11.23
C PHE A 528 -17.51 30.59 10.53
N VAL A 529 -16.44 30.35 11.30
CA VAL A 529 -15.09 30.10 10.80
C VAL A 529 -14.53 28.84 11.43
N GLU A 530 -13.87 28.02 10.60
CA GLU A 530 -13.26 26.77 11.00
C GLU A 530 -12.14 26.35 10.03
N VAL A 531 -11.27 25.40 10.41
CA VAL A 531 -10.04 25.11 9.66
C VAL A 531 -10.22 23.92 8.69
N GLU A 532 -10.91 22.84 9.07
CA GLU A 532 -10.92 21.55 8.34
C GLU A 532 -12.10 21.35 7.38
N THR A 533 -13.26 21.94 7.67
CA THR A 533 -14.55 21.64 7.01
C THR A 533 -14.49 21.87 5.49
N SER A 534 -13.82 22.94 5.06
CA SER A 534 -13.68 23.25 3.64
C SER A 534 -12.78 22.27 2.90
N HIS A 535 -11.66 21.83 3.49
CA HIS A 535 -10.80 20.78 2.93
C HIS A 535 -11.55 19.47 2.73
N LEU A 536 -12.28 19.04 3.77
CA LEU A 536 -13.13 17.85 3.69
C LEU A 536 -14.15 17.99 2.56
N ARG A 537 -14.84 19.13 2.45
CA ARG A 537 -15.88 19.34 1.44
C ARG A 537 -15.32 19.49 0.02
N GLU A 538 -14.12 20.03 -0.15
CA GLU A 538 -13.45 20.14 -1.44
C GLU A 538 -13.14 18.76 -2.02
N ILE A 539 -12.67 17.85 -1.16
CA ILE A 539 -12.30 16.48 -1.53
C ILE A 539 -13.56 15.60 -1.65
N LEU A 540 -14.45 15.64 -0.67
CA LEU A 540 -15.70 14.87 -0.60
C LEU A 540 -16.83 15.63 -1.30
N ASN A 541 -16.72 15.71 -2.62
CA ASN A 541 -17.50 16.63 -3.45
C ASN A 541 -18.55 16.00 -4.35
N SER A 542 -18.65 14.67 -4.38
CA SER A 542 -19.70 13.97 -5.10
C SER A 542 -21.07 14.21 -4.45
N SER A 543 -22.14 14.06 -5.22
CA SER A 543 -23.51 13.99 -4.68
C SER A 543 -23.67 12.84 -3.69
N ASP A 544 -22.91 11.77 -3.89
CA ASP A 544 -22.94 10.54 -3.11
C ASP A 544 -22.05 10.60 -1.85
N ASP A 545 -21.23 11.65 -1.70
CA ASP A 545 -20.36 11.81 -0.53
C ASP A 545 -21.19 12.47 0.59
N HIS A 546 -21.81 11.65 1.44
CA HIS A 546 -22.67 12.08 2.55
C HIS A 546 -21.83 12.60 3.73
N MET A 547 -21.31 13.82 3.61
CA MET A 547 -20.52 14.50 4.63
C MET A 547 -21.34 15.57 5.38
N ARG A 548 -21.54 15.35 6.69
CA ARG A 548 -22.16 16.32 7.62
C ARG A 548 -21.18 16.76 8.71
N ALA A 549 -21.13 18.07 8.97
CA ALA A 549 -20.37 18.66 10.06
C ALA A 549 -21.28 19.00 11.26
N TYR A 550 -20.76 18.79 12.46
CA TYR A 550 -21.38 19.12 13.74
C TYR A 550 -20.34 19.92 14.54
N LEU A 551 -20.55 21.23 14.63
CA LEU A 551 -19.55 22.14 15.15
C LEU A 551 -20.02 22.67 16.50
N LEU A 552 -19.16 22.54 17.52
CA LEU A 552 -19.39 23.20 18.79
C LEU A 552 -18.84 24.63 18.72
N ILE A 553 -19.67 25.64 19.00
CA ILE A 553 -19.21 27.03 19.02
C ILE A 553 -18.23 27.23 20.18
N SER A 554 -16.97 27.50 19.83
CA SER A 554 -15.89 27.68 20.79
C SER A 554 -15.81 29.11 21.34
N ASP A 555 -16.24 30.07 20.56
CA ASP A 555 -16.11 31.49 20.82
C ASP A 555 -17.02 32.28 19.89
N VAL A 556 -17.35 33.49 20.30
CA VAL A 556 -17.95 34.49 19.43
C VAL A 556 -16.91 35.57 19.18
N LEU A 557 -16.48 35.71 17.93
CA LEU A 557 -15.38 36.61 17.58
C LEU A 557 -15.67 38.03 18.11
N LYS A 558 -14.67 38.66 18.74
CA LYS A 558 -14.72 39.97 19.40
C LYS A 558 -15.67 40.14 20.60
N SER A 559 -16.31 39.07 21.07
CA SER A 559 -17.22 39.17 22.22
C SER A 559 -16.48 38.84 23.52
N GLU A 560 -16.21 39.86 24.35
CA GLU A 560 -15.53 39.68 25.64
C GLU A 560 -16.29 38.70 26.54
N GLY A 561 -15.60 37.67 27.02
CA GLY A 561 -16.20 36.66 27.89
C GLY A 561 -17.12 35.67 27.19
N GLU A 562 -17.20 35.64 25.87
CA GLU A 562 -17.84 34.59 25.08
C GLU A 562 -16.78 33.65 24.48
N THR A 563 -16.13 32.86 25.33
CA THR A 563 -15.16 31.82 24.93
C THR A 563 -15.39 30.51 25.70
N LEU A 564 -14.83 29.40 25.25
CA LEU A 564 -14.94 28.12 25.98
C LEU A 564 -14.30 28.16 27.38
N ALA A 565 -13.38 29.09 27.63
CA ALA A 565 -12.77 29.29 28.94
C ALA A 565 -13.76 29.90 29.95
N SER A 566 -14.68 30.76 29.49
CA SER A 566 -15.71 31.39 30.31
C SER A 566 -17.01 30.57 30.37
N ALA A 567 -17.25 29.66 29.43
CA ALA A 567 -18.40 28.75 29.45
C ALA A 567 -18.25 27.63 30.50
N THR A 568 -19.35 27.27 31.18
CA THR A 568 -19.31 26.14 32.13
C THR A 568 -19.03 24.84 31.39
N SER A 569 -18.03 24.08 31.86
CA SER A 569 -17.65 22.76 31.32
C SER A 569 -18.84 21.79 31.20
N ALA A 570 -19.88 22.00 32.00
CA ALA A 570 -21.15 21.29 31.97
C ALA A 570 -21.93 21.47 30.66
N LYS A 571 -22.02 22.69 30.09
CA LYS A 571 -22.79 22.94 28.85
C LYS A 571 -22.18 22.23 27.65
N ARG A 572 -20.86 22.35 27.46
CA ARG A 572 -20.10 21.66 26.41
C ARG A 572 -20.30 20.14 26.48
N ARG A 573 -20.14 19.58 27.68
CA ARG A 573 -20.27 18.13 27.88
C ARG A 573 -21.70 17.66 27.61
N ASN A 574 -22.69 18.46 27.97
CA ASN A 574 -24.10 18.15 27.67
C ASN A 574 -24.37 18.11 26.16
N ALA A 575 -23.90 19.10 25.38
CA ALA A 575 -24.07 19.12 23.93
C ALA A 575 -23.40 17.92 23.25
N LEU A 576 -22.17 17.59 23.64
CA LEU A 576 -21.46 16.41 23.14
C LEU A 576 -22.18 15.10 23.51
N ASN A 577 -22.64 14.95 24.74
CA ASN A 577 -23.38 13.75 25.15
C ASN A 577 -24.66 13.57 24.34
N LYS A 578 -25.41 14.65 24.09
CA LYS A 578 -26.61 14.60 23.25
C LYS A 578 -26.27 14.19 21.82
N LEU A 579 -25.20 14.72 21.24
CA LEU A 579 -24.74 14.30 19.91
C LEU A 579 -24.35 12.81 19.89
N LEU A 580 -23.66 12.31 20.92
CA LEU A 580 -23.30 10.89 21.03
C LEU A 580 -24.54 10.00 21.15
N ILE A 581 -25.55 10.41 21.92
CA ILE A 581 -26.83 9.69 22.01
C ILE A 581 -27.51 9.65 20.63
N SER A 582 -27.63 10.78 19.94
CA SER A 582 -28.22 10.81 18.59
C SER A 582 -27.46 9.95 17.58
N LEU A 583 -26.13 9.81 17.72
CA LEU A 583 -25.34 8.88 16.91
C LEU A 583 -25.69 7.43 17.21
N PHE A 584 -25.86 7.08 18.49
CA PHE A 584 -26.27 5.73 18.91
C PHE A 584 -27.69 5.39 18.51
N ASP A 585 -28.61 6.35 18.59
CA ASP A 585 -30.01 6.19 18.20
C ASP A 585 -30.15 5.99 16.69
N ARG A 586 -29.40 6.76 15.88
CA ARG A 586 -29.38 6.62 14.43
C ARG A 586 -29.05 5.18 13.99
N ASP A 587 -28.08 4.56 14.65
CA ASP A 587 -27.61 3.21 14.30
C ASP A 587 -28.20 2.12 15.24
N ASN A 588 -29.28 2.47 15.98
CA ASN A 588 -30.08 1.60 16.85
C ASN A 588 -29.27 0.71 17.81
N ILE A 589 -28.24 1.26 18.47
CA ILE A 589 -27.22 0.47 19.19
C ILE A 589 -27.76 -0.18 20.47
N GLY A 590 -28.37 0.59 21.37
CA GLY A 590 -28.82 0.10 22.68
C GLY A 590 -27.69 -0.44 23.59
N ILE A 591 -27.86 -1.65 24.12
CA ILE A 591 -26.78 -2.40 24.77
C ILE A 591 -26.15 -3.33 23.73
N PRO A 592 -25.04 -2.93 23.08
CA PRO A 592 -24.50 -3.64 21.94
C PRO A 592 -24.04 -5.05 22.29
N LYS A 593 -24.20 -5.98 21.34
CA LYS A 593 -23.53 -7.29 21.37
C LYS A 593 -22.24 -7.24 20.55
N THR A 594 -21.37 -8.22 20.70
CA THR A 594 -20.17 -8.34 19.87
C THR A 594 -20.56 -8.69 18.43
N ALA A 595 -19.96 -8.03 17.45
CA ALA A 595 -20.13 -8.37 16.04
C ALA A 595 -19.46 -9.70 15.68
N ASP A 596 -20.16 -10.51 14.88
CA ASP A 596 -19.64 -11.73 14.27
C ASP A 596 -19.24 -11.41 12.82
N LEU A 597 -17.98 -11.01 12.64
CA LEU A 597 -17.46 -10.63 11.33
C LEU A 597 -16.98 -11.88 10.58
N PRO A 598 -17.30 -12.04 9.28
CA PRO A 598 -16.85 -13.18 8.49
C PRO A 598 -15.33 -13.38 8.59
N GLN A 599 -14.85 -14.61 8.74
CA GLN A 599 -13.41 -14.88 8.85
C GLN A 599 -12.91 -15.73 7.69
N SER A 600 -11.87 -15.27 6.99
CA SER A 600 -11.13 -16.07 6.01
C SER A 600 -10.32 -17.18 6.69
N SER A 601 -9.85 -18.17 5.93
CA SER A 601 -8.91 -19.19 6.42
C SER A 601 -7.65 -18.57 7.02
N ALA A 602 -7.09 -17.54 6.37
CA ALA A 602 -5.98 -16.75 6.88
C ALA A 602 -6.32 -16.01 8.19
N SER A 603 -7.55 -15.50 8.35
CA SER A 603 -8.00 -14.90 9.61
C SER A 603 -8.11 -15.93 10.72
N LYS A 604 -8.67 -17.11 10.43
CA LYS A 604 -8.79 -18.20 11.41
C LYS A 604 -7.43 -18.69 11.88
N LEU A 605 -6.48 -18.87 10.96
CA LEU A 605 -5.11 -19.25 11.32
C LEU A 605 -4.41 -18.17 12.16
N ARG A 606 -4.62 -16.88 11.84
CA ARG A 606 -4.07 -15.79 12.66
C ARG A 606 -4.66 -15.77 14.05
N ASP A 607 -5.98 -15.89 14.19
CA ASP A 607 -6.64 -15.95 15.50
C ASP A 607 -6.16 -17.16 16.32
N LEU A 608 -5.97 -18.30 15.66
CA LEU A 608 -5.39 -19.50 16.25
C LEU A 608 -3.96 -19.26 16.74
N ILE A 609 -3.13 -18.60 15.93
CA ILE A 609 -1.76 -18.22 16.29
C ILE A 609 -1.72 -17.20 17.42
N ASP A 610 -2.61 -16.20 17.39
CA ASP A 610 -2.71 -15.18 18.43
C ASP A 610 -3.14 -15.79 19.77
N ALA A 611 -4.08 -16.74 19.75
CA ALA A 611 -4.49 -17.48 20.94
C ALA A 611 -3.35 -18.38 21.46
N ALA A 612 -2.70 -19.14 20.57
CA ALA A 612 -1.62 -20.05 20.93
C ALA A 612 -0.35 -19.33 21.43
N LEU A 613 -0.04 -18.15 20.86
CA LEU A 613 1.21 -17.42 21.08
C LEU A 613 0.98 -16.01 21.66
N ALA A 614 -0.04 -15.82 22.50
CA ALA A 614 -0.45 -14.50 23.03
C ALA A 614 0.70 -13.65 23.63
N GLY A 615 1.73 -14.28 24.20
CA GLY A 615 2.89 -13.61 24.78
C GLY A 615 4.06 -13.31 23.84
N LYS A 616 3.97 -13.64 22.55
CA LYS A 616 5.04 -13.45 21.56
C LYS A 616 4.84 -12.17 20.72
N GLY A 617 5.92 -11.63 20.16
CA GLY A 617 5.89 -10.45 19.29
C GLY A 617 5.15 -10.71 17.97
N ASN A 618 4.58 -9.66 17.38
CA ASN A 618 3.77 -9.77 16.17
C ASN A 618 4.60 -10.16 14.94
N THR A 619 5.89 -9.80 14.88
CA THR A 619 6.76 -10.23 13.77
C THR A 619 7.08 -11.72 13.86
N PHE A 620 7.24 -12.28 15.06
CA PHE A 620 7.42 -13.73 15.23
C PHE A 620 6.14 -14.50 14.89
N LYS A 621 4.97 -13.99 15.33
CA LYS A 621 3.68 -14.57 14.94
C LYS A 621 3.48 -14.55 13.43
N TYR A 622 3.90 -13.49 12.74
CA TYR A 622 3.86 -13.43 11.27
C TYR A 622 4.81 -14.41 10.60
N TYR A 623 6.00 -14.65 11.16
CA TYR A 623 6.88 -15.72 10.70
C TYR A 623 6.21 -17.11 10.81
N VAL A 624 5.59 -17.40 11.96
CA VAL A 624 4.83 -18.65 12.17
C VAL A 624 3.66 -18.76 11.20
N PHE A 625 2.90 -17.68 11.02
CA PHE A 625 1.83 -17.63 10.02
C PHE A 625 2.35 -17.92 8.62
N SER A 626 3.45 -17.29 8.21
CA SER A 626 4.02 -17.43 6.87
C SER A 626 4.52 -18.85 6.57
N ALA A 627 4.97 -19.57 7.60
CA ALA A 627 5.37 -20.96 7.48
C ALA A 627 4.19 -21.93 7.46
N LEU A 628 3.09 -21.60 8.16
CA LEU A 628 1.94 -22.49 8.33
C LEU A 628 0.75 -22.18 7.41
N LYS A 629 0.71 -21.04 6.72
CA LYS A 629 -0.43 -20.60 5.89
C LYS A 629 -0.83 -21.58 4.79
N ASP A 630 0.12 -22.37 4.30
CA ASP A 630 -0.08 -23.39 3.26
C ASP A 630 -0.24 -24.80 3.86
N SER A 631 -0.24 -24.91 5.19
CA SER A 631 -0.45 -26.16 5.95
C SER A 631 -1.90 -26.24 6.44
N ASN A 632 -2.48 -27.45 6.48
CA ASN A 632 -3.85 -27.68 6.99
C ASN A 632 -3.94 -27.65 8.54
N VAL A 633 -3.21 -26.74 9.20
CA VAL A 633 -3.19 -26.60 10.66
C VAL A 633 -4.54 -26.12 11.17
N SER A 634 -5.06 -26.76 12.21
CA SER A 634 -6.38 -26.44 12.76
C SER A 634 -6.44 -26.38 14.29
N THR A 635 -5.36 -26.74 14.98
CA THR A 635 -5.31 -26.78 16.45
C THR A 635 -4.22 -25.87 17.03
N ALA A 636 -4.40 -25.41 18.27
CA ALA A 636 -3.43 -24.53 18.93
C ALA A 636 -2.14 -25.29 19.26
N GLU A 637 -2.25 -26.59 19.57
CA GLU A 637 -1.15 -27.49 19.86
C GLU A 637 -0.18 -27.63 18.67
N GLU A 638 -0.69 -27.78 17.45
CA GLU A 638 0.12 -27.82 16.22
C GLU A 638 0.91 -26.53 16.02
N VAL A 639 0.29 -25.37 16.28
CA VAL A 639 0.95 -24.05 16.22
C VAL A 639 2.07 -23.96 17.26
N VAL A 640 1.80 -24.38 18.50
CA VAL A 640 2.80 -24.38 19.58
C VAL A 640 3.98 -25.29 19.24
N GLN A 641 3.73 -26.51 18.75
CA GLN A 641 4.78 -27.45 18.34
C GLN A 641 5.68 -26.87 17.25
N PHE A 642 5.10 -26.23 16.21
CA PHE A 642 5.90 -25.55 15.21
C PHE A 642 6.71 -24.40 15.82
N ALA A 643 6.08 -23.56 16.64
CA ALA A 643 6.74 -22.40 17.27
C ALA A 643 7.89 -22.80 18.22
N GLU A 644 7.81 -23.97 18.84
CA GLU A 644 8.88 -24.55 19.69
C GLU A 644 10.02 -25.16 18.86
N SER A 645 9.78 -25.52 17.60
CA SER A 645 10.81 -26.05 16.69
C SER A 645 11.75 -25.00 16.09
N VAL A 646 11.44 -23.71 16.29
CA VAL A 646 12.17 -22.57 15.72
C VAL A 646 12.59 -21.57 16.80
N ASP A 647 13.66 -20.83 16.55
CA ASP A 647 14.12 -19.80 17.48
C ASP A 647 13.17 -18.59 17.53
N SER A 648 12.57 -18.35 18.70
CA SER A 648 11.68 -17.19 18.89
C SER A 648 12.42 -15.86 19.07
N PHE A 649 11.85 -14.76 18.55
CA PHE A 649 12.42 -13.41 18.63
C PHE A 649 11.36 -12.36 19.01
N SER A 650 11.82 -11.17 19.43
CA SER A 650 10.95 -10.03 19.76
C SER A 650 10.90 -9.02 18.63
N ASP A 651 9.84 -8.21 18.59
CA ASP A 651 9.68 -7.14 17.58
C ASP A 651 10.85 -6.15 17.60
N HIS A 652 11.35 -5.79 18.79
CA HIS A 652 12.51 -4.91 18.92
C HIS A 652 13.78 -5.56 18.33
N TYR A 653 14.01 -6.85 18.60
CA TYR A 653 15.16 -7.57 18.06
C TYR A 653 15.12 -7.66 16.53
N PHE A 654 13.95 -8.01 15.99
CA PHE A 654 13.69 -8.05 14.55
C PHE A 654 13.95 -6.69 13.90
N THR A 655 13.28 -5.64 14.42
CA THR A 655 13.34 -4.28 13.87
C THR A 655 14.75 -3.72 13.91
N LYS A 656 15.49 -3.92 15.01
CA LYS A 656 16.85 -3.41 15.15
C LYS A 656 17.76 -3.96 14.06
N ARG A 657 17.71 -5.27 13.81
CA ARG A 657 18.52 -5.91 12.76
C ARG A 657 18.11 -5.44 11.37
N LEU A 658 16.81 -5.38 11.11
CA LEU A 658 16.29 -4.95 9.83
C LEU A 658 16.67 -3.50 9.50
N ALA A 659 16.50 -2.59 10.47
CA ALA A 659 16.86 -1.18 10.31
C ALA A 659 18.37 -1.01 10.10
N LEU A 660 19.22 -1.70 10.88
CA LEU A 660 20.67 -1.63 10.71
C LEU A 660 21.12 -2.18 9.35
N ALA A 661 20.54 -3.31 8.90
CA ALA A 661 20.81 -3.88 7.59
C ALA A 661 20.41 -2.91 6.46
N SER A 662 19.24 -2.30 6.59
CA SER A 662 18.69 -1.32 5.65
C SER A 662 19.57 -0.07 5.58
N GLU A 663 20.03 0.39 6.73
CA GLU A 663 20.87 1.56 6.85
C GLU A 663 22.26 1.34 6.24
N VAL A 664 22.96 0.29 6.64
CA VAL A 664 24.29 -0.04 6.10
C VAL A 664 24.21 -0.25 4.60
N SER A 665 23.19 -0.97 4.11
CA SER A 665 23.03 -1.18 2.68
C SER A 665 22.62 0.11 1.94
N SER A 666 21.90 1.03 2.56
CA SER A 666 21.67 2.37 1.98
C SER A 666 22.97 3.18 1.88
N TYR A 667 23.86 3.09 2.88
CA TYR A 667 25.19 3.74 2.83
C TYR A 667 26.04 3.18 1.70
N VAL A 668 26.07 1.86 1.58
CA VAL A 668 26.68 1.18 0.44
C VAL A 668 26.04 1.68 -0.85
N GLY A 669 24.72 1.65 -0.98
CA GLY A 669 24.00 2.10 -2.16
C GLY A 669 24.34 3.53 -2.59
N ARG A 670 24.41 4.48 -1.63
CA ARG A 670 24.78 5.88 -1.87
C ARG A 670 26.25 6.01 -2.28
N LYS A 671 27.15 5.34 -1.57
CA LYS A 671 28.58 5.36 -1.89
C LYS A 671 28.86 4.78 -3.28
N LEU A 672 28.19 3.68 -3.61
CA LEU A 672 28.26 3.10 -4.95
C LEU A 672 27.72 4.05 -6.01
N GLN A 673 26.70 4.88 -5.72
CA GLN A 673 26.21 5.89 -6.67
C GLN A 673 27.21 7.01 -6.95
N GLU A 674 28.14 7.34 -6.03
CA GLU A 674 29.21 8.33 -6.26
C GLU A 674 30.16 7.90 -7.40
N THR A 675 30.25 6.61 -7.69
CA THR A 675 31.01 6.08 -8.84
C THR A 675 30.37 6.44 -10.19
N GLY A 676 29.19 7.07 -10.19
CA GLY A 676 28.45 7.46 -11.39
C GLY A 676 27.52 6.35 -11.91
N VAL A 677 27.52 5.17 -11.29
CA VAL A 677 26.66 4.03 -11.65
C VAL A 677 25.71 3.70 -10.51
N THR A 678 24.42 3.52 -10.82
CA THR A 678 23.47 3.08 -9.80
C THR A 678 23.38 1.56 -9.73
N PRO A 679 23.70 0.93 -8.58
CA PRO A 679 23.53 -0.50 -8.44
C PRO A 679 22.05 -0.92 -8.51
N LYS A 680 21.76 -2.04 -9.19
CA LYS A 680 20.50 -2.77 -8.93
C LYS A 680 20.70 -3.53 -7.62
N ILE A 681 19.72 -3.53 -6.73
CA ILE A 681 19.76 -4.31 -5.48
C ILE A 681 18.78 -5.47 -5.59
N SER A 682 19.17 -6.65 -5.10
CA SER A 682 18.26 -7.77 -4.89
C SER A 682 18.37 -8.35 -3.48
N ILE A 683 17.27 -8.94 -3.01
CA ILE A 683 17.13 -9.59 -1.71
C ILE A 683 16.37 -10.91 -1.86
N SER A 684 16.52 -11.84 -0.91
CA SER A 684 15.85 -13.14 -0.97
C SER A 684 14.31 -13.03 -1.04
N LYS A 685 13.67 -13.92 -1.81
CA LYS A 685 12.21 -14.06 -1.83
C LYS A 685 11.65 -14.51 -0.48
N ASP A 686 12.39 -15.30 0.29
CA ASP A 686 11.95 -15.75 1.62
C ASP A 686 11.75 -14.59 2.59
N PHE A 687 12.57 -13.55 2.46
CA PHE A 687 12.43 -12.33 3.24
C PHE A 687 11.08 -11.64 2.99
N VAL A 688 10.71 -11.40 1.73
CA VAL A 688 9.41 -10.78 1.40
C VAL A 688 8.23 -11.71 1.68
N GLN A 689 8.45 -13.02 1.69
CA GLN A 689 7.43 -14.01 2.04
C GLN A 689 7.23 -14.17 3.56
N GLY A 690 7.97 -13.44 4.40
CA GLY A 690 7.88 -13.54 5.85
C GLY A 690 8.56 -14.77 6.45
N LYS A 691 9.38 -15.48 5.68
CA LYS A 691 10.08 -16.71 6.10
C LYS A 691 11.48 -16.46 6.64
N TRP A 692 11.90 -15.20 6.79
CA TRP A 692 13.19 -14.85 7.38
C TRP A 692 13.14 -14.83 8.91
N ASN A 693 13.93 -15.67 9.56
CA ASN A 693 14.16 -15.67 11.00
C ASN A 693 15.48 -14.92 11.34
N PRO A 694 15.44 -13.75 11.99
CA PRO A 694 16.63 -12.94 12.26
C PRO A 694 17.62 -13.57 13.23
N LYS A 695 17.34 -14.74 13.85
CA LYS A 695 18.29 -15.46 14.71
C LYS A 695 19.05 -16.56 13.99
N GLY A 696 18.39 -17.27 13.07
CA GLY A 696 18.97 -18.41 12.35
C GLY A 696 19.43 -18.07 10.93
N ASP A 697 18.79 -17.09 10.30
CA ASP A 697 18.97 -16.79 8.88
C ASP A 697 19.79 -15.53 8.66
N ILE A 698 20.59 -15.53 7.59
CA ILE A 698 21.38 -14.37 7.16
C ILE A 698 20.66 -13.70 5.98
N LEU A 699 20.39 -12.40 6.10
CA LEU A 699 19.78 -11.62 5.02
C LEU A 699 20.82 -11.24 3.96
N ALA A 700 20.75 -11.88 2.78
CA ALA A 700 21.61 -11.51 1.66
C ALA A 700 21.05 -10.27 0.92
N ILE A 701 21.88 -9.23 0.80
CA ILE A 701 21.62 -8.02 0.03
C ILE A 701 22.66 -7.93 -1.08
N ASN A 702 22.24 -8.12 -2.32
CA ASN A 702 23.15 -8.19 -3.45
C ASN A 702 23.12 -6.88 -4.25
N PHE A 703 24.28 -6.21 -4.36
CA PHE A 703 24.50 -5.06 -5.22
C PHE A 703 25.07 -5.53 -6.56
N HIS A 704 24.29 -5.33 -7.61
CA HIS A 704 24.63 -5.85 -8.94
C HIS A 704 25.43 -4.83 -9.73
N ALA A 705 26.75 -5.04 -9.79
CA ALA A 705 27.64 -4.44 -10.78
C ALA A 705 27.40 -5.14 -12.13
N ALA A 706 27.47 -4.41 -13.24
CA ALA A 706 27.15 -5.04 -14.50
C ALA A 706 28.28 -5.01 -15.56
N SER A 707 29.44 -4.45 -15.17
CA SER A 707 30.75 -4.83 -15.70
C SER A 707 31.76 -5.20 -14.59
N ASP A 708 32.88 -5.85 -14.95
CA ASP A 708 34.00 -6.13 -14.02
C ASP A 708 34.65 -4.84 -13.53
N GLN A 709 34.71 -3.81 -14.39
CA GLN A 709 35.24 -2.50 -14.01
C GLN A 709 34.39 -1.88 -12.89
N VAL A 710 33.06 -1.86 -13.07
CA VAL A 710 32.12 -1.36 -12.05
C VAL A 710 32.18 -2.22 -10.79
N LEU A 711 32.42 -3.53 -10.91
CA LEU A 711 32.59 -4.40 -9.75
C LEU A 711 33.85 -4.05 -8.94
N GLU A 712 34.97 -3.75 -9.60
CA GLU A 712 36.19 -3.30 -8.93
C GLU A 712 36.04 -1.90 -8.33
N GLU A 713 35.32 -1.00 -8.99
CA GLU A 713 34.94 0.31 -8.43
C GLU A 713 34.05 0.13 -7.18
N TYR A 714 33.10 -0.80 -7.23
CA TYR A 714 32.26 -1.13 -6.08
C TYR A 714 33.07 -1.75 -4.95
N LYS A 715 34.04 -2.63 -5.23
CA LYS A 715 34.93 -3.19 -4.20
C LYS A 715 35.74 -2.11 -3.50
N LYS A 716 36.33 -1.17 -4.25
CA LYS A 716 37.05 -0.02 -3.68
C LYS A 716 36.14 0.85 -2.81
N ALA A 717 34.93 1.16 -3.32
CA ALA A 717 33.94 1.91 -2.55
C ALA A 717 33.48 1.16 -1.28
N MET A 718 33.41 -0.18 -1.32
CA MET A 718 33.09 -1.04 -0.18
C MET A 718 34.23 -1.11 0.86
N GLU A 719 35.49 -1.00 0.46
CA GLU A 719 36.63 -0.95 1.39
C GLU A 719 36.52 0.25 2.33
N GLU A 720 36.05 1.40 1.83
CA GLU A 720 35.78 2.61 2.63
C GLU A 720 34.64 2.41 3.65
N LEU A 721 33.74 1.45 3.40
CA LEU A 721 32.60 1.11 4.26
C LEU A 721 32.76 -0.20 5.03
N ALA A 722 33.94 -0.83 4.98
CA ALA A 722 34.17 -2.15 5.58
C ALA A 722 33.83 -2.19 7.09
N GLY A 723 34.09 -1.09 7.80
CA GLY A 723 33.70 -0.93 9.20
C GLY A 723 32.18 -1.01 9.40
N ALA A 724 31.41 -0.25 8.62
CA ALA A 724 29.95 -0.23 8.71
C ALA A 724 29.31 -1.56 8.28
N VAL A 725 29.89 -2.23 7.29
CA VAL A 725 29.45 -3.57 6.84
C VAL A 725 29.68 -4.60 7.96
N SER A 726 30.83 -4.54 8.64
CA SER A 726 31.15 -5.47 9.73
C SER A 726 30.18 -5.42 10.92
N ASP A 727 29.46 -4.30 11.10
CA ASP A 727 28.46 -4.15 12.15
C ASP A 727 27.22 -5.04 11.93
N VAL A 728 26.96 -5.45 10.68
CA VAL A 728 25.77 -6.25 10.30
C VAL A 728 26.08 -7.68 9.85
N ASP A 729 27.36 -8.04 9.65
CA ASP A 729 27.81 -9.34 9.11
C ASP A 729 27.27 -10.58 9.85
N LYS A 730 26.93 -10.43 11.13
CA LYS A 730 26.35 -11.52 11.93
C LYS A 730 24.93 -11.92 11.51
N PHE A 731 24.27 -11.12 10.68
CA PHE A 731 22.86 -11.33 10.30
C PHE A 731 22.49 -10.80 8.92
N THR A 732 23.40 -10.09 8.25
CA THR A 732 23.24 -9.59 6.89
C THR A 732 24.52 -9.84 6.13
N THR A 733 24.45 -10.21 4.86
CA THR A 733 25.60 -10.22 3.97
C THR A 733 25.38 -9.21 2.87
N VAL A 734 26.30 -8.27 2.72
CA VAL A 734 26.28 -7.30 1.61
C VAL A 734 27.21 -7.82 0.51
N ASN A 735 26.61 -8.39 -0.53
CA ASN A 735 27.37 -9.00 -1.62
C ASN A 735 27.48 -8.03 -2.80
N LEU A 736 28.65 -7.97 -3.42
CA LEU A 736 28.81 -7.37 -4.74
C LEU A 736 28.75 -8.49 -5.78
N VAL A 737 27.71 -8.50 -6.61
CA VAL A 737 27.45 -9.57 -7.57
C VAL A 737 27.60 -9.03 -8.98
N ARG A 738 28.31 -9.77 -9.84
CA ARG A 738 28.38 -9.46 -11.27
C ARG A 738 27.13 -9.97 -11.98
N GLY A 739 26.51 -9.13 -12.79
CA GLY A 739 25.41 -9.52 -13.68
C GLY A 739 24.02 -9.18 -13.13
N PRO A 740 22.95 -9.60 -13.83
CA PRO A 740 21.58 -9.32 -13.39
C PRO A 740 21.21 -10.11 -12.11
N PRO A 741 20.19 -9.67 -11.36
CA PRO A 741 19.59 -10.47 -10.28
C PRO A 741 19.13 -11.85 -10.77
N GLU A 742 19.27 -12.87 -9.91
CA GLU A 742 18.74 -14.22 -10.16
C GLU A 742 17.20 -14.22 -10.12
N SER A 743 16.56 -15.27 -10.64
CA SER A 743 15.09 -15.32 -10.77
C SER A 743 14.33 -15.54 -9.46
N ASP A 744 15.02 -16.00 -8.41
CA ASP A 744 14.50 -16.31 -7.08
C ASP A 744 14.69 -15.17 -6.07
N VAL A 745 15.22 -14.01 -6.51
CA VAL A 745 15.40 -12.82 -5.69
C VAL A 745 14.44 -11.69 -6.08
N VAL A 746 14.07 -10.86 -5.12
CA VAL A 746 13.24 -9.67 -5.34
C VAL A 746 14.14 -8.47 -5.56
N THR A 747 13.94 -7.75 -6.66
CA THR A 747 14.71 -6.52 -6.92
C THR A 747 14.11 -5.33 -6.21
N VAL A 748 14.94 -4.55 -5.53
CA VAL A 748 14.51 -3.33 -4.83
C VAL A 748 14.55 -2.14 -5.79
N PRO A 749 13.45 -1.36 -5.90
CA PRO A 749 13.44 -0.10 -6.65
C PRO A 749 14.52 0.89 -6.19
N LYS A 750 15.22 1.53 -7.15
CA LYS A 750 16.32 2.48 -6.90
C LYS A 750 15.95 3.59 -5.89
N PHE A 751 14.76 4.18 -6.03
CA PHE A 751 14.33 5.31 -5.18
C PHE A 751 14.21 4.92 -3.71
N LEU A 752 13.94 3.65 -3.41
CA LEU A 752 13.83 3.19 -2.03
C LEU A 752 15.21 3.13 -1.38
N VAL A 753 16.28 2.81 -2.12
CA VAL A 753 17.64 2.66 -1.57
C VAL A 753 18.19 3.94 -0.94
N GLU A 754 17.77 5.10 -1.42
CA GLU A 754 18.14 6.39 -0.82
C GLU A 754 17.52 6.57 0.58
N ASP A 755 16.49 5.81 0.89
CA ASP A 755 15.93 5.68 2.21
C ASP A 755 16.63 4.57 3.00
N SER A 756 17.34 4.93 4.08
CA SER A 756 17.89 3.98 5.06
C SER A 756 16.88 3.00 5.67
N ASP A 757 15.57 3.18 5.52
CA ASP A 757 14.54 2.23 6.01
C ASP A 757 13.89 1.39 4.91
N TYR A 758 14.43 1.38 3.69
CA TYR A 758 13.82 0.67 2.57
C TYR A 758 13.54 -0.82 2.79
N LEU A 759 14.36 -1.56 3.56
CA LEU A 759 14.06 -2.96 3.85
C LEU A 759 12.89 -3.10 4.82
N VAL A 760 12.71 -2.13 5.73
CA VAL A 760 11.52 -2.04 6.57
C VAL A 760 10.30 -1.84 5.69
N ASP A 761 10.37 -0.92 4.72
CA ASP A 761 9.25 -0.66 3.80
C ASP A 761 8.93 -1.86 2.93
N VAL A 762 9.96 -2.50 2.36
CA VAL A 762 9.79 -3.70 1.52
C VAL A 762 9.17 -4.84 2.33
N TYR A 763 9.66 -5.08 3.55
CA TYR A 763 9.09 -6.10 4.43
C TYR A 763 7.66 -5.77 4.84
N SER A 764 7.43 -4.54 5.33
CA SER A 764 6.13 -4.09 5.80
C SER A 764 5.09 -4.15 4.68
N GLN A 765 5.41 -3.68 3.48
CA GLN A 765 4.49 -3.76 2.34
C GLN A 765 4.19 -5.21 1.95
N ALA A 766 5.18 -6.11 1.99
CA ALA A 766 4.96 -7.51 1.65
C ALA A 766 4.15 -8.24 2.73
N ALA A 767 4.48 -8.03 4.00
CA ALA A 767 3.79 -8.59 5.17
C ALA A 767 2.36 -8.06 5.31
N PHE A 768 2.16 -6.79 4.97
CA PHE A 768 0.86 -6.15 4.88
C PHE A 768 -0.02 -6.82 3.83
N ARG A 769 0.51 -7.05 2.62
CA ARG A 769 -0.25 -7.71 1.53
C ARG A 769 -0.55 -9.18 1.82
N SER A 770 0.38 -9.90 2.46
CA SER A 770 0.27 -11.35 2.67
C SER A 770 -0.62 -11.72 3.87
N ALA A 771 -0.57 -10.94 4.96
CA ALA A 771 -1.20 -11.28 6.23
C ALA A 771 -1.86 -10.10 6.93
N GLY A 772 -1.84 -8.91 6.32
CA GLY A 772 -2.30 -7.68 6.97
C GLY A 772 -1.39 -7.23 8.11
N LEU A 773 -0.10 -7.59 8.14
CA LEU A 773 0.81 -7.06 9.16
C LEU A 773 1.25 -5.65 8.79
N ASP A 774 0.77 -4.66 9.54
CA ASP A 774 1.08 -3.24 9.38
C ASP A 774 2.20 -2.78 10.32
N ALA A 775 3.01 -1.80 9.91
CA ALA A 775 4.11 -1.25 10.69
C ALA A 775 3.87 0.23 10.99
N GLN A 776 3.91 0.60 12.28
CA GLN A 776 3.59 1.95 12.75
C GLN A 776 4.79 2.59 13.44
N VAL A 777 5.03 3.87 13.14
CA VAL A 777 6.08 4.66 13.79
C VAL A 777 5.54 5.25 15.09
N THR A 778 6.15 4.87 16.21
CA THR A 778 5.87 5.46 17.53
C THR A 778 6.49 6.86 17.67
N TYR A 779 6.03 7.63 18.65
CA TYR A 779 6.54 8.98 18.92
C TYR A 779 8.06 9.06 19.19
N ASN A 780 8.69 7.96 19.63
CA ASN A 780 10.14 7.85 19.84
C ASN A 780 10.90 7.38 18.59
N GLY A 781 10.23 7.25 17.43
CA GLY A 781 10.83 6.74 16.19
C GLY A 781 11.01 5.21 16.11
N ASN A 782 10.50 4.45 17.10
CA ASN A 782 10.50 2.99 17.06
C ASN A 782 9.33 2.47 16.20
N LEU A 783 9.51 1.30 15.56
CA LEU A 783 8.46 0.63 14.82
C LEU A 783 7.68 -0.35 15.71
N LYS A 784 6.36 -0.35 15.56
CA LYS A 784 5.43 -1.29 16.19
C LYS A 784 4.65 -2.00 15.10
N TYR A 785 4.61 -3.33 15.12
CA TYR A 785 3.87 -4.11 14.14
C TYR A 785 2.52 -4.54 14.71
N ASN A 786 1.45 -4.46 13.94
CA ASN A 786 0.12 -4.92 14.32
C ASN A 786 -0.57 -5.64 13.17
N PHE A 787 -1.28 -6.74 13.44
CA PHE A 787 -2.14 -7.35 12.44
C PHE A 787 -3.41 -6.53 12.24
N LEU A 788 -3.78 -6.30 10.99
CA LEU A 788 -5.07 -5.79 10.61
C LEU A 788 -6.12 -6.91 10.73
N PRO A 789 -7.33 -6.59 11.22
CA PRO A 789 -8.47 -7.51 11.20
C PRO A 789 -9.03 -7.64 9.77
N THR A 790 -8.21 -8.14 8.86
CA THR A 790 -8.55 -8.30 7.43
C THR A 790 -9.20 -9.63 7.15
N THR A 791 -10.23 -9.61 6.31
CA THR A 791 -10.82 -10.81 5.70
C THR A 791 -10.30 -11.04 4.28
N THR A 792 -9.61 -10.04 3.72
CA THR A 792 -9.06 -10.07 2.36
C THR A 792 -7.60 -10.48 2.41
N SER A 793 -7.28 -11.66 1.89
CA SER A 793 -5.94 -11.98 1.39
C SER A 793 -5.93 -11.60 -0.09
N SER A 794 -4.97 -10.76 -0.51
CA SER A 794 -4.80 -10.51 -1.95
C SER A 794 -4.01 -11.67 -2.54
N ASP A 795 -4.71 -12.75 -2.88
CA ASP A 795 -4.20 -13.63 -3.91
C ASP A 795 -4.32 -12.92 -5.26
N VAL A 796 -3.41 -13.22 -6.18
CA VAL A 796 -3.37 -12.63 -7.54
C VAL A 796 -4.68 -12.83 -8.32
N CYS A 797 -5.57 -13.69 -7.79
CA CYS A 797 -6.87 -14.07 -8.32
C CYS A 797 -7.94 -14.16 -7.20
N ASP A 798 -8.31 -13.05 -6.56
CA ASP A 798 -9.59 -12.95 -5.84
C ASP A 798 -10.73 -12.52 -6.79
N GLY A 799 -12.00 -12.58 -6.37
CA GLY A 799 -13.18 -12.37 -7.23
C GLY A 799 -13.26 -11.02 -7.98
N GLN A 800 -12.32 -10.09 -7.78
CA GLN A 800 -12.16 -8.85 -8.57
C GLN A 800 -11.11 -8.98 -9.69
N ASN A 801 -10.29 -10.03 -9.66
CA ASN A 801 -9.16 -10.29 -10.54
C ASN A 801 -9.46 -11.49 -11.46
N PHE A 802 -10.11 -11.23 -12.60
CA PHE A 802 -10.57 -12.19 -13.64
C PHE A 802 -9.47 -13.07 -14.25
N CYS A 803 -8.95 -14.04 -13.49
CA CYS A 803 -7.93 -14.97 -13.97
C CYS A 803 -8.49 -16.06 -14.90
N HIS A 804 -9.77 -16.40 -14.77
CA HIS A 804 -10.48 -17.39 -15.59
C HIS A 804 -11.94 -16.98 -15.80
N LEU A 805 -12.66 -17.67 -16.69
CA LEU A 805 -14.11 -17.53 -16.81
C LEU A 805 -14.74 -18.07 -15.54
N ALA A 806 -15.60 -17.29 -14.90
CA ALA A 806 -16.19 -17.70 -13.64
C ALA A 806 -17.55 -17.09 -13.44
N PHE A 807 -18.45 -17.86 -12.84
CA PHE A 807 -19.58 -17.32 -12.12
C PHE A 807 -19.07 -16.63 -10.83
N PHE A 808 -18.51 -15.43 -11.01
CA PHE A 808 -18.06 -14.57 -9.93
C PHE A 808 -19.22 -14.21 -9.02
N SER A 809 -18.91 -13.95 -7.75
CA SER A 809 -19.92 -13.74 -6.71
C SER A 809 -21.00 -12.75 -7.19
N PRO A 810 -22.26 -13.17 -7.29
CA PRO A 810 -23.31 -12.34 -7.87
C PRO A 810 -23.53 -11.10 -6.99
N ASP A 811 -23.84 -9.95 -7.62
CA ASP A 811 -24.30 -8.79 -6.85
C ASP A 811 -25.66 -9.07 -6.22
N GLY A 812 -26.09 -8.24 -5.26
CA GLY A 812 -27.33 -8.49 -4.53
C GLY A 812 -28.54 -8.68 -5.45
N THR A 813 -28.63 -7.89 -6.53
CA THR A 813 -29.71 -8.01 -7.53
C THR A 813 -29.68 -9.35 -8.24
N THR A 814 -28.51 -9.75 -8.76
CA THR A 814 -28.33 -11.04 -9.44
C THR A 814 -28.61 -12.19 -8.49
N LYS A 815 -28.14 -12.13 -7.25
CA LYS A 815 -28.34 -13.16 -6.24
C LYS A 815 -29.82 -13.37 -5.90
N ASN A 816 -30.55 -12.28 -5.68
CA ASN A 816 -31.99 -12.35 -5.43
C ASN A 816 -32.74 -13.02 -6.59
N LEU A 817 -32.36 -12.70 -7.83
CA LEU A 817 -32.95 -13.30 -9.03
C LEU A 817 -32.57 -14.79 -9.20
N LEU A 818 -31.36 -15.18 -8.80
CA LEU A 818 -30.94 -16.58 -8.73
C LEU A 818 -31.78 -17.36 -7.71
N ASP A 819 -32.09 -16.78 -6.54
CA ASP A 819 -32.92 -17.40 -5.51
C ASP A 819 -34.38 -17.56 -5.99
N GLU A 820 -34.85 -16.64 -6.83
CA GLU A 820 -36.16 -16.75 -7.46
C GLU A 820 -36.26 -17.88 -8.50
N VAL A 821 -35.15 -18.35 -9.08
CA VAL A 821 -35.10 -19.47 -10.02
C VAL A 821 -34.14 -20.56 -9.52
N ASN A 822 -34.19 -20.85 -8.23
CA ASN A 822 -33.21 -21.67 -7.51
C ASN A 822 -33.24 -23.19 -7.77
N THR A 823 -34.15 -23.70 -8.61
CA THR A 823 -34.24 -25.15 -8.90
C THR A 823 -34.55 -25.41 -10.36
N VAL A 824 -34.00 -26.51 -10.88
CA VAL A 824 -34.24 -26.98 -12.26
C VAL A 824 -35.73 -27.16 -12.55
N ALA A 825 -36.49 -27.72 -11.59
CA ALA A 825 -37.93 -27.90 -11.74
C ALA A 825 -38.68 -26.58 -11.93
N LYS A 826 -38.25 -25.52 -11.23
CA LYS A 826 -38.84 -24.18 -11.33
C LYS A 826 -38.48 -23.50 -12.65
N LEU A 827 -37.23 -23.59 -13.10
CA LEU A 827 -36.87 -23.10 -14.44
C LEU A 827 -37.67 -23.83 -15.52
N LYS A 828 -37.82 -25.16 -15.41
CA LYS A 828 -38.55 -25.98 -16.38
C LYS A 828 -40.03 -25.65 -16.44
N SER A 829 -40.68 -25.33 -15.31
CA SER A 829 -42.07 -24.89 -15.32
C SER A 829 -42.25 -23.49 -15.92
N MET A 830 -41.27 -22.61 -15.76
CA MET A 830 -41.30 -21.24 -16.32
C MET A 830 -41.00 -21.21 -17.82
N THR A 831 -40.04 -22.03 -18.27
CA THR A 831 -39.41 -21.87 -19.59
C THR A 831 -39.52 -23.11 -20.49
N GLY A 832 -39.94 -24.26 -19.95
CA GLY A 832 -39.85 -25.55 -20.62
C GLY A 832 -38.43 -26.13 -20.70
N VAL A 833 -37.40 -25.39 -20.25
CA VAL A 833 -36.00 -25.79 -20.34
C VAL A 833 -35.57 -26.57 -19.11
N ASP A 834 -34.98 -27.74 -19.33
CA ASP A 834 -34.30 -28.52 -18.30
C ASP A 834 -32.79 -28.20 -18.34
N ALA A 835 -32.32 -27.37 -17.41
CA ALA A 835 -30.95 -26.84 -17.44
C ALA A 835 -29.87 -27.93 -17.38
N ILE A 836 -30.07 -28.97 -16.56
CA ILE A 836 -29.09 -30.08 -16.45
C ILE A 836 -29.05 -30.86 -17.76
N GLN A 837 -30.23 -31.22 -18.30
CA GLN A 837 -30.28 -31.95 -19.57
C GLN A 837 -29.68 -31.12 -20.72
N ALA A 838 -29.96 -29.82 -20.77
CA ALA A 838 -29.43 -28.90 -21.77
C ALA A 838 -27.90 -28.79 -21.67
N PHE A 839 -27.36 -28.66 -20.45
CA PHE A 839 -25.92 -28.62 -20.19
C PHE A 839 -25.23 -29.93 -20.55
N GLU A 840 -25.72 -31.08 -20.09
CA GLU A 840 -25.12 -32.40 -20.36
C GLU A 840 -25.17 -32.75 -21.85
N THR A 841 -26.26 -32.40 -22.55
CA THR A 841 -26.37 -32.53 -24.01
C THR A 841 -25.36 -31.63 -24.71
N THR A 842 -25.20 -30.39 -24.25
CA THR A 842 -24.22 -29.46 -24.80
C THR A 842 -22.79 -29.95 -24.59
N VAL A 843 -22.43 -30.41 -23.39
CA VAL A 843 -21.10 -30.97 -23.08
C VAL A 843 -20.80 -32.17 -23.99
N THR A 844 -21.77 -33.07 -24.20
CA THR A 844 -21.62 -34.21 -25.11
C THR A 844 -21.36 -33.76 -26.55
N ASN A 845 -22.16 -32.81 -27.05
CA ASN A 845 -22.03 -32.26 -28.40
C ASN A 845 -20.69 -31.53 -28.58
N LEU A 846 -20.27 -30.75 -27.60
CA LEU A 846 -19.02 -29.99 -27.63
C LEU A 846 -17.80 -30.91 -27.54
N ASN A 847 -17.83 -31.99 -26.76
CA ASN A 847 -16.78 -33.01 -26.77
C ASN A 847 -16.67 -33.71 -28.15
N GLY A 848 -17.80 -33.99 -28.80
CA GLY A 848 -17.82 -34.48 -30.19
C GLY A 848 -17.17 -33.48 -31.16
N ARG A 849 -17.45 -32.18 -30.99
CA ARG A 849 -16.83 -31.12 -31.80
C ARG A 849 -15.34 -30.94 -31.51
N LEU A 850 -14.90 -31.03 -30.26
CA LEU A 850 -13.47 -31.00 -29.89
C LEU A 850 -12.73 -32.16 -30.53
N THR A 851 -13.33 -33.35 -30.57
CA THR A 851 -12.75 -34.53 -31.22
C THR A 851 -12.64 -34.34 -32.73
N ALA A 852 -13.69 -33.82 -33.37
CA ALA A 852 -13.69 -33.53 -34.80
C ALA A 852 -12.66 -32.44 -35.15
N LYS A 853 -12.69 -31.31 -34.44
CA LYS A 853 -11.79 -30.17 -34.64
C LYS A 853 -10.33 -30.52 -34.34
N GLY A 854 -10.07 -31.25 -33.26
CA GLY A 854 -8.73 -31.77 -32.95
C GLY A 854 -8.21 -32.79 -33.98
N THR A 855 -9.09 -33.40 -34.78
CA THR A 855 -8.67 -34.20 -35.95
C THR A 855 -8.29 -33.35 -37.15
N GLN A 856 -8.82 -32.14 -37.24
CA GLN A 856 -8.54 -31.21 -38.32
C GLN A 856 -7.29 -30.37 -38.06
N GLU A 857 -7.08 -29.99 -36.80
CA GLU A 857 -6.08 -29.00 -36.34
C GLU A 857 -5.03 -29.63 -35.39
N ASP A 858 -4.99 -30.96 -35.30
CA ASP A 858 -3.96 -31.76 -34.62
C ASP A 858 -3.74 -31.51 -33.10
N PHE A 859 -4.80 -31.17 -32.36
CA PHE A 859 -4.80 -31.11 -30.88
C PHE A 859 -5.73 -32.14 -30.24
N LEU A 860 -5.55 -32.41 -28.94
CA LEU A 860 -6.44 -33.22 -28.12
C LEU A 860 -7.00 -32.38 -26.98
N ALA A 861 -8.33 -32.32 -26.86
CA ALA A 861 -8.97 -31.63 -25.75
C ALA A 861 -10.28 -32.31 -25.34
N GLN A 862 -10.64 -32.15 -24.07
CA GLN A 862 -11.85 -32.71 -23.47
C GLN A 862 -12.45 -31.76 -22.42
N ILE A 863 -13.78 -31.71 -22.35
CA ILE A 863 -14.49 -31.05 -21.25
C ILE A 863 -14.63 -32.04 -20.09
N GLN A 864 -14.23 -31.60 -18.90
CA GLN A 864 -14.41 -32.32 -17.64
C GLN A 864 -15.27 -31.48 -16.69
N VAL A 865 -16.26 -32.10 -16.04
CA VAL A 865 -17.18 -31.40 -15.15
C VAL A 865 -17.03 -31.93 -13.73
N SER A 866 -16.73 -31.06 -12.78
CA SER A 866 -16.75 -31.32 -11.34
C SER A 866 -17.98 -30.65 -10.72
N LYS A 867 -18.75 -31.39 -9.91
CA LYS A 867 -20.06 -30.94 -9.40
C LYS A 867 -20.02 -30.47 -7.93
N ASN A 868 -18.88 -30.60 -7.26
CA ASN A 868 -18.70 -30.31 -5.83
C ASN A 868 -17.33 -29.66 -5.55
N ALA A 869 -16.92 -28.71 -6.38
CA ALA A 869 -15.72 -27.93 -6.15
C ALA A 869 -15.91 -27.00 -4.93
N SER A 870 -14.84 -26.79 -4.18
CA SER A 870 -14.82 -25.86 -3.05
C SER A 870 -14.15 -24.56 -3.48
N PHE A 871 -14.88 -23.46 -3.47
CA PHE A 871 -14.35 -22.13 -3.76
C PHE A 871 -14.26 -21.31 -2.47
N THR A 872 -13.16 -20.60 -2.28
CA THR A 872 -12.91 -19.76 -1.09
C THR A 872 -13.47 -18.34 -1.23
N ASP A 873 -13.92 -17.96 -2.43
CA ASP A 873 -14.28 -16.59 -2.83
C ASP A 873 -15.78 -16.40 -3.16
N GLY A 874 -16.61 -17.40 -2.86
CA GLY A 874 -18.06 -17.33 -3.06
C GLY A 874 -18.50 -17.45 -4.54
N LYS A 875 -17.63 -17.93 -5.43
CA LYS A 875 -18.02 -18.37 -6.77
C LYS A 875 -19.02 -19.52 -6.70
N LEU A 876 -19.87 -19.61 -7.73
CA LEU A 876 -20.76 -20.76 -7.90
C LEU A 876 -20.23 -21.73 -8.96
N ALA A 877 -19.42 -21.24 -9.90
CA ALA A 877 -18.72 -22.04 -10.89
C ALA A 877 -17.48 -21.31 -11.43
N GLU A 878 -16.57 -22.07 -12.03
CA GLU A 878 -15.44 -21.57 -12.82
C GLU A 878 -15.05 -22.55 -13.93
N ILE A 879 -14.44 -22.03 -15.01
CA ILE A 879 -13.85 -22.83 -16.08
C ILE A 879 -12.36 -22.51 -16.17
N VAL A 880 -11.51 -23.52 -15.96
CA VAL A 880 -10.06 -23.37 -15.95
C VAL A 880 -9.39 -24.34 -16.95
N PRO A 881 -8.32 -23.92 -17.64
CA PRO A 881 -7.55 -24.83 -18.48
C PRO A 881 -6.65 -25.69 -17.60
N LYS A 882 -6.55 -26.98 -17.92
CA LYS A 882 -5.62 -27.92 -17.27
C LYS A 882 -5.06 -28.86 -18.32
N PHE A 883 -3.87 -29.39 -18.07
CA PHE A 883 -3.31 -30.44 -18.91
C PHE A 883 -3.41 -31.82 -18.23
N ASP A 884 -3.79 -32.82 -19.00
CA ASP A 884 -3.83 -34.23 -18.60
C ASP A 884 -3.00 -35.07 -19.57
N ASN A 885 -2.13 -35.93 -19.03
CA ASN A 885 -1.17 -36.73 -19.82
C ASN A 885 -1.83 -37.77 -20.74
N GLN A 886 -3.13 -38.02 -20.63
CA GLN A 886 -3.87 -38.97 -21.48
C GLN A 886 -4.92 -38.27 -22.35
N LYS A 887 -5.49 -37.18 -21.85
CA LYS A 887 -6.63 -36.48 -22.45
C LYS A 887 -6.27 -35.14 -23.09
N GLY A 888 -5.02 -34.69 -22.99
CA GLY A 888 -4.55 -33.42 -23.55
C GLY A 888 -5.08 -32.23 -22.75
N LEU A 889 -5.59 -31.21 -23.45
CA LEU A 889 -6.16 -30.02 -22.82
C LEU A 889 -7.54 -30.33 -22.21
N ILE A 890 -7.63 -30.21 -20.90
CA ILE A 890 -8.88 -30.27 -20.16
C ILE A 890 -9.47 -28.86 -20.02
N ILE A 891 -10.70 -28.70 -20.49
CA ILE A 891 -11.57 -27.58 -20.14
C ILE A 891 -12.32 -28.01 -18.87
N GLU A 892 -11.77 -27.68 -17.71
CA GLU A 892 -12.31 -28.12 -16.42
C GLU A 892 -13.37 -27.14 -15.94
N VAL A 893 -14.64 -27.58 -15.95
CA VAL A 893 -15.79 -26.83 -15.45
C VAL A 893 -16.05 -27.30 -14.02
N ASN A 894 -15.79 -26.42 -13.07
CA ASN A 894 -15.98 -26.66 -11.66
C ASN A 894 -17.26 -25.97 -11.20
N PHE A 895 -18.20 -26.71 -10.62
CA PHE A 895 -19.36 -26.16 -9.93
C PHE A 895 -19.22 -26.40 -8.44
N SER A 896 -19.61 -25.42 -7.63
CA SER A 896 -19.88 -25.66 -6.22
C SER A 896 -21.16 -26.47 -6.07
N ALA A 897 -21.36 -27.07 -4.90
CA ALA A 897 -22.60 -27.78 -4.60
C ALA A 897 -23.84 -26.88 -4.70
N GLU A 898 -23.68 -25.57 -4.49
CA GLU A 898 -24.72 -24.56 -4.68
C GLU A 898 -24.90 -24.23 -6.18
N GLY A 899 -23.82 -23.96 -6.89
CA GLY A 899 -23.86 -23.63 -8.31
C GLY A 899 -24.46 -24.74 -9.18
N TRP A 900 -24.13 -26.01 -8.89
CA TRP A 900 -24.71 -27.15 -9.61
C TRP A 900 -26.23 -27.32 -9.36
N LYS A 901 -26.76 -26.78 -8.26
CA LYS A 901 -28.21 -26.79 -7.99
C LYS A 901 -28.93 -25.64 -8.70
N ASN A 902 -28.21 -24.56 -9.03
CA ASN A 902 -28.79 -23.38 -9.62
C ASN A 902 -28.84 -23.50 -11.16
N PRO A 903 -30.04 -23.55 -11.78
CA PRO A 903 -30.17 -23.81 -13.20
C PRO A 903 -29.65 -22.66 -14.08
N LEU A 904 -29.64 -21.41 -13.59
CA LEU A 904 -29.14 -20.27 -14.36
C LEU A 904 -27.61 -20.24 -14.40
N VAL A 905 -26.96 -20.60 -13.29
CA VAL A 905 -25.49 -20.80 -13.23
C VAL A 905 -25.08 -21.88 -14.23
N ILE A 906 -25.78 -23.02 -14.25
CA ILE A 906 -25.52 -24.12 -15.18
C ILE A 906 -25.64 -23.65 -16.64
N LEU A 907 -26.66 -22.86 -16.97
CA LEU A 907 -26.86 -22.36 -18.33
C LEU A 907 -25.86 -21.26 -18.72
N GLU A 908 -25.38 -20.45 -17.78
CA GLU A 908 -24.29 -19.50 -18.01
C GLU A 908 -22.99 -20.25 -18.37
N GLU A 909 -22.59 -21.25 -17.59
CA GLU A 909 -21.40 -22.06 -17.90
C GLU A 909 -21.56 -22.86 -19.21
N MET A 910 -22.79 -23.28 -19.55
CA MET A 910 -23.08 -23.82 -20.88
C MET A 910 -22.72 -22.84 -21.99
N THR A 911 -23.03 -21.54 -21.82
CA THR A 911 -22.69 -20.51 -22.82
C THR A 911 -21.20 -20.26 -22.89
N HIS A 912 -20.49 -20.24 -21.75
CA HIS A 912 -19.03 -20.14 -21.75
C HIS A 912 -18.35 -21.31 -22.48
N LEU A 913 -18.82 -22.54 -22.26
CA LEU A 913 -18.33 -23.69 -23.02
C LEU A 913 -18.51 -23.51 -24.54
N LYS A 914 -19.64 -22.96 -24.98
CA LYS A 914 -19.85 -22.63 -26.41
C LYS A 914 -18.90 -21.54 -26.88
N GLN A 915 -18.68 -20.49 -26.09
CA GLN A 915 -17.72 -19.42 -26.42
C GLN A 915 -16.29 -19.93 -26.61
N ILE A 916 -15.88 -20.96 -25.84
CA ILE A 916 -14.56 -21.58 -25.92
C ILE A 916 -14.45 -22.49 -27.16
N VAL A 917 -15.45 -23.34 -27.41
CA VAL A 917 -15.35 -24.45 -28.37
C VAL A 917 -15.87 -24.10 -29.77
N GLU A 918 -16.96 -23.35 -29.87
CA GLU A 918 -17.59 -23.05 -31.15
C GLU A 918 -16.79 -22.01 -31.95
N SER A 919 -16.71 -22.20 -33.27
CA SER A 919 -16.01 -21.26 -34.17
C SER A 919 -16.66 -19.87 -34.23
N SER A 920 -17.96 -19.79 -33.93
CA SER A 920 -18.71 -18.53 -33.76
C SER A 920 -18.64 -17.98 -32.33
N GLY A 921 -18.04 -18.71 -31.40
CA GLY A 921 -17.90 -18.32 -30.01
C GLY A 921 -16.94 -17.15 -29.81
N PHE A 922 -16.95 -16.54 -28.63
CA PHE A 922 -16.13 -15.38 -28.32
C PHE A 922 -14.63 -15.65 -28.47
N TYR A 923 -14.15 -16.80 -28.01
CA TYR A 923 -12.74 -17.20 -28.10
C TYR A 923 -12.41 -17.92 -29.41
N LYS A 924 -13.42 -18.51 -30.06
CA LYS A 924 -13.34 -19.27 -31.33
C LYS A 924 -12.48 -20.55 -31.29
N HIS A 925 -11.60 -20.71 -30.31
CA HIS A 925 -10.68 -21.83 -30.20
C HIS A 925 -10.25 -22.13 -28.75
N PRO A 926 -10.21 -23.42 -28.31
CA PRO A 926 -9.85 -23.79 -26.94
C PRO A 926 -8.39 -23.50 -26.57
N ILE A 927 -7.43 -23.80 -27.46
CA ILE A 927 -6.00 -23.48 -27.27
C ILE A 927 -5.79 -21.99 -26.98
N PHE A 928 -6.47 -21.13 -27.74
CA PHE A 928 -6.40 -19.70 -27.57
C PHE A 928 -7.02 -19.22 -26.25
N TRP A 929 -8.19 -19.75 -25.89
CA TRP A 929 -8.79 -19.48 -24.58
C TRP A 929 -7.87 -19.87 -23.42
N ALA A 930 -7.21 -21.03 -23.51
CA ALA A 930 -6.27 -21.48 -22.48
C ALA A 930 -5.07 -20.53 -22.34
N GLU A 931 -4.53 -20.01 -23.45
CA GLU A 931 -3.52 -18.95 -23.41
C GLU A 931 -4.04 -17.69 -22.72
N VAL A 932 -5.28 -17.25 -23.00
CA VAL A 932 -5.88 -16.08 -22.35
C VAL A 932 -6.01 -16.28 -20.85
N ALA A 933 -6.54 -17.43 -20.43
CA ALA A 933 -6.74 -17.75 -19.02
C ALA A 933 -5.40 -17.76 -18.27
N LEU A 934 -4.39 -18.48 -18.79
CA LEU A 934 -3.04 -18.46 -18.21
C LEU A 934 -2.47 -17.03 -18.17
N ASN A 935 -2.57 -16.27 -19.26
CA ASN A 935 -2.09 -14.88 -19.26
C ASN A 935 -2.76 -14.01 -18.18
N ALA A 936 -4.06 -14.18 -17.96
CA ALA A 936 -4.80 -13.45 -16.95
C ALA A 936 -4.41 -13.89 -15.52
N GLU A 937 -4.23 -15.19 -15.30
CA GLU A 937 -3.70 -15.78 -14.06
C GLU A 937 -2.32 -15.20 -13.71
N TYR A 938 -1.43 -15.10 -14.69
CA TYR A 938 -0.11 -14.52 -14.54
C TYR A 938 -0.07 -12.99 -14.72
N GLY A 939 -1.21 -12.31 -14.49
CA GLY A 939 -1.26 -10.87 -14.21
C GLY A 939 -1.54 -9.95 -15.41
N SER A 940 -1.79 -10.47 -16.62
CA SER A 940 -2.10 -9.63 -17.78
C SER A 940 -3.45 -8.92 -17.63
N LYS A 941 -3.44 -7.57 -17.62
CA LYS A 941 -4.69 -6.79 -17.59
C LYS A 941 -5.45 -6.84 -18.91
N ARG A 942 -4.77 -7.07 -20.03
CA ARG A 942 -5.39 -7.22 -21.34
C ARG A 942 -6.20 -8.52 -21.43
N SER A 943 -5.63 -9.62 -20.96
CA SER A 943 -6.34 -10.92 -20.90
C SER A 943 -7.46 -10.90 -19.87
N LYS A 944 -7.25 -10.26 -18.71
CA LYS A 944 -8.34 -10.00 -17.73
C LYS A 944 -9.50 -9.22 -18.36
N LEU A 945 -9.20 -8.18 -19.15
CA LEU A 945 -10.23 -7.40 -19.84
C LEU A 945 -10.98 -8.25 -20.88
N MET A 946 -10.28 -9.15 -21.58
CA MET A 946 -10.93 -10.05 -22.52
C MET A 946 -11.88 -11.01 -21.83
N ASN A 947 -11.45 -11.67 -20.76
CA ASN A 947 -12.31 -12.55 -19.98
C ASN A 947 -13.53 -11.79 -19.45
N ALA A 948 -13.33 -10.59 -18.90
CA ALA A 948 -14.45 -9.76 -18.45
C ALA A 948 -15.42 -9.33 -19.57
N ARG A 949 -14.97 -9.26 -20.83
CA ARG A 949 -15.87 -9.02 -21.98
C ARG A 949 -16.61 -10.28 -22.40
N ALA A 950 -15.98 -11.45 -22.28
CA ALA A 950 -16.62 -12.73 -22.55
C ALA A 950 -17.82 -12.97 -21.64
N GLU A 951 -17.76 -12.50 -20.38
CA GLU A 951 -18.89 -12.51 -19.44
C GLU A 951 -20.09 -11.70 -19.93
N VAL A 952 -19.83 -10.51 -20.48
CA VAL A 952 -20.89 -9.67 -21.07
C VAL A 952 -21.50 -10.34 -22.30
N ASP A 953 -20.66 -10.92 -23.15
CA ASP A 953 -21.07 -11.66 -24.34
C ASP A 953 -21.84 -12.95 -23.98
N ALA A 954 -21.49 -13.62 -22.88
CA ALA A 954 -22.16 -14.82 -22.41
C ALA A 954 -23.62 -14.54 -22.05
N MET A 955 -23.89 -13.37 -21.47
CA MET A 955 -25.26 -12.92 -21.19
C MET A 955 -26.05 -12.65 -22.47
N ASP A 956 -25.43 -12.11 -23.50
CA ASP A 956 -26.06 -11.95 -24.81
C ASP A 956 -26.34 -13.32 -25.47
N ALA A 957 -25.41 -14.25 -25.37
CA ALA A 957 -25.58 -15.62 -25.84
C ALA A 957 -26.69 -16.36 -25.06
N LEU A 958 -26.79 -16.14 -23.76
CA LEU A 958 -27.83 -16.71 -22.90
C LEU A 958 -29.21 -16.14 -23.25
N GLN A 959 -29.30 -14.82 -23.49
CA GLN A 959 -30.53 -14.19 -23.98
C GLN A 959 -30.96 -14.78 -25.31
N ASN A 960 -30.03 -14.94 -26.25
CA ASN A 960 -30.30 -15.52 -27.56
C ASN A 960 -30.74 -16.99 -27.45
N TYR A 961 -30.17 -17.74 -26.51
CA TYR A 961 -30.61 -19.10 -26.23
C TYR A 961 -32.07 -19.13 -25.79
N PHE A 962 -32.49 -18.33 -24.81
CA PHE A 962 -33.90 -18.28 -24.39
C PHE A 962 -34.83 -17.77 -25.50
N ASN A 963 -34.39 -16.76 -26.27
CA ASN A 963 -35.14 -16.28 -27.43
C ASN A 963 -35.36 -17.40 -28.46
N SER A 964 -34.35 -18.24 -28.72
CA SER A 964 -34.45 -19.38 -29.65
C SER A 964 -35.41 -20.48 -29.18
N GLN A 965 -35.66 -20.55 -27.86
CA GLN A 965 -36.64 -21.44 -27.26
C GLN A 965 -38.05 -20.81 -27.19
N ASN A 966 -38.25 -19.61 -27.77
CA ASN A 966 -39.46 -18.81 -27.64
C ASN A 966 -39.86 -18.52 -26.17
N VAL A 967 -38.87 -18.41 -25.28
CA VAL A 967 -39.09 -18.09 -23.87
C VAL A 967 -39.04 -16.57 -23.69
N GLN A 968 -40.11 -16.00 -23.13
CA GLN A 968 -40.25 -14.57 -22.83
C GLN A 968 -40.67 -14.38 -21.37
N ASP A 969 -39.92 -14.98 -20.44
CA ASP A 969 -40.17 -14.83 -19.01
C ASP A 969 -39.47 -13.54 -18.49
N PRO A 970 -40.22 -12.62 -17.85
CA PRO A 970 -39.66 -11.37 -17.35
C PRO A 970 -38.52 -11.58 -16.35
N LYS A 971 -38.58 -12.60 -15.50
CA LYS A 971 -37.57 -12.84 -14.45
C LYS A 971 -36.25 -13.31 -15.04
N ILE A 972 -36.30 -14.12 -16.08
CA ILE A 972 -35.11 -14.55 -16.82
C ILE A 972 -34.47 -13.37 -17.53
N THR A 973 -35.29 -12.51 -18.15
CA THR A 973 -34.82 -11.29 -18.82
C THR A 973 -34.19 -10.31 -17.82
N GLU A 974 -34.81 -10.13 -16.65
CA GLU A 974 -34.29 -9.32 -15.55
C GLU A 974 -32.97 -9.87 -15.00
N TYR A 975 -32.87 -11.19 -14.81
CA TYR A 975 -31.63 -11.85 -14.41
C TYR A 975 -30.50 -11.59 -15.40
N ILE A 976 -30.74 -11.83 -16.68
CA ILE A 976 -29.73 -11.62 -17.73
C ILE A 976 -29.31 -10.15 -17.79
N ALA A 977 -30.26 -9.22 -17.71
CA ALA A 977 -29.97 -7.79 -17.71
C ALA A 977 -29.13 -7.37 -16.49
N ALA A 978 -29.48 -7.85 -15.29
CA ALA A 978 -28.75 -7.58 -14.06
C ALA A 978 -27.33 -8.15 -14.10
N ARG A 979 -27.20 -9.43 -14.50
CA ARG A 979 -25.92 -10.12 -14.63
C ARG A 979 -25.02 -9.44 -15.68
N LYS A 980 -25.58 -9.05 -16.83
CA LYS A 980 -24.87 -8.32 -17.88
C LYS A 980 -24.38 -6.95 -17.39
N ALA A 981 -25.21 -6.21 -16.67
CA ALA A 981 -24.84 -4.91 -16.11
C ALA A 981 -23.69 -5.07 -15.09
N HIS A 982 -23.75 -6.12 -14.26
CA HIS A 982 -22.68 -6.44 -13.32
C HIS A 982 -21.37 -6.76 -14.03
N ALA A 983 -21.39 -7.67 -15.02
CA ALA A 983 -20.22 -8.00 -15.84
C ALA A 983 -19.64 -6.77 -16.57
N ALA A 984 -20.50 -5.91 -17.13
CA ALA A 984 -20.08 -4.69 -17.82
C ALA A 984 -19.37 -3.69 -16.89
N LYS A 985 -19.84 -3.56 -15.65
CA LYS A 985 -19.19 -2.71 -14.63
C LYS A 985 -17.77 -3.17 -14.34
N ILE A 986 -17.56 -4.48 -14.23
CA ILE A 986 -16.24 -5.05 -14.01
C ILE A 986 -15.35 -4.85 -15.24
N SER A 987 -15.86 -5.17 -16.43
CA SER A 987 -15.14 -4.95 -17.69
C SER A 987 -14.65 -3.49 -17.82
N LEU A 988 -15.48 -2.52 -17.41
CA LEU A 988 -15.11 -1.10 -17.40
C LEU A 988 -14.00 -0.78 -16.39
N ALA A 989 -14.02 -1.39 -15.20
CA ALA A 989 -12.98 -1.22 -14.18
C ALA A 989 -11.63 -1.74 -14.69
N VAL A 990 -11.59 -2.98 -15.20
CA VAL A 990 -10.38 -3.59 -15.76
C VAL A 990 -9.87 -2.81 -16.98
N SER A 991 -10.77 -2.24 -17.80
CA SER A 991 -10.37 -1.40 -18.93
C SER A 991 -9.60 -0.13 -18.51
N LYS A 992 -9.89 0.43 -17.33
CA LYS A 992 -9.11 1.57 -16.80
C LYS A 992 -7.70 1.14 -16.41
N GLU A 993 -7.56 -0.04 -15.82
CA GLU A 993 -6.26 -0.62 -15.44
C GLU A 993 -5.41 -0.96 -16.68
N GLU A 994 -5.99 -1.59 -17.70
CA GLU A 994 -5.31 -1.88 -18.97
C GLU A 994 -4.81 -0.59 -19.63
N LYS A 995 -5.60 0.48 -19.64
CA LYS A 995 -5.18 1.77 -20.21
C LYS A 995 -3.97 2.36 -19.47
N ALA A 996 -3.92 2.22 -18.15
CA ALA A 996 -2.79 2.67 -17.35
C ALA A 996 -1.53 1.83 -17.65
N GLU A 997 -1.66 0.50 -17.67
CA GLU A 997 -0.58 -0.42 -18.03
C GLU A 997 -0.04 -0.13 -19.44
N ARG A 998 -0.94 0.07 -20.41
CA ARG A 998 -0.59 0.41 -21.79
C ARG A 998 0.20 1.72 -21.88
N LYS A 999 -0.14 2.72 -21.05
CA LYS A 999 0.63 3.98 -20.97
C LYS A 999 2.04 3.72 -20.47
N THR A 1000 2.20 2.86 -19.46
CA THR A 1000 3.51 2.45 -18.93
C THR A 1000 4.33 1.69 -19.96
N ARG A 1001 3.74 0.68 -20.63
CA ARG A 1001 4.39 -0.11 -21.70
C ARG A 1001 4.90 0.80 -22.84
N LYS A 1002 4.10 1.78 -23.27
CA LYS A 1002 4.52 2.78 -24.28
C LYS A 1002 5.71 3.63 -23.82
N GLY A 1003 5.77 3.98 -22.53
CA GLY A 1003 6.90 4.71 -21.95
C GLY A 1003 8.21 3.89 -21.98
N ILE A 1004 8.11 2.58 -21.74
CA ILE A 1004 9.26 1.65 -21.86
C ILE A 1004 9.70 1.54 -23.32
N ALA A 1005 8.77 1.31 -24.25
CA ALA A 1005 9.05 1.20 -25.68
C ALA A 1005 9.80 2.41 -26.26
N ALA A 1006 9.52 3.63 -25.77
CA ALA A 1006 10.18 4.85 -26.20
C ALA A 1006 11.69 4.87 -25.86
N ARG A 1007 12.09 4.27 -24.74
CA ARG A 1007 13.50 4.24 -24.28
C ARG A 1007 14.39 3.32 -25.13
N TRP A 1008 13.81 2.35 -25.82
CA TRP A 1008 14.52 1.38 -26.68
C TRP A 1008 15.10 1.99 -27.95
N LYS A 1009 14.59 3.14 -28.41
CA LYS A 1009 15.09 3.81 -29.62
C LYS A 1009 16.58 4.14 -29.51
N THR A 1010 17.03 4.50 -28.31
CA THR A 1010 18.44 4.80 -28.02
C THR A 1010 19.32 3.55 -28.04
N LEU A 1011 18.84 2.40 -27.54
CA LEU A 1011 19.58 1.14 -27.57
C LEU A 1011 19.77 0.63 -28.99
N HIS A 1012 18.71 0.62 -29.80
CA HIS A 1012 18.80 0.21 -31.21
C HIS A 1012 19.83 1.04 -31.98
N THR A 1013 19.89 2.35 -31.71
CA THR A 1013 20.88 3.24 -32.36
C THR A 1013 22.31 2.82 -32.03
N LYS A 1014 22.59 2.32 -30.82
CA LYS A 1014 23.92 1.78 -30.46
C LYS A 1014 24.21 0.45 -31.17
N LEU A 1015 23.24 -0.47 -31.18
CA LEU A 1015 23.37 -1.76 -31.86
C LEU A 1015 23.55 -1.62 -33.36
N GLU A 1016 23.00 -0.57 -33.97
CA GLU A 1016 23.18 -0.22 -35.38
C GLU A 1016 24.65 0.11 -35.72
N ALA A 1017 25.45 0.52 -34.72
CA ALA A 1017 26.84 0.94 -34.91
C ALA A 1017 27.87 -0.20 -34.79
N GLU A 1018 27.48 -1.41 -34.40
CA GLU A 1018 28.42 -2.56 -34.30
C GLU A 1018 28.80 -3.12 -35.68
N ASP A 1019 30.06 -3.57 -35.83
CA ASP A 1019 30.63 -3.97 -37.14
C ASP A 1019 30.06 -5.30 -37.68
N LEU A 1020 29.92 -6.32 -36.83
CA LEU A 1020 29.40 -7.63 -37.23
C LEU A 1020 27.87 -7.65 -37.25
N LYS A 1021 27.29 -8.27 -38.29
CA LYS A 1021 25.86 -8.26 -38.58
C LYS A 1021 25.22 -9.62 -38.24
N LEU A 1022 23.89 -9.66 -38.10
CA LEU A 1022 23.16 -10.89 -37.75
C LEU A 1022 23.53 -12.08 -38.66
N ASP A 1023 23.66 -11.86 -39.97
CA ASP A 1023 23.94 -12.92 -40.94
C ASP A 1023 25.34 -13.52 -40.70
N ASP A 1024 26.31 -12.69 -40.33
CA ASP A 1024 27.69 -13.12 -40.05
C ASP A 1024 27.71 -14.04 -38.82
N TYR A 1025 26.96 -13.69 -37.77
CA TYR A 1025 26.85 -14.51 -36.56
C TYR A 1025 26.11 -15.83 -36.81
N ILE A 1026 25.10 -15.85 -37.69
CA ILE A 1026 24.45 -17.11 -38.08
C ILE A 1026 25.40 -17.97 -38.89
N ALA A 1027 26.08 -17.38 -39.89
CA ALA A 1027 27.01 -18.10 -40.76
C ALA A 1027 28.18 -18.72 -39.99
N SER A 1028 28.63 -18.06 -38.92
CA SER A 1028 29.69 -18.56 -38.03
C SER A 1028 29.18 -19.47 -36.90
N ASN A 1029 27.89 -19.86 -36.88
CA ASN A 1029 27.24 -20.62 -35.80
C ASN A 1029 27.38 -19.98 -34.40
N ASN A 1030 27.50 -18.65 -34.31
CA ASN A 1030 27.59 -17.93 -33.05
C ASN A 1030 26.19 -17.72 -32.42
N ARG A 1031 25.59 -18.83 -31.97
CA ARG A 1031 24.24 -18.89 -31.40
C ARG A 1031 24.01 -17.92 -30.24
N LYS A 1032 25.01 -17.77 -29.37
CA LYS A 1032 24.96 -16.82 -28.26
C LYS A 1032 24.78 -15.38 -28.74
N LYS A 1033 25.61 -14.92 -29.68
CA LYS A 1033 25.48 -13.55 -30.23
C LYS A 1033 24.17 -13.35 -31.00
N VAL A 1034 23.70 -14.37 -31.71
CA VAL A 1034 22.38 -14.34 -32.36
C VAL A 1034 21.27 -14.13 -31.32
N VAL A 1035 21.29 -14.89 -30.22
CA VAL A 1035 20.30 -14.77 -29.14
C VAL A 1035 20.36 -13.40 -28.47
N GLU A 1036 21.56 -12.91 -28.12
CA GLU A 1036 21.75 -11.56 -27.56
C GLU A 1036 21.14 -10.48 -28.48
N LEU A 1037 21.37 -10.57 -29.79
CA LEU A 1037 20.79 -9.64 -30.76
C LEU A 1037 19.28 -9.78 -30.85
N VAL A 1038 18.75 -11.00 -30.96
CA VAL A 1038 17.30 -11.21 -31.06
C VAL A 1038 16.60 -10.67 -29.80
N GLU A 1039 17.10 -11.01 -28.61
CA GLU A 1039 16.58 -10.53 -27.32
C GLU A 1039 16.49 -9.00 -27.24
N ALA A 1040 17.43 -8.28 -27.86
CA ALA A 1040 17.42 -6.81 -27.92
C ALA A 1040 16.36 -6.20 -28.82
N TYR A 1041 15.84 -6.95 -29.78
CA TYR A 1041 14.79 -6.46 -30.69
C TYR A 1041 13.42 -7.05 -30.40
N MET A 1042 13.32 -8.00 -29.47
CA MET A 1042 12.07 -8.57 -29.01
C MET A 1042 11.27 -7.54 -28.20
N PRO A 1043 9.99 -7.29 -28.53
CA PRO A 1043 9.15 -6.35 -27.80
C PRO A 1043 8.54 -6.99 -26.55
N TRP A 1044 9.40 -7.36 -25.61
CA TRP A 1044 9.02 -7.98 -24.33
C TRP A 1044 7.93 -7.19 -23.58
N GLU A 1045 7.90 -5.87 -23.73
CA GLU A 1045 6.92 -5.00 -23.10
C GLU A 1045 5.51 -5.13 -23.71
N GLU A 1046 5.38 -5.65 -24.93
CA GLU A 1046 4.10 -5.81 -25.64
C GLU A 1046 3.55 -7.23 -25.54
N MET A 1047 4.41 -8.22 -25.25
CA MET A 1047 4.07 -9.64 -25.14
C MET A 1047 3.23 -9.96 -23.90
N GLU A 1048 2.47 -11.06 -24.01
CA GLU A 1048 1.74 -11.65 -22.89
C GLU A 1048 2.58 -12.72 -22.18
N PRO A 1049 2.31 -13.04 -20.90
CA PRO A 1049 3.09 -14.02 -20.12
C PRO A 1049 3.39 -15.35 -20.82
N THR A 1050 2.41 -15.99 -21.45
CA THR A 1050 2.58 -17.27 -22.16
C THR A 1050 3.51 -17.16 -23.37
N GLU A 1051 3.45 -16.04 -24.08
CA GLU A 1051 4.33 -15.75 -25.20
C GLU A 1051 5.77 -15.47 -24.74
N ILE A 1052 5.94 -14.72 -23.64
CA ILE A 1052 7.26 -14.50 -23.02
C ILE A 1052 7.88 -15.84 -22.63
N ALA A 1053 7.10 -16.74 -22.04
CA ALA A 1053 7.56 -18.04 -21.62
C ALA A 1053 8.05 -18.90 -22.80
N ALA A 1054 7.28 -18.95 -23.88
CA ALA A 1054 7.68 -19.66 -25.10
C ALA A 1054 8.94 -19.06 -25.75
N TRP A 1055 9.00 -17.73 -25.92
CA TRP A 1055 10.18 -17.09 -26.51
C TRP A 1055 11.43 -17.27 -25.66
N THR A 1056 11.31 -17.23 -24.34
CA THR A 1056 12.44 -17.49 -23.43
C THR A 1056 12.96 -18.91 -23.62
N ARG A 1057 12.07 -19.91 -23.70
CA ARG A 1057 12.44 -21.32 -23.93
C ARG A 1057 13.05 -21.53 -25.32
N TRP A 1058 12.50 -20.91 -26.35
CA TRP A 1058 13.04 -20.97 -27.71
C TRP A 1058 14.43 -20.36 -27.82
N LEU A 1059 14.65 -19.20 -27.21
CA LEU A 1059 15.94 -18.52 -27.22
C LEU A 1059 16.98 -19.28 -26.42
N ASP A 1060 16.62 -19.85 -25.26
CA ASP A 1060 17.53 -20.72 -24.49
C ASP A 1060 17.92 -21.96 -25.31
N ALA A 1061 16.96 -22.59 -26.00
CA ALA A 1061 17.26 -23.73 -26.86
C ALA A 1061 18.04 -23.35 -28.14
N ILE A 1062 17.95 -22.12 -28.63
CA ILE A 1062 18.84 -21.58 -29.68
C ILE A 1062 20.26 -21.46 -29.13
N GLU A 1063 20.42 -20.81 -27.97
CA GLU A 1063 21.73 -20.55 -27.35
C GLU A 1063 22.41 -21.86 -26.94
N LYS A 1064 21.64 -22.80 -26.41
CA LYS A 1064 22.07 -24.08 -25.83
C LYS A 1064 21.25 -25.24 -26.41
N PRO A 1065 21.52 -25.65 -27.66
CA PRO A 1065 20.82 -26.77 -28.27
C PRO A 1065 21.14 -28.07 -27.50
N ALA A 1066 20.23 -29.04 -27.56
CA ALA A 1066 20.35 -30.30 -26.82
C ALA A 1066 21.61 -31.07 -27.23
N THR A 1067 22.19 -31.82 -26.29
CA THR A 1067 23.38 -32.63 -26.54
C THR A 1067 23.06 -34.06 -26.94
N ASN A 1068 21.86 -34.56 -26.64
CA ASN A 1068 21.47 -35.93 -26.95
C ASN A 1068 20.71 -36.00 -28.27
N GLU A 1069 21.02 -37.01 -29.09
CA GLU A 1069 20.36 -37.23 -30.38
C GLU A 1069 18.84 -37.40 -30.27
N ALA A 1070 18.38 -38.03 -29.18
CA ALA A 1070 16.96 -38.30 -28.93
C ALA A 1070 16.12 -37.03 -28.69
N ASP A 1071 16.78 -35.91 -28.38
CA ASP A 1071 16.14 -34.61 -28.13
C ASP A 1071 15.97 -33.78 -29.41
N TYR A 1072 16.44 -34.29 -30.55
CA TYR A 1072 16.22 -33.71 -31.86
C TYR A 1072 15.09 -34.40 -32.62
N MET A 1073 14.49 -33.66 -33.54
CA MET A 1073 13.53 -34.17 -34.51
C MET A 1073 14.00 -33.88 -35.93
N MET A 1074 13.73 -34.82 -36.85
CA MET A 1074 13.92 -34.58 -38.28
C MET A 1074 12.66 -33.94 -38.85
N THR A 1075 12.86 -32.84 -39.58
CA THR A 1075 11.78 -32.13 -40.25
C THR A 1075 12.25 -31.63 -41.62
N PHE A 1076 11.31 -31.35 -42.50
CA PHE A 1076 11.57 -31.03 -43.90
C PHE A 1076 10.89 -29.72 -44.28
N ARG A 1077 11.50 -28.98 -45.21
CA ARG A 1077 10.94 -27.74 -45.74
C ARG A 1077 11.13 -27.66 -47.24
N GLY A 1078 10.04 -27.39 -47.95
CA GLY A 1078 10.11 -26.94 -49.32
C GLY A 1078 10.65 -25.50 -49.36
N VAL A 1079 11.72 -25.28 -50.10
CA VAL A 1079 12.53 -24.05 -50.03
C VAL A 1079 12.19 -23.08 -51.17
N ALA A 1080 11.20 -23.40 -52.02
CA ALA A 1080 10.71 -22.64 -53.18
C ALA A 1080 11.31 -21.23 -53.36
N ASP A 1081 10.65 -20.20 -52.84
CA ASP A 1081 11.07 -18.80 -52.93
C ASP A 1081 11.84 -18.30 -51.69
N ASP A 1082 12.33 -19.22 -50.84
CA ASP A 1082 13.09 -18.85 -49.65
C ASP A 1082 14.45 -18.26 -50.01
N LEU A 1083 14.84 -17.25 -49.24
CA LEU A 1083 16.18 -16.73 -49.31
C LEU A 1083 17.11 -17.69 -48.58
N VAL A 1084 17.75 -18.59 -49.33
CA VAL A 1084 18.82 -19.46 -48.85
C VAL A 1084 20.12 -18.69 -48.87
N ARG A 1085 20.83 -18.65 -47.75
CA ARG A 1085 22.16 -18.04 -47.63
C ARG A 1085 23.21 -19.13 -47.49
N GLU A 1086 24.33 -18.96 -48.19
CA GLU A 1086 25.50 -19.82 -48.10
C GLU A 1086 26.52 -19.22 -47.12
N THR A 1087 27.20 -20.07 -46.36
CA THR A 1087 28.35 -19.71 -45.54
C THR A 1087 29.63 -19.85 -46.36
N ASP A 1088 30.71 -19.17 -45.95
CA ASP A 1088 32.01 -19.24 -46.64
C ASP A 1088 32.57 -20.68 -46.74
N ASN A 1089 32.13 -21.56 -45.84
CA ASN A 1089 32.52 -22.97 -45.79
C ASN A 1089 31.57 -23.89 -46.59
N GLY A 1090 30.63 -23.34 -47.37
CA GLY A 1090 29.66 -24.10 -48.18
C GLY A 1090 28.47 -24.68 -47.40
N GLY A 1091 28.24 -24.24 -46.16
CA GLY A 1091 27.03 -24.54 -45.40
C GLY A 1091 25.87 -23.64 -45.80
N TYR A 1092 24.64 -23.95 -45.36
CA TYR A 1092 23.45 -23.15 -45.68
C TYR A 1092 22.70 -22.74 -44.41
N PHE A 1093 22.06 -21.58 -44.39
CA PHE A 1093 21.15 -21.21 -43.32
C PHE A 1093 19.86 -20.58 -43.85
N LEU A 1094 18.80 -20.68 -43.05
CA LEU A 1094 17.48 -20.15 -43.37
C LEU A 1094 17.02 -19.17 -42.30
N MET A 1095 16.21 -18.20 -42.70
CA MET A 1095 15.58 -17.23 -41.82
C MET A 1095 14.11 -17.07 -42.19
N SER A 1096 13.26 -16.79 -41.21
CA SER A 1096 11.84 -16.56 -41.43
C SER A 1096 11.61 -15.44 -42.44
N LYS A 1097 10.48 -15.49 -43.13
CA LYS A 1097 10.13 -14.47 -44.15
C LYS A 1097 10.04 -13.07 -43.56
N LEU A 1098 9.67 -12.94 -42.28
CA LEU A 1098 9.72 -11.66 -41.58
C LEU A 1098 11.12 -11.04 -41.61
N LEU A 1099 12.15 -11.87 -41.44
CA LEU A 1099 13.54 -11.45 -41.47
C LEU A 1099 14.09 -11.33 -42.91
N THR A 1100 13.51 -11.99 -43.92
CA THR A 1100 14.08 -11.97 -45.29
C THR A 1100 13.32 -11.09 -46.28
N LYS A 1101 12.07 -10.70 -46.01
CA LYS A 1101 11.24 -9.88 -46.94
C LYS A 1101 11.77 -8.47 -47.18
N ASN A 1102 12.52 -7.93 -46.21
CA ASN A 1102 13.14 -6.62 -46.31
C ASN A 1102 14.64 -6.80 -46.61
N GLN A 1103 15.09 -6.48 -47.82
CA GLN A 1103 16.51 -6.49 -48.22
C GLN A 1103 17.35 -5.36 -47.57
N GLY A 1104 16.91 -4.83 -46.42
CA GLY A 1104 17.63 -3.79 -45.70
C GLY A 1104 18.67 -4.35 -44.74
N SER A 1105 19.33 -3.46 -43.99
CA SER A 1105 20.28 -3.87 -42.93
C SER A 1105 19.62 -4.86 -41.96
N TYR A 1106 20.42 -5.77 -41.38
CA TYR A 1106 19.94 -6.70 -40.34
C TYR A 1106 19.16 -6.00 -39.23
N THR A 1107 19.52 -4.76 -38.86
CA THR A 1107 18.78 -3.98 -37.89
C THR A 1107 17.36 -3.65 -38.35
N ARG A 1108 17.17 -3.35 -39.64
CA ARG A 1108 15.82 -3.14 -40.21
C ARG A 1108 15.04 -4.46 -40.20
N ARG A 1109 15.71 -5.60 -40.42
CA ARG A 1109 15.12 -6.94 -40.33
C ARG A 1109 14.69 -7.27 -38.91
N LEU A 1110 15.56 -7.10 -37.91
CA LEU A 1110 15.22 -7.32 -36.49
C LEU A 1110 14.18 -6.33 -35.94
N ARG A 1111 14.22 -5.05 -36.35
CA ARG A 1111 13.13 -4.09 -36.08
C ARG A 1111 11.77 -4.57 -36.60
N SER A 1112 11.76 -5.45 -37.61
CA SER A 1112 10.51 -6.01 -38.12
C SER A 1112 9.80 -6.86 -37.07
N LEU A 1113 10.52 -7.46 -36.12
CA LEU A 1113 9.94 -8.13 -34.94
C LEU A 1113 9.04 -7.15 -34.20
N LYS A 1114 9.55 -5.99 -33.76
CA LYS A 1114 8.74 -4.98 -33.08
C LYS A 1114 7.54 -4.47 -33.91
N THR A 1115 7.74 -4.25 -35.21
CA THR A 1115 6.63 -3.78 -36.07
C THR A 1115 5.55 -4.84 -36.30
N PHE A 1116 5.90 -6.12 -36.19
CA PHE A 1116 4.97 -7.23 -36.30
C PHE A 1116 3.98 -7.22 -35.12
N PHE A 1117 4.43 -6.94 -33.89
CA PHE A 1117 3.53 -6.80 -32.74
C PHE A 1117 2.58 -5.60 -32.88
N GLY A 1118 3.02 -4.52 -33.56
CA GLY A 1118 2.18 -3.37 -33.86
C GLY A 1118 1.17 -3.54 -35.01
N LYS A 1119 1.31 -4.58 -35.86
CA LYS A 1119 0.48 -4.80 -37.04
C LYS A 1119 -0.18 -6.18 -37.00
N LYS A 1120 -1.51 -6.20 -37.04
CA LYS A 1120 -2.30 -7.43 -37.09
C LYS A 1120 -1.87 -8.31 -38.28
N LEU A 1121 -1.42 -9.53 -37.96
CA LEU A 1121 -0.73 -10.51 -38.83
C LEU A 1121 -1.48 -10.90 -40.11
N SER A 1122 -2.82 -10.86 -40.07
CA SER A 1122 -3.68 -11.04 -41.24
C SER A 1122 -5.09 -10.57 -40.90
N LYS A 1123 -5.76 -9.90 -41.84
CA LYS A 1123 -7.20 -9.61 -41.71
C LYS A 1123 -8.05 -10.87 -41.82
N LYS A 1124 -7.59 -11.92 -42.51
CA LYS A 1124 -8.33 -13.20 -42.62
C LYS A 1124 -8.35 -13.94 -41.29
N ALA A 1125 -7.21 -13.95 -40.57
CA ALA A 1125 -7.11 -14.55 -39.25
C ALA A 1125 -8.09 -13.93 -38.22
N GLN A 1126 -8.44 -12.64 -38.34
CA GLN A 1126 -9.44 -11.97 -37.47
C GLN A 1126 -10.80 -12.67 -37.44
N ASN A 1127 -11.18 -13.25 -38.59
CA ASN A 1127 -12.46 -13.93 -38.71
C ASN A 1127 -12.47 -15.25 -37.96
N GLU A 1128 -11.32 -15.91 -37.82
CA GLU A 1128 -11.17 -17.24 -37.25
C GLU A 1128 -10.64 -17.22 -35.81
N MET A 1129 -9.96 -16.14 -35.40
CA MET A 1129 -9.45 -15.96 -34.04
C MET A 1129 -9.47 -14.47 -33.66
N PRO A 1130 -9.85 -14.10 -32.43
CA PRO A 1130 -9.70 -12.73 -31.97
C PRO A 1130 -8.21 -12.35 -31.97
N ILE A 1131 -7.85 -11.20 -32.55
CA ILE A 1131 -6.46 -10.71 -32.54
C ILE A 1131 -6.35 -9.29 -31.98
N ASP A 1132 -7.33 -8.91 -31.17
CA ASP A 1132 -7.32 -7.65 -30.41
C ASP A 1132 -6.33 -7.70 -29.24
N PHE A 1133 -5.89 -8.89 -28.88
CA PHE A 1133 -4.75 -9.16 -28.02
C PHE A 1133 -3.87 -10.19 -28.73
N GLN A 1134 -2.58 -10.18 -28.40
CA GLN A 1134 -1.60 -11.04 -29.05
C GLN A 1134 -1.36 -12.29 -28.21
N SER A 1135 -1.39 -13.44 -28.87
CA SER A 1135 -1.19 -14.77 -28.28
C SER A 1135 -0.44 -15.63 -29.30
N LEU A 1136 0.21 -16.71 -28.88
CA LEU A 1136 0.90 -17.60 -29.81
C LEU A 1136 -0.09 -18.29 -30.74
N ALA A 1137 -1.22 -18.76 -30.24
CA ALA A 1137 -2.31 -19.28 -31.07
C ALA A 1137 -2.76 -18.26 -32.14
N ALA A 1138 -2.94 -16.98 -31.78
CA ALA A 1138 -3.29 -15.94 -32.76
C ALA A 1138 -2.17 -15.72 -33.80
N ILE A 1139 -0.92 -15.80 -33.38
CA ILE A 1139 0.24 -15.67 -34.27
C ILE A 1139 0.31 -16.85 -35.24
N PHE A 1140 0.15 -18.07 -34.75
CA PHE A 1140 0.15 -19.29 -35.55
C PHE A 1140 -1.02 -19.31 -36.53
N LYS A 1141 -2.20 -18.88 -36.09
CA LYS A 1141 -3.35 -18.73 -36.98
C LYS A 1141 -3.10 -17.69 -38.07
N GLY A 1142 -2.47 -16.58 -37.70
CA GLY A 1142 -2.02 -15.56 -38.63
C GLY A 1142 -0.99 -16.10 -39.64
N HIS A 1143 -0.05 -16.92 -39.18
CA HIS A 1143 0.99 -17.53 -40.00
C HIS A 1143 0.41 -18.43 -41.09
N SER A 1144 -0.54 -19.30 -40.76
CA SER A 1144 -1.16 -20.19 -41.75
C SER A 1144 -1.88 -19.43 -42.88
N HIS A 1145 -2.32 -18.18 -42.62
CA HIS A 1145 -2.94 -17.33 -43.65
C HIS A 1145 -1.94 -16.41 -44.37
N GLU A 1146 -0.93 -15.90 -43.66
CA GLU A 1146 0.05 -14.94 -44.17
C GLU A 1146 1.46 -15.25 -43.63
N PRO A 1147 2.12 -16.29 -44.15
CA PRO A 1147 3.39 -16.76 -43.60
C PRO A 1147 4.53 -15.74 -43.78
N VAL A 1148 4.42 -14.86 -44.79
CA VAL A 1148 5.37 -13.77 -45.06
C VAL A 1148 5.47 -12.77 -43.90
N GLY A 1149 4.39 -12.63 -43.12
CA GLY A 1149 4.30 -11.72 -41.99
C GLY A 1149 4.96 -12.23 -40.71
N SER A 1150 5.25 -13.53 -40.62
CA SER A 1150 5.44 -14.22 -39.34
C SER A 1150 6.91 -14.45 -38.98
N PRO A 1151 7.26 -14.48 -37.68
CA PRO A 1151 8.60 -14.80 -37.22
C PRO A 1151 8.96 -16.28 -37.34
N PHE A 1152 8.07 -17.15 -37.82
CA PHE A 1152 8.28 -18.60 -37.91
C PHE A 1152 8.60 -19.08 -39.33
N LEU A 1153 9.29 -20.22 -39.40
CA LEU A 1153 9.50 -21.05 -40.57
C LEU A 1153 8.61 -22.29 -40.44
N SER A 1154 7.68 -22.50 -41.37
CA SER A 1154 6.92 -23.76 -41.46
C SER A 1154 7.83 -24.91 -41.90
N THR A 1155 7.86 -25.98 -41.12
CA THR A 1155 8.47 -27.26 -41.50
C THR A 1155 7.42 -28.35 -41.41
N SER A 1156 7.70 -29.52 -41.97
CA SER A 1156 6.75 -30.63 -42.01
C SER A 1156 7.44 -31.96 -42.27
N VAL A 1157 6.66 -33.03 -42.32
CA VAL A 1157 7.08 -34.33 -42.84
C VAL A 1157 7.46 -34.23 -44.32
N MET A 1158 8.31 -35.15 -44.79
CA MET A 1158 8.88 -35.09 -46.14
C MET A 1158 7.82 -34.99 -47.24
N SER A 1159 6.77 -35.80 -47.19
CA SER A 1159 5.72 -35.80 -48.22
C SER A 1159 4.98 -34.46 -48.34
N VAL A 1160 4.79 -33.74 -47.23
CA VAL A 1160 4.14 -32.43 -47.23
C VAL A 1160 5.12 -31.37 -47.72
N ALA A 1161 6.35 -31.38 -47.21
CA ALA A 1161 7.40 -30.44 -47.62
C ALA A 1161 7.69 -30.49 -49.14
N GLN A 1162 7.60 -31.67 -49.76
CA GLN A 1162 7.73 -31.85 -51.21
C GLN A 1162 6.72 -31.02 -52.01
N SER A 1163 5.48 -30.92 -51.53
CA SER A 1163 4.43 -30.15 -52.20
C SER A 1163 4.70 -28.64 -52.20
N PHE A 1164 5.58 -28.17 -51.31
CA PHE A 1164 6.02 -26.79 -51.18
C PHE A 1164 7.42 -26.54 -51.75
N ALA A 1165 8.02 -27.50 -52.48
CA ALA A 1165 9.39 -27.38 -52.97
C ALA A 1165 9.59 -26.35 -54.09
N GLY A 1166 8.52 -25.87 -54.73
CA GLY A 1166 8.58 -24.88 -55.81
C GLY A 1166 9.01 -25.47 -57.16
N HIS A 1167 9.34 -24.60 -58.13
CA HIS A 1167 9.81 -24.97 -59.47
C HIS A 1167 11.05 -24.12 -59.86
N PRO A 1168 12.25 -24.71 -60.03
CA PRO A 1168 12.58 -26.13 -59.82
C PRO A 1168 12.42 -26.54 -58.34
N PRO A 1169 12.05 -27.80 -58.06
CA PRO A 1169 11.84 -28.28 -56.69
C PRO A 1169 13.13 -28.24 -55.88
N ARG A 1170 13.09 -27.51 -54.76
CA ARG A 1170 14.17 -27.38 -53.79
C ARG A 1170 13.67 -27.75 -52.39
N ILE A 1171 14.37 -28.66 -51.72
CA ILE A 1171 13.95 -29.20 -50.42
C ILE A 1171 15.13 -29.22 -49.44
N ALA A 1172 14.85 -28.95 -48.17
CA ALA A 1172 15.80 -29.04 -47.07
C ALA A 1172 15.34 -30.10 -46.05
N ALA A 1173 16.27 -30.94 -45.62
CA ALA A 1173 16.14 -31.83 -44.48
C ALA A 1173 16.90 -31.22 -43.30
N MET A 1174 16.21 -31.05 -42.18
CA MET A 1174 16.69 -30.33 -41.02
C MET A 1174 16.56 -31.19 -39.77
N LYS A 1175 17.49 -30.99 -38.85
CA LYS A 1175 17.50 -31.58 -37.52
C LYS A 1175 17.37 -30.46 -36.50
N ILE A 1176 16.23 -30.37 -35.84
CA ILE A 1176 15.88 -29.27 -34.95
C ILE A 1176 15.70 -29.81 -33.53
N ASP A 1177 16.20 -29.07 -32.53
CA ASP A 1177 15.94 -29.35 -31.11
C ASP A 1177 14.43 -29.31 -30.86
N LYS A 1178 13.85 -30.34 -30.23
CA LYS A 1178 12.40 -30.42 -29.97
C LYS A 1178 11.89 -29.21 -29.18
N ARG A 1179 12.71 -28.61 -28.33
CA ARG A 1179 12.37 -27.39 -27.57
C ARG A 1179 12.26 -26.14 -28.46
N ARG A 1180 12.70 -26.20 -29.72
CA ARG A 1180 12.62 -25.12 -30.72
C ARG A 1180 11.52 -25.35 -31.76
N ASN A 1181 10.67 -26.34 -31.58
CA ASN A 1181 9.62 -26.67 -32.51
C ASN A 1181 8.29 -26.69 -31.75
N LEU A 1182 7.22 -26.22 -32.39
CA LEU A 1182 5.86 -26.43 -31.93
C LEU A 1182 4.97 -26.73 -33.12
N LEU A 1183 4.12 -27.75 -32.98
CA LEU A 1183 3.06 -27.98 -33.97
C LEU A 1183 2.03 -26.85 -33.92
N ASN A 1184 1.57 -26.40 -35.08
CA ASN A 1184 0.52 -25.40 -35.21
C ASN A 1184 -0.86 -26.00 -34.92
N LEU A 1185 -1.23 -26.01 -33.64
CA LEU A 1185 -2.49 -26.58 -33.11
C LEU A 1185 -3.78 -25.84 -33.54
N VAL A 1186 -3.67 -24.83 -34.41
CA VAL A 1186 -4.80 -23.99 -34.84
C VAL A 1186 -4.87 -23.85 -36.37
N SER A 1187 -4.02 -24.56 -37.11
CA SER A 1187 -4.03 -24.56 -38.58
C SER A 1187 -5.20 -25.40 -39.10
N GLY A 1188 -6.04 -24.78 -39.95
CA GLY A 1188 -7.19 -25.45 -40.58
C GLY A 1188 -6.86 -26.14 -41.90
N TYR A 1189 -5.60 -26.15 -42.34
CA TYR A 1189 -5.20 -26.63 -43.67
C TYR A 1189 -4.89 -28.14 -43.75
N HIS A 1190 -5.13 -28.89 -42.67
CA HIS A 1190 -4.90 -30.34 -42.57
C HIS A 1190 -3.46 -30.80 -42.86
N GLU A 1191 -2.48 -29.89 -42.79
CA GLU A 1191 -1.06 -30.18 -42.90
C GLU A 1191 -0.41 -30.41 -41.53
N VAL A 1192 0.72 -31.12 -41.47
CA VAL A 1192 1.55 -31.15 -40.24
C VAL A 1192 2.43 -29.91 -40.30
N GLU A 1193 1.96 -28.77 -39.81
CA GLU A 1193 2.74 -27.53 -39.82
C GLU A 1193 3.49 -27.38 -38.49
N GLU A 1194 4.80 -27.56 -38.55
CA GLU A 1194 5.71 -27.35 -37.44
C GLU A 1194 6.32 -25.96 -37.52
N MET A 1195 6.38 -25.26 -36.38
CA MET A 1195 6.77 -23.87 -36.28
C MET A 1195 8.18 -23.76 -35.70
N VAL A 1196 9.15 -23.47 -36.56
CA VAL A 1196 10.54 -23.20 -36.13
C VAL A 1196 10.74 -21.68 -36.01
N PRO A 1197 11.12 -21.15 -34.82
CA PRO A 1197 11.24 -19.71 -34.61
C PRO A 1197 12.50 -19.15 -35.29
N LEU A 1198 12.29 -18.07 -36.05
CA LEU A 1198 13.27 -17.13 -36.61
C LEU A 1198 14.29 -17.70 -37.60
N ILE A 1199 15.14 -18.66 -37.20
CA ILE A 1199 16.40 -19.00 -37.87
C ILE A 1199 16.64 -20.51 -37.81
N VAL A 1200 17.16 -21.10 -38.89
CA VAL A 1200 17.77 -22.44 -38.90
C VAL A 1200 19.25 -22.29 -39.19
N PHE A 1201 20.09 -22.81 -38.31
CA PHE A 1201 21.55 -22.66 -38.38
C PHE A 1201 22.21 -23.63 -39.37
N PRO A 1202 23.43 -23.33 -39.86
CA PRO A 1202 24.19 -24.21 -40.73
C PRO A 1202 24.35 -25.66 -40.28
N ASP A 1203 24.55 -25.90 -38.99
CA ASP A 1203 24.69 -27.23 -38.40
C ASP A 1203 23.36 -27.99 -38.25
N GLU A 1204 22.23 -27.30 -38.41
CA GLU A 1204 20.88 -27.87 -38.33
C GLU A 1204 20.37 -28.35 -39.70
N ILE A 1205 21.00 -27.93 -40.80
CA ILE A 1205 20.65 -28.37 -42.15
C ILE A 1205 21.49 -29.60 -42.52
N ILE A 1206 20.86 -30.77 -42.52
CA ILE A 1206 21.51 -32.04 -42.88
C ILE A 1206 21.79 -32.10 -44.38
N HIS A 1207 20.79 -31.74 -45.18
CA HIS A 1207 20.92 -31.73 -46.63
C HIS A 1207 19.93 -30.77 -47.26
N LEU A 1208 20.40 -30.05 -48.27
CA LEU A 1208 19.59 -29.18 -49.12
C LEU A 1208 20.01 -29.44 -50.56
N GLU A 1209 19.06 -29.71 -51.44
CA GLU A 1209 19.32 -29.89 -52.87
C GLU A 1209 18.12 -29.47 -53.72
N SER A 1210 18.39 -29.21 -55.00
CA SER A 1210 17.36 -29.01 -56.02
C SER A 1210 17.17 -30.33 -56.77
N THR A 1211 16.07 -31.03 -56.52
CA THR A 1211 15.82 -32.36 -57.08
C THR A 1211 14.33 -32.61 -57.28
N SER A 1212 13.98 -33.30 -58.37
CA SER A 1212 12.68 -33.95 -58.55
C SER A 1212 12.70 -35.43 -58.14
N ASP A 1213 13.88 -36.00 -57.89
CA ASP A 1213 14.06 -37.38 -57.41
C ASP A 1213 14.15 -37.39 -55.87
N PHE A 1214 12.98 -37.36 -55.24
CA PHE A 1214 12.89 -37.39 -53.79
C PHE A 1214 13.27 -38.75 -53.18
N ALA A 1215 13.35 -39.82 -53.97
CA ALA A 1215 13.83 -41.11 -53.47
C ALA A 1215 15.36 -41.05 -53.26
N SER A 1216 16.09 -40.47 -54.21
CA SER A 1216 17.52 -40.18 -54.05
C SER A 1216 17.78 -39.22 -52.88
N PHE A 1217 16.98 -38.16 -52.76
CA PHE A 1217 17.08 -37.23 -51.61
C PHE A 1217 16.95 -37.96 -50.28
N LYS A 1218 15.92 -38.83 -50.17
CA LYS A 1218 15.69 -39.66 -48.98
C LYS A 1218 16.93 -40.48 -48.65
N THR A 1219 17.48 -41.22 -49.62
CA THR A 1219 18.67 -42.06 -49.40
C THR A 1219 19.88 -41.25 -48.95
N THR A 1220 20.09 -40.06 -49.54
CA THR A 1220 21.16 -39.15 -49.10
C THR A 1220 20.98 -38.71 -47.65
N VAL A 1221 19.76 -38.31 -47.27
CA VAL A 1221 19.46 -37.90 -45.89
C VAL A 1221 19.68 -39.05 -44.92
N GLU A 1222 19.16 -40.24 -45.21
CA GLU A 1222 19.32 -41.45 -44.38
C GLU A 1222 20.80 -41.81 -44.19
N GLY A 1223 21.60 -41.70 -45.26
CA GLY A 1223 23.05 -41.88 -45.21
C GLY A 1223 23.76 -40.88 -44.29
N LYS A 1224 23.33 -39.62 -44.30
CA LYS A 1224 23.93 -38.56 -43.46
C LYS A 1224 23.56 -38.68 -41.98
N ILE A 1225 22.33 -39.09 -41.67
CA ILE A 1225 21.89 -39.27 -40.27
C ILE A 1225 22.26 -40.64 -39.70
N GLY A 1226 22.74 -41.58 -40.53
CA GLY A 1226 23.15 -42.91 -40.10
C GLY A 1226 22.01 -43.84 -39.70
N ARG A 1227 20.77 -43.52 -40.09
CA ARG A 1227 19.57 -44.35 -39.85
C ARG A 1227 18.52 -44.12 -40.93
N SER A 1228 17.61 -45.07 -41.08
CA SER A 1228 16.41 -44.86 -41.91
C SER A 1228 15.49 -43.81 -41.29
N LEU A 1229 14.81 -43.06 -42.16
CA LEU A 1229 13.73 -42.16 -41.74
C LEU A 1229 12.53 -43.00 -41.32
N SER A 1230 11.98 -42.66 -40.16
CA SER A 1230 10.80 -43.29 -39.60
C SER A 1230 9.55 -42.99 -40.44
N PRO A 1231 8.50 -43.83 -40.38
CA PRO A 1231 7.24 -43.57 -41.07
C PRO A 1231 6.63 -42.20 -40.76
N SER A 1232 6.76 -41.72 -39.52
CA SER A 1232 6.28 -40.40 -39.08
C SER A 1232 7.08 -39.22 -39.62
N GLU A 1233 8.35 -39.42 -40.04
CA GLU A 1233 9.17 -38.39 -40.69
C GLU A 1233 8.89 -38.31 -42.20
N LEU A 1234 8.40 -39.42 -42.80
CA LEU A 1234 8.14 -39.52 -44.24
C LEU A 1234 6.74 -39.05 -44.63
N GLN A 1235 5.72 -39.43 -43.86
CA GLN A 1235 4.32 -39.19 -44.19
C GLN A 1235 3.51 -38.76 -42.98
N LYS A 1236 2.43 -38.01 -43.23
CA LYS A 1236 1.45 -37.65 -42.19
C LYS A 1236 0.71 -38.92 -41.75
N ASN A 1237 1.16 -39.54 -40.66
CA ASN A 1237 0.41 -40.61 -40.00
C ASN A 1237 -0.57 -39.99 -39.00
N GLN A 1238 -1.87 -40.25 -39.15
CA GLN A 1238 -2.91 -39.85 -38.18
C GLN A 1238 -2.85 -40.72 -36.91
N GLN A 1239 -1.70 -40.78 -36.23
CA GLN A 1239 -1.60 -41.50 -34.96
C GLN A 1239 -2.29 -40.69 -33.87
N ALA A 1240 -3.15 -41.34 -33.08
CA ALA A 1240 -3.79 -40.71 -31.92
C ALA A 1240 -2.77 -40.09 -30.95
N ASN A 1241 -1.57 -40.67 -30.86
CA ASN A 1241 -0.47 -40.16 -30.04
C ASN A 1241 0.06 -38.80 -30.49
N LEU A 1242 0.00 -38.46 -31.79
CA LEU A 1242 0.53 -37.19 -32.29
C LEU A 1242 -0.21 -35.99 -31.67
N LYS A 1243 -1.54 -36.05 -31.59
CA LYS A 1243 -2.36 -34.96 -31.04
C LYS A 1243 -2.09 -34.72 -29.56
N LEU A 1244 -1.94 -35.80 -28.80
CA LEU A 1244 -1.66 -35.74 -27.37
C LEU A 1244 -0.27 -35.16 -27.11
N GLU A 1245 0.75 -35.67 -27.80
CA GLU A 1245 2.12 -35.16 -27.67
C GLU A 1245 2.23 -33.70 -28.14
N ALA A 1246 1.60 -33.33 -29.25
CA ALA A 1246 1.60 -31.95 -29.73
C ALA A 1246 0.92 -30.98 -28.75
N THR A 1247 -0.19 -31.41 -28.13
CA THR A 1247 -0.85 -30.61 -27.08
C THR A 1247 0.02 -30.49 -25.82
N LYS A 1248 0.73 -31.56 -25.46
CA LYS A 1248 1.68 -31.58 -24.33
C LYS A 1248 2.85 -30.64 -24.56
N GLU A 1249 3.44 -30.70 -25.75
CA GLU A 1249 4.55 -29.83 -26.15
C GLU A 1249 4.14 -28.36 -26.12
N TRP A 1250 2.98 -28.03 -26.69
CA TRP A 1250 2.42 -26.68 -26.59
C TRP A 1250 2.22 -26.25 -25.14
N TRP A 1251 1.55 -27.06 -24.31
CA TRP A 1251 1.29 -26.71 -22.91
C TRP A 1251 2.59 -26.44 -22.13
N ASN A 1252 3.57 -27.33 -22.28
CA ASN A 1252 4.89 -27.18 -21.64
C ASN A 1252 5.64 -25.92 -22.14
N MET A 1253 5.45 -25.56 -23.41
CA MET A 1253 6.08 -24.39 -24.01
C MET A 1253 5.43 -23.07 -23.56
N ILE A 1254 4.12 -23.06 -23.31
CA ILE A 1254 3.39 -21.83 -22.99
C ILE A 1254 3.17 -21.59 -21.50
N ASN A 1255 3.27 -22.62 -20.65
CA ASN A 1255 3.01 -22.49 -19.21
C ASN A 1255 3.98 -21.46 -18.59
N PRO A 1256 3.52 -20.32 -18.05
CA PRO A 1256 4.39 -19.29 -17.47
C PRO A 1256 4.94 -19.64 -16.08
N GLU A 1257 4.60 -20.79 -15.51
CA GLU A 1257 5.14 -21.23 -14.22
C GLU A 1257 6.68 -21.23 -14.23
N GLY A 1258 7.27 -20.48 -13.30
CA GLY A 1258 8.72 -20.25 -13.23
C GLY A 1258 9.27 -19.21 -14.22
N ILE A 1259 8.50 -18.75 -15.21
CA ILE A 1259 8.92 -17.79 -16.25
C ILE A 1259 7.82 -16.73 -16.43
N THR A 1260 7.80 -15.72 -15.57
CA THR A 1260 6.93 -14.54 -15.69
C THR A 1260 7.69 -13.37 -16.31
N SER A 1261 7.01 -12.29 -16.71
CA SER A 1261 7.69 -11.06 -17.18
C SER A 1261 8.67 -10.46 -16.15
N VAL A 1262 8.53 -10.83 -14.88
CA VAL A 1262 9.41 -10.46 -13.76
C VAL A 1262 10.54 -11.46 -13.56
N ASN A 1263 10.33 -12.75 -13.84
CA ASN A 1263 11.26 -13.85 -13.58
C ASN A 1263 11.96 -14.41 -14.83
N ALA A 1264 11.57 -13.98 -16.03
CA ALA A 1264 12.25 -14.34 -17.27
C ALA A 1264 13.72 -13.89 -17.15
N THR A 1265 14.64 -14.84 -17.29
CA THR A 1265 16.08 -14.73 -16.97
C THR A 1265 16.82 -13.59 -17.68
N LYS A 1266 16.16 -12.91 -18.63
CA LYS A 1266 16.66 -11.72 -19.31
C LYS A 1266 15.49 -10.75 -19.57
N THR A 1267 15.05 -10.06 -18.52
CA THR A 1267 14.01 -9.04 -18.65
C THR A 1267 14.46 -7.88 -19.55
N CYS A 1268 13.53 -7.02 -19.99
CA CYS A 1268 13.82 -5.74 -20.66
C CYS A 1268 14.94 -4.92 -19.97
N LYS A 1269 15.11 -5.08 -18.64
CA LYS A 1269 16.11 -4.41 -17.81
C LYS A 1269 17.51 -5.03 -17.92
N ASP A 1270 17.64 -6.28 -18.38
CA ASP A 1270 18.88 -7.03 -18.45
C ASP A 1270 19.52 -6.95 -19.84
N VAL A 1271 18.69 -6.91 -20.88
CA VAL A 1271 19.15 -6.62 -22.25
C VAL A 1271 19.70 -5.19 -22.37
N ILE A 1272 19.09 -4.22 -21.67
CA ILE A 1272 19.63 -2.84 -21.58
C ILE A 1272 20.99 -2.84 -20.86
N LYS A 1273 21.16 -3.63 -19.79
CA LYS A 1273 22.46 -3.77 -19.11
C LYS A 1273 23.52 -4.37 -20.04
N MET A 1274 23.17 -5.46 -20.73
CA MET A 1274 24.06 -6.21 -21.61
C MET A 1274 24.65 -5.36 -22.75
N PHE A 1275 23.88 -4.39 -23.28
CA PHE A 1275 24.32 -3.53 -24.40
C PHE A 1275 24.72 -2.11 -24.02
N MET A 1276 24.42 -1.65 -22.80
CA MET A 1276 24.93 -0.36 -22.34
C MET A 1276 26.33 -0.47 -21.71
N GLY A 1277 26.91 -1.67 -21.59
CA GLY A 1277 28.06 -1.90 -20.71
C GLY A 1277 27.74 -1.61 -19.24
N ILE A 1278 26.43 -1.60 -18.95
CA ILE A 1278 25.76 -1.58 -17.64
C ILE A 1278 26.46 -2.54 -16.71
#